data_AF-A0A250I628-F1
#
_entry.id   AF-A0A250I628-F1
#
_cell.length_a   1.000
_cell.length_b   1.000
_cell.length_c   1.000
_cell.angle_alpha   90.00
_cell.angle_beta   90.00
_cell.angle_gamma   90.00
#
_symmetry.space_group_name_H-M   'P 1'
#
loop_
_entity.id
_entity.type
_entity.pdbx_description
1 polymer ?
#
loop_
_entity_poly.entity_id
_entity_poly.type
_entity_poly.pdbx_seq_one_letter_code
_entity_poly.pdbx_strand_id
1 'polypeptide(L)'
;MKALRIRSLAVLCLLAVPLTAGATDVRFEQGSLIIPEQMAYQSRCGAVASYGLVYRLLQQKVTIYWAVEPSKTSHHRCKNKSEDKRYIDGCDFAVEKETGRPVSLLKNSTGVFTDDFDTFSTSGNPNSTGEGAFKVNKDQTRLRYMGGPFIIDATEAAKAVNLIKTHADFALFRGAEGGATCNPGTYFNVRVHRANNAFVAPIARIMNEVPPPIALVRGRNTSNAGSVEILRAYLTNAGLNFSGAEGTFEKHGKIFDVLDQDNELVSSPAYPNSKLNYAPDPTAPNKTYYKVMWSPHWQGDTSNSTKRANLKSALKNIAHFVDNGNSIFNECASIETYESSYKPNNSVRELYQDNEPTRFMTGGNAVTGLQTLDAGELINPNGFAVNGQDCSDPGRKGDCFSYTNYGDLFSQKGDYELTVASTSTVEAFRPRTGQKYNEGTVRMISTESTSSAKHGWDLYVSRQKDNNKQKGNVIYLAGHTFAQLAGGNRIVLNTLLNLAYKPESLETSRSEPVADITYKPGTTTVDKVRVLAGTYLHTPPQALFPERINFRTEKAADWVFPYIEGRFRSYVAQDIETDRQGFGKNAEWEASVLVPAPGDRTVFTVLGTNQEGLKRVPFTLSQVVNGSCLDDKTAKTGKIAGVCDLQEAIGLDLNSSGTSVLDPNNTGKIDPAVAASVVTSLNHMSQHFLQRVRGFCVAHEKDDGTPYDEMSPTVNQCDNRQFGEVRSTLGGLDHASAAVVGASRYITTPRIEVAYIGGLDGQLHAIYLRGDQPGFSKPKPGTELWAFIPKGQLSRLSTNNARVDVSPSVSDVYADYEDINGDGVLSGDDERSTGRFRWRTVLVSGSGRLGGELFALDVTDPTKPLVLWDVLSASDNFDSSKVSENTSPKWRDTWTDGAPNPPPNYNDPTKPTKRTGPYNFKDLGDTLTVNLVPVRRGNRPSYQVVVATNGATSGAQQLQVFALDAGTGKKLWQWERPYGENTSNSVPGGTSTLDVDGDGSMDRVYVGDMEGRVWELSAHTGANLNYFTAGGSPVSYPLFATQNALHPVTTVPAIMRLPYSFDTGSVFAQLGVGSKAAGKLGLVFGTAGVDWVLTKTDDKGNPIPVKGRVYVAASLPEDLNIRDVLSYDKITPVPFDLRGPLADRGTTKAGSVTFQSLQENERAVGSPKIVGSKIVLTTAYGTTEGDPFATNMQGRTHVLDMNTTAADTVVSEAGKSAAGALVLPDGSLITQTMVGIQRTEPNTVTVPEAGVAGKRTPVRIGSWLDLGRALAE
;
A
#
# COMPACT_ATOMS: atom_id res chain seq x y z
N MET A 1 43.59 -2.39 -18.08
CA MET A 1 44.57 -1.44 -17.48
C MET A 1 44.17 0.00 -17.86
N LYS A 2 44.14 0.91 -16.85
CA LYS A 2 43.94 2.38 -16.91
C LYS A 2 42.61 2.88 -17.53
N ALA A 3 41.56 3.04 -16.72
CA ALA A 3 41.21 4.25 -15.94
C ALA A 3 40.37 5.28 -16.71
N LEU A 4 39.05 5.28 -16.49
CA LEU A 4 38.24 6.49 -16.53
C LEU A 4 37.62 6.70 -15.13
N ARG A 5 38.22 7.63 -14.39
CA ARG A 5 37.64 8.25 -13.20
C ARG A 5 36.58 9.24 -13.66
N ILE A 6 35.32 9.03 -13.32
CA ILE A 6 34.33 10.11 -13.20
C ILE A 6 33.83 10.11 -11.76
N ARG A 7 34.15 11.20 -11.06
CA ARG A 7 33.82 11.48 -9.66
C ARG A 7 32.32 11.78 -9.52
N SER A 8 31.70 11.16 -8.51
CA SER A 8 30.85 11.70 -7.44
C SER A 8 29.81 12.82 -7.67
N LEU A 9 29.52 13.27 -8.89
CA LEU A 9 28.51 14.34 -9.14
C LEU A 9 27.11 13.83 -9.52
N ALA A 10 26.94 12.52 -9.78
CA ALA A 10 25.66 11.95 -10.23
C ALA A 10 24.71 11.54 -9.09
N VAL A 11 25.16 11.58 -7.83
CA VAL A 11 24.31 11.24 -6.65
C VAL A 11 23.53 12.47 -6.13
N LEU A 12 23.94 13.70 -6.48
CA LEU A 12 23.24 14.91 -6.03
C LEU A 12 22.05 15.32 -6.91
N CYS A 13 21.94 14.84 -8.15
CA CYS A 13 20.81 15.16 -9.04
C CYS A 13 19.59 14.23 -8.87
N LEU A 14 19.70 13.14 -8.11
CA LEU A 14 18.57 12.25 -7.78
C LEU A 14 17.74 12.76 -6.59
N LEU A 15 18.16 13.83 -5.90
CA LEU A 15 17.47 14.42 -4.74
C LEU A 15 16.67 15.69 -5.07
N ALA A 16 16.59 16.10 -6.35
CA ALA A 16 15.89 17.32 -6.78
C ALA A 16 14.85 17.08 -7.90
N VAL A 17 14.39 15.83 -8.08
CA VAL A 17 13.17 15.60 -8.85
C VAL A 17 12.00 15.76 -7.88
N PRO A 18 11.05 16.69 -8.08
CA PRO A 18 9.77 16.62 -7.38
C PRO A 18 9.15 15.28 -7.78
N LEU A 19 9.11 14.33 -6.83
CA LEU A 19 8.28 13.14 -6.96
C LEU A 19 6.84 13.62 -7.06
N THR A 20 6.31 13.65 -8.27
CA THR A 20 4.89 13.84 -8.55
C THR A 20 4.15 12.71 -7.85
N ALA A 21 3.26 12.98 -6.90
CA ALA A 21 2.52 11.90 -6.29
C ALA A 21 1.57 11.26 -7.30
N GLY A 22 1.46 9.94 -7.21
CA GLY A 22 0.56 9.14 -8.03
C GLY A 22 -0.86 9.20 -7.48
N ALA A 23 -1.81 9.46 -8.37
CA ALA A 23 -3.12 8.84 -8.25
C ALA A 23 -2.93 7.32 -8.31
N THR A 24 -3.85 6.60 -7.68
CA THR A 24 -3.82 5.15 -7.55
C THR A 24 -4.60 4.57 -8.73
N ASP A 25 -3.97 3.88 -9.69
CA ASP A 25 -4.76 3.39 -10.82
C ASP A 25 -5.78 2.32 -10.38
N VAL A 26 -7.03 2.46 -10.77
CA VAL A 26 -8.07 1.48 -10.46
C VAL A 26 -8.61 0.94 -11.78
N ARG A 27 -8.42 -0.36 -11.98
CA ARG A 27 -9.15 -1.18 -12.92
C ARG A 27 -10.61 -1.27 -12.49
N PHE A 28 -11.49 -0.92 -13.40
CA PHE A 28 -12.93 -1.05 -13.30
C PHE A 28 -13.38 -2.13 -14.27
N GLU A 29 -14.22 -3.04 -13.79
CA GLU A 29 -14.71 -4.15 -14.59
C GLU A 29 -15.74 -3.70 -15.63
N GLN A 30 -15.95 -4.55 -16.64
CA GLN A 30 -17.02 -4.34 -17.61
C GLN A 30 -18.36 -4.14 -16.88
N GLY A 31 -19.15 -3.17 -17.32
CA GLY A 31 -20.41 -2.79 -16.67
C GLY A 31 -20.29 -1.62 -15.70
N SER A 32 -19.07 -1.20 -15.34
CA SER A 32 -18.84 0.02 -14.56
C SER A 32 -19.41 1.24 -15.27
N LEU A 33 -19.88 2.21 -14.48
CA LEU A 33 -20.49 3.42 -15.02
C LEU A 33 -19.49 4.58 -14.96
N ILE A 34 -19.48 5.41 -15.99
CA ILE A 34 -18.64 6.60 -16.10
C ILE A 34 -19.55 7.80 -16.31
N ILE A 35 -19.40 8.81 -15.46
CA ILE A 35 -20.02 10.12 -15.61
C ILE A 35 -18.97 11.03 -16.25
N PRO A 36 -19.04 11.29 -17.56
CA PRO A 36 -18.06 12.12 -18.25
C PRO A 36 -18.19 13.59 -17.87
N GLU A 37 -17.05 14.25 -17.85
CA GLU A 37 -16.88 15.66 -17.45
C GLU A 37 -16.24 16.51 -18.56
N GLN A 38 -16.43 16.12 -19.81
CA GLN A 38 -15.94 16.84 -20.99
C GLN A 38 -17.05 17.12 -21.99
N MET A 39 -16.93 18.21 -22.73
CA MET A 39 -17.99 18.73 -23.59
C MET A 39 -18.39 17.77 -24.70
N ALA A 40 -17.46 16.97 -25.23
CA ALA A 40 -17.76 15.97 -26.26
C ALA A 40 -18.80 14.93 -25.78
N TYR A 41 -18.85 14.64 -24.49
CA TYR A 41 -19.72 13.59 -23.93
C TYR A 41 -20.74 14.11 -22.93
N GLN A 42 -20.69 15.39 -22.59
CA GLN A 42 -21.55 15.99 -21.59
C GLN A 42 -21.87 17.43 -21.96
N SER A 43 -23.15 17.80 -21.89
CA SER A 43 -23.55 19.19 -22.08
C SER A 43 -23.02 20.08 -20.94
N ARG A 44 -22.94 21.40 -21.14
CA ARG A 44 -22.55 22.35 -20.06
C ARG A 44 -23.41 22.21 -18.80
N CYS A 45 -24.71 21.99 -18.99
CA CYS A 45 -25.69 21.79 -17.92
C CYS A 45 -25.53 20.41 -17.28
N GLY A 46 -25.34 19.35 -18.07
CA GLY A 46 -25.09 17.99 -17.57
C GLY A 46 -23.81 17.89 -16.75
N ALA A 47 -22.74 18.59 -17.12
CA ALA A 47 -21.46 18.58 -16.41
C ALA A 47 -21.51 19.33 -15.07
N VAL A 48 -22.47 20.23 -14.88
CA VAL A 48 -22.70 20.85 -13.57
C VAL A 48 -23.71 20.04 -12.75
N ALA A 49 -24.74 19.48 -13.42
CA ALA A 49 -25.73 18.60 -12.80
C ALA A 49 -25.12 17.27 -12.30
N SER A 50 -23.98 16.83 -12.84
CA SER A 50 -23.27 15.62 -12.41
C SER A 50 -22.89 15.66 -10.93
N TYR A 51 -22.50 16.81 -10.39
CA TYR A 51 -22.19 16.98 -8.96
C TYR A 51 -23.42 16.72 -8.09
N GLY A 52 -24.61 17.11 -8.55
CA GLY A 52 -25.86 16.78 -7.86
C GLY A 52 -26.20 15.31 -7.94
N LEU A 53 -26.00 14.68 -9.10
CA LEU A 53 -26.16 13.24 -9.25
C LEU A 53 -25.23 12.48 -8.30
N VAL A 54 -23.94 12.84 -8.27
CA VAL A 54 -22.93 12.29 -7.35
C VAL A 54 -23.36 12.46 -5.90
N TYR A 55 -23.78 13.65 -5.49
CA TYR A 55 -24.26 13.91 -4.12
C TYR A 55 -25.45 13.02 -3.75
N ARG A 56 -26.42 12.84 -4.66
CA ARG A 56 -27.59 11.97 -4.43
C ARG A 56 -27.20 10.49 -4.38
N LEU A 57 -26.23 10.05 -5.16
CA LEU A 57 -25.70 8.68 -5.10
C LEU A 57 -25.00 8.43 -3.75
N LEU A 58 -24.20 9.37 -3.27
CA LEU A 58 -23.56 9.31 -1.95
C LEU A 58 -24.58 9.24 -0.81
N GLN A 59 -25.68 10.00 -0.89
CA GLN A 59 -26.80 9.89 0.07
C GLN A 59 -27.41 8.48 0.14
N GLN A 60 -27.30 7.71 -0.94
CA GLN A 60 -27.78 6.33 -1.04
C GLN A 60 -26.66 5.30 -0.83
N LYS A 61 -25.51 5.73 -0.29
CA LYS A 61 -24.33 4.89 -0.03
C LYS A 61 -23.85 4.16 -1.28
N VAL A 62 -23.76 4.87 -2.40
CA VAL A 62 -23.10 4.39 -3.62
C VAL A 62 -21.71 5.03 -3.65
N THR A 63 -20.67 4.23 -3.81
CA THR A 63 -19.28 4.68 -3.87
C THR A 63 -18.98 5.29 -5.23
N ILE A 64 -18.35 6.45 -5.21
CA ILE A 64 -17.96 7.24 -6.38
C ILE A 64 -16.44 7.39 -6.39
N TYR A 65 -15.82 6.98 -7.49
CA TYR A 65 -14.38 7.13 -7.72
C TYR A 65 -14.15 8.33 -8.64
N TRP A 66 -13.28 9.25 -8.24
CA TRP A 66 -12.94 10.42 -9.03
C TRP A 66 -11.60 10.22 -9.71
N ALA A 67 -11.62 10.09 -11.04
CA ALA A 67 -10.44 9.77 -11.82
C ALA A 67 -9.75 11.03 -12.35
N VAL A 68 -8.48 11.24 -12.01
CA VAL A 68 -7.65 12.34 -12.51
C VAL A 68 -6.22 11.85 -12.72
N GLU A 69 -5.68 12.06 -13.92
CA GLU A 69 -4.27 11.77 -14.23
C GLU A 69 -3.36 12.84 -13.58
N PRO A 70 -2.53 12.48 -12.58
CA PRO A 70 -1.73 13.44 -11.83
C PRO A 70 -0.62 14.09 -12.67
N SER A 71 -0.12 13.40 -13.70
CA SER A 71 0.97 13.86 -14.55
C SER A 71 0.50 14.61 -15.79
N LYS A 72 -0.81 14.80 -15.96
CA LYS A 72 -1.35 15.50 -17.13
C LYS A 72 -0.84 16.92 -17.17
N THR A 73 -0.67 17.43 -18.38
CA THR A 73 -0.07 18.76 -18.62
C THR A 73 -1.09 19.73 -19.21
N SER A 74 -2.38 19.38 -19.10
CA SER A 74 -3.49 20.10 -19.71
C SER A 74 -4.83 19.68 -19.13
N HIS A 75 -5.80 20.61 -19.11
CA HIS A 75 -7.19 20.29 -18.79
C HIS A 75 -8.06 19.88 -19.98
N HIS A 76 -7.57 20.01 -21.22
CA HIS A 76 -8.45 19.99 -22.41
C HIS A 76 -7.86 19.31 -23.66
N ARG A 77 -6.61 18.84 -23.60
CA ARG A 77 -5.95 18.09 -24.68
C ARG A 77 -6.20 16.59 -24.58
N CYS A 78 -7.40 16.17 -24.99
CA CYS A 78 -7.76 14.75 -25.04
C CYS A 78 -8.57 14.37 -26.29
N LYS A 79 -7.92 14.32 -27.45
CA LYS A 79 -8.54 13.89 -28.71
C LYS A 79 -8.73 12.39 -28.78
N ASN A 80 -9.89 11.94 -29.29
CA ASN A 80 -10.11 10.51 -29.55
C ASN A 80 -9.43 10.03 -30.83
N LYS A 81 -9.44 10.86 -31.88
CA LYS A 81 -8.95 10.47 -33.22
C LYS A 81 -7.48 10.84 -33.50
N SER A 82 -6.71 11.22 -32.48
CA SER A 82 -5.30 11.60 -32.63
C SER A 82 -4.42 10.73 -31.76
N GLU A 83 -3.24 10.35 -32.26
CA GLU A 83 -2.20 9.66 -31.47
C GLU A 83 -0.98 10.55 -31.19
N ASP A 84 -1.02 11.82 -31.62
CA ASP A 84 0.04 12.77 -31.31
C ASP A 84 -0.08 13.19 -29.84
N LYS A 85 0.98 12.91 -29.07
CA LYS A 85 1.08 13.18 -27.62
C LYS A 85 0.69 14.61 -27.27
N ARG A 86 0.95 15.58 -28.15
CA ARG A 86 0.60 17.00 -27.93
C ARG A 86 -0.90 17.26 -27.86
N TYR A 87 -1.77 16.31 -28.24
CA TYR A 87 -3.22 16.46 -28.22
C TYR A 87 -3.93 15.49 -27.28
N ILE A 88 -3.18 14.70 -26.50
CA ILE A 88 -3.71 13.62 -25.64
C ILE A 88 -3.08 13.58 -24.24
N ASP A 89 -2.17 14.50 -23.93
CA ASP A 89 -1.48 14.67 -22.65
C ASP A 89 -2.33 15.37 -21.57
N GLY A 90 -3.60 15.63 -21.86
CA GLY A 90 -4.64 16.08 -20.91
C GLY A 90 -5.70 15.02 -20.61
N CYS A 91 -5.57 13.80 -21.13
CA CYS A 91 -6.50 12.72 -20.83
C CYS A 91 -6.30 12.18 -19.41
N ASP A 92 -7.41 11.86 -18.74
CA ASP A 92 -7.42 11.17 -17.45
C ASP A 92 -7.37 9.64 -17.63
N PHE A 93 -8.13 9.07 -18.57
CA PHE A 93 -8.03 7.65 -18.92
C PHE A 93 -8.71 7.34 -20.28
N ALA A 94 -8.67 6.07 -20.69
CA ALA A 94 -9.38 5.58 -21.88
C ALA A 94 -10.12 4.26 -21.62
N VAL A 95 -11.24 4.07 -22.30
CA VAL A 95 -11.91 2.77 -22.43
C VAL A 95 -11.71 2.29 -23.86
N GLU A 96 -11.12 1.10 -23.99
CA GLU A 96 -10.75 0.51 -25.27
C GLU A 96 -11.37 -0.87 -25.42
N LYS A 97 -11.70 -1.26 -26.64
CA LYS A 97 -12.22 -2.58 -26.96
C LYS A 97 -11.73 -3.00 -28.35
N GLU A 98 -11.25 -4.24 -28.46
CA GLU A 98 -10.65 -4.78 -29.71
C GLU A 98 -11.56 -4.64 -30.92
N THR A 99 -12.86 -4.83 -30.71
CA THR A 99 -13.92 -4.55 -31.68
C THR A 99 -14.84 -3.50 -31.07
N GLY A 100 -15.31 -2.55 -31.87
CA GLY A 100 -15.87 -1.29 -31.37
C GLY A 100 -17.07 -1.35 -30.40
N ARG A 101 -17.62 -0.17 -30.08
CA ARG A 101 -18.50 0.10 -28.92
C ARG A 101 -17.79 -0.13 -27.58
N PRO A 102 -16.75 0.64 -27.24
CA PRO A 102 -16.09 0.57 -25.94
C PRO A 102 -17.03 0.96 -24.79
N VAL A 103 -18.07 1.75 -25.05
CA VAL A 103 -19.09 2.13 -24.05
C VAL A 103 -20.50 2.20 -24.66
N SER A 104 -21.53 2.08 -23.83
CA SER A 104 -22.94 2.34 -24.17
C SER A 104 -23.50 3.49 -23.33
N LEU A 105 -24.49 4.24 -23.83
CA LEU A 105 -25.09 5.38 -23.13
C LEU A 105 -26.36 4.97 -22.36
N LEU A 106 -26.49 5.39 -21.10
CA LEU A 106 -27.68 5.16 -20.28
C LEU A 106 -28.82 6.11 -20.67
N LYS A 107 -30.02 5.55 -20.87
CA LYS A 107 -31.27 6.31 -20.89
C LYS A 107 -31.85 6.39 -19.47
N ASN A 108 -31.60 7.51 -18.78
CA ASN A 108 -31.94 7.70 -17.36
C ASN A 108 -33.41 7.40 -17.01
N SER A 109 -34.35 7.70 -17.91
CA SER A 109 -35.79 7.47 -17.67
C SER A 109 -36.22 6.01 -17.70
N THR A 110 -35.49 5.14 -18.41
CA THR A 110 -35.86 3.72 -18.57
C THR A 110 -34.86 2.75 -17.91
N GLY A 111 -33.63 3.22 -17.65
CA GLY A 111 -32.51 2.39 -17.21
C GLY A 111 -31.90 1.52 -18.33
N VAL A 112 -32.29 1.76 -19.58
CA VAL A 112 -31.84 0.97 -20.74
C VAL A 112 -30.61 1.61 -21.36
N PHE A 113 -29.63 0.80 -21.75
CA PHE A 113 -28.42 1.27 -22.43
C PHE A 113 -28.57 1.21 -23.95
N THR A 114 -28.16 2.27 -24.63
CA THR A 114 -28.07 2.35 -26.08
C THR A 114 -26.62 2.24 -26.53
N ASP A 115 -26.34 1.25 -27.37
CA ASP A 115 -25.00 0.94 -27.84
C ASP A 115 -24.44 1.96 -28.84
N ASP A 116 -25.31 2.60 -29.62
CA ASP A 116 -24.94 3.62 -30.58
C ASP A 116 -25.51 4.98 -30.14
N PHE A 117 -24.65 6.01 -30.07
CA PHE A 117 -25.06 7.37 -29.71
C PHE A 117 -24.13 8.42 -30.30
N ASP A 118 -24.62 9.66 -30.42
CA ASP A 118 -23.86 10.78 -30.99
C ASP A 118 -23.17 11.61 -29.89
N THR A 119 -21.93 12.04 -30.16
CA THR A 119 -21.19 12.99 -29.32
C THR A 119 -21.51 14.45 -29.70
N PHE A 120 -21.19 15.38 -28.81
CA PHE A 120 -21.32 16.81 -29.09
C PHE A 120 -20.10 17.33 -29.86
N SER A 121 -20.30 18.32 -30.73
CA SER A 121 -19.19 18.96 -31.45
C SER A 121 -18.41 19.92 -30.55
N THR A 122 -17.08 19.89 -30.65
CA THR A 122 -16.19 20.83 -29.95
C THR A 122 -15.51 21.83 -30.90
N SER A 123 -15.75 21.73 -32.22
CA SER A 123 -15.05 22.48 -33.27
C SER A 123 -15.13 24.02 -33.20
N GLY A 124 -16.05 24.58 -32.41
CA GLY A 124 -16.19 26.02 -32.19
C GLY A 124 -15.69 26.51 -30.83
N ASN A 125 -15.13 25.64 -30.00
CA ASN A 125 -14.71 25.98 -28.64
C ASN A 125 -13.22 26.39 -28.63
N PRO A 126 -12.88 27.64 -28.28
CA PRO A 126 -11.50 28.12 -28.23
C PRO A 126 -10.65 27.38 -27.18
N ASN A 127 -11.28 26.75 -26.19
CA ASN A 127 -10.66 25.96 -25.13
C ASN A 127 -10.75 24.46 -25.37
N SER A 128 -11.01 24.03 -26.61
CA SER A 128 -10.94 22.63 -27.00
C SER A 128 -9.89 22.44 -28.07
N THR A 129 -9.48 21.20 -28.30
CA THR A 129 -8.61 20.87 -29.43
C THR A 129 -9.36 20.76 -30.77
N GLY A 130 -10.67 21.02 -30.82
CA GLY A 130 -11.45 21.16 -32.04
C GLY A 130 -11.85 19.85 -32.74
N GLU A 131 -12.37 18.87 -31.99
CA GLU A 131 -12.90 17.61 -32.54
C GLU A 131 -14.39 17.78 -32.93
N GLY A 132 -14.73 17.46 -34.18
CA GLY A 132 -16.13 17.49 -34.65
C GLY A 132 -16.97 16.37 -34.01
N ALA A 133 -18.29 16.55 -33.96
CA ALA A 133 -19.20 15.50 -33.49
C ALA A 133 -18.97 14.19 -34.25
N PHE A 134 -19.01 13.07 -33.54
CA PHE A 134 -18.86 11.73 -34.10
C PHE A 134 -19.80 10.75 -33.41
N LYS A 135 -20.06 9.63 -34.07
CA LYS A 135 -20.94 8.60 -33.55
C LYS A 135 -20.12 7.52 -32.85
N VAL A 136 -20.48 7.19 -31.62
CA VAL A 136 -20.01 5.98 -30.95
C VAL A 136 -20.81 4.82 -31.52
N ASN A 137 -20.14 3.93 -32.25
CA ASN A 137 -20.74 2.78 -32.91
C ASN A 137 -19.74 1.63 -33.01
N LYS A 138 -20.06 0.60 -33.79
CA LYS A 138 -19.18 -0.57 -34.05
C LYS A 138 -17.80 -0.22 -34.64
N ASP A 139 -17.64 0.96 -35.23
CA ASP A 139 -16.40 1.41 -35.87
C ASP A 139 -15.54 2.26 -34.92
N GLN A 140 -16.04 2.61 -33.73
CA GLN A 140 -15.26 3.27 -32.67
C GLN A 140 -14.76 2.24 -31.68
N THR A 141 -13.44 2.08 -31.55
CA THR A 141 -12.77 1.11 -30.66
C THR A 141 -12.27 1.73 -29.35
N ARG A 142 -12.17 3.06 -29.26
CA ARG A 142 -11.58 3.77 -28.14
C ARG A 142 -12.37 5.04 -27.82
N LEU A 143 -12.63 5.28 -26.53
CA LEU A 143 -13.08 6.56 -26.00
C LEU A 143 -12.13 7.02 -24.88
N ARG A 144 -11.62 8.24 -24.99
CA ARG A 144 -10.77 8.89 -23.98
C ARG A 144 -11.54 9.92 -23.19
N TYR A 145 -11.24 10.03 -21.89
CA TYR A 145 -11.91 10.88 -20.94
C TYR A 145 -10.93 11.90 -20.34
N MET A 146 -11.43 13.10 -20.05
CA MET A 146 -10.71 14.18 -19.38
C MET A 146 -11.63 14.99 -18.47
N GLY A 147 -11.04 15.90 -17.71
CA GLY A 147 -11.74 16.85 -16.86
C GLY A 147 -12.16 16.27 -15.52
N GLY A 148 -11.59 15.16 -15.07
CA GLY A 148 -11.95 14.55 -13.80
C GLY A 148 -13.30 13.83 -13.81
N PRO A 149 -13.54 12.86 -14.70
CA PRO A 149 -14.76 12.05 -14.69
C PRO A 149 -14.97 11.28 -13.38
N PHE A 150 -16.24 11.04 -13.03
CA PHE A 150 -16.61 10.17 -11.92
C PHE A 150 -16.91 8.75 -12.42
N ILE A 151 -16.59 7.75 -11.61
CA ILE A 151 -16.76 6.33 -11.93
C ILE A 151 -17.52 5.64 -10.80
N ILE A 152 -18.41 4.72 -11.15
CA ILE A 152 -19.13 3.82 -10.23
C ILE A 152 -18.74 2.40 -10.63
N ASP A 153 -18.24 1.62 -9.67
CA ASP A 153 -17.80 0.25 -9.93
C ASP A 153 -18.96 -0.64 -10.42
N ALA A 154 -18.64 -1.63 -11.24
CA ALA A 154 -19.58 -2.61 -11.76
C ALA A 154 -20.44 -3.27 -10.66
N THR A 155 -19.89 -3.49 -9.45
CA THR A 155 -20.65 -4.07 -8.33
C THR A 155 -21.80 -3.18 -7.85
N GLU A 156 -21.69 -1.86 -8.03
CA GLU A 156 -22.72 -0.89 -7.62
C GLU A 156 -23.52 -0.31 -8.79
N ALA A 157 -23.12 -0.62 -10.03
CA ALA A 157 -23.73 -0.09 -11.25
C ALA A 157 -25.25 -0.38 -11.32
N ALA A 158 -25.68 -1.60 -10.99
CA ALA A 158 -27.09 -1.96 -11.00
C ALA A 158 -27.92 -1.15 -9.99
N LYS A 159 -27.38 -0.95 -8.79
CA LYS A 159 -27.99 -0.12 -7.74
C LYS A 159 -28.10 1.33 -8.21
N ALA A 160 -27.02 1.90 -8.74
CA ALA A 160 -26.99 3.27 -9.25
C ALA A 160 -28.00 3.50 -10.40
N VAL A 161 -28.06 2.58 -11.37
CA VAL A 161 -29.03 2.65 -12.48
C VAL A 161 -30.47 2.60 -11.95
N ASN A 162 -30.75 1.72 -10.99
CA ASN A 162 -32.09 1.62 -10.42
C ASN A 162 -32.50 2.89 -9.66
N LEU A 163 -31.57 3.50 -8.90
CA LEU A 163 -31.79 4.77 -8.22
C LEU A 163 -32.09 5.89 -9.22
N ILE A 164 -31.26 6.05 -10.25
CA ILE A 164 -31.44 7.06 -11.31
C ILE A 164 -32.81 6.89 -11.99
N LYS A 165 -33.22 5.64 -12.25
CA LYS A 165 -34.47 5.32 -12.93
C LYS A 165 -35.70 5.60 -12.07
N THR A 166 -35.69 5.19 -10.81
CA THR A 166 -36.93 5.03 -10.02
C THR A 166 -37.05 5.97 -8.82
N HIS A 167 -35.95 6.39 -8.22
CA HIS A 167 -35.97 7.10 -6.94
C HIS A 167 -36.39 8.57 -7.10
N ALA A 168 -37.24 9.08 -6.20
CA ALA A 168 -37.83 10.42 -6.32
C ALA A 168 -36.78 11.54 -6.34
N ASP A 169 -35.76 11.45 -5.48
CA ASP A 169 -34.66 12.43 -5.41
C ASP A 169 -33.80 12.52 -6.68
N PHE A 170 -33.92 11.56 -7.60
CA PHE A 170 -33.21 11.53 -8.88
C PHE A 170 -34.08 12.04 -10.04
N ALA A 171 -35.32 12.45 -9.76
CA ALA A 171 -36.30 12.79 -10.79
C ALA A 171 -35.83 13.86 -11.78
N LEU A 172 -35.12 14.87 -11.27
CA LEU A 172 -34.54 15.97 -12.06
C LEU A 172 -33.58 15.46 -13.15
N PHE A 173 -32.77 14.44 -12.85
CA PHE A 173 -31.75 13.91 -13.77
C PHE A 173 -32.33 13.01 -14.89
N ARG A 174 -33.65 12.75 -14.88
CA ARG A 174 -34.37 11.98 -15.91
C ARG A 174 -34.98 12.86 -17.02
N GLY A 175 -34.88 14.18 -16.89
CA GLY A 175 -35.47 15.15 -17.82
C GLY A 175 -34.85 15.13 -19.22
N ALA A 176 -35.27 16.07 -20.06
CA ALA A 176 -34.72 16.23 -21.41
C ALA A 176 -33.22 16.59 -21.37
N GLU A 177 -32.47 16.03 -22.31
CA GLU A 177 -31.06 16.36 -22.52
C GLU A 177 -30.92 17.74 -23.17
N GLY A 178 -30.03 18.57 -22.61
CA GLY A 178 -29.66 19.85 -23.19
C GLY A 178 -28.70 19.68 -24.38
N GLY A 179 -28.64 20.70 -25.25
CA GLY A 179 -27.62 20.78 -26.29
C GLY A 179 -26.21 21.03 -25.73
N ALA A 180 -25.20 21.03 -26.60
CA ALA A 180 -23.79 21.27 -26.21
C ALA A 180 -23.58 22.63 -25.49
N THR A 181 -24.36 23.64 -25.86
CA THR A 181 -24.30 25.01 -25.33
C THR A 181 -25.61 25.39 -24.61
N CYS A 182 -25.87 24.77 -23.47
CA CYS A 182 -26.94 25.16 -22.55
C CYS A 182 -26.40 26.02 -21.41
N ASN A 183 -27.30 26.79 -20.76
CA ASN A 183 -26.98 27.51 -19.53
C ASN A 183 -27.11 26.56 -18.32
N PRO A 184 -26.17 26.58 -17.37
CA PRO A 184 -26.33 25.86 -16.09
C PRO A 184 -27.66 26.21 -15.40
N GLY A 185 -28.27 25.23 -14.74
CA GLY A 185 -29.60 25.39 -14.10
C GLY A 185 -30.78 25.06 -15.03
N THR A 186 -30.51 24.71 -16.28
CA THR A 186 -31.48 24.16 -17.23
C THR A 186 -31.08 22.73 -17.62
N TYR A 187 -32.03 21.88 -18.02
CA TYR A 187 -31.77 20.53 -18.56
C TYR A 187 -30.79 19.67 -17.73
N PHE A 188 -31.22 19.22 -16.55
CA PHE A 188 -30.42 18.43 -15.57
C PHE A 188 -30.06 17.00 -16.00
N ASN A 189 -30.28 16.61 -17.26
CA ASN A 189 -29.91 15.28 -17.69
C ASN A 189 -28.38 15.13 -17.67
N VAL A 190 -27.90 14.11 -16.96
CA VAL A 190 -26.48 13.75 -16.89
C VAL A 190 -26.28 12.51 -17.76
N ARG A 191 -25.45 12.60 -18.79
CA ARG A 191 -25.03 11.42 -19.55
C ARG A 191 -24.23 10.50 -18.64
N VAL A 192 -24.57 9.21 -18.65
CA VAL A 192 -23.83 8.16 -17.94
C VAL A 192 -23.47 7.08 -18.95
N HIS A 193 -22.18 6.81 -19.11
CA HIS A 193 -21.68 5.74 -19.96
C HIS A 193 -21.55 4.46 -19.15
N ARG A 194 -21.84 3.30 -19.75
CA ARG A 194 -21.46 2.00 -19.22
C ARG A 194 -20.28 1.48 -20.02
N ALA A 195 -19.21 1.11 -19.35
CA ALA A 195 -18.06 0.49 -19.98
C ALA A 195 -18.42 -0.90 -20.51
N ASN A 196 -18.16 -1.15 -21.80
CA ASN A 196 -18.38 -2.45 -22.45
C ASN A 196 -17.11 -3.30 -22.51
N ASN A 197 -16.01 -2.77 -21.97
CA ASN A 197 -14.79 -3.50 -21.66
C ASN A 197 -14.25 -3.00 -20.32
N ALA A 198 -13.47 -3.83 -19.64
CA ALA A 198 -12.74 -3.38 -18.47
C ALA A 198 -11.70 -2.30 -18.86
N PHE A 199 -11.41 -1.38 -17.95
CA PHE A 199 -10.47 -0.29 -18.18
C PHE A 199 -9.76 0.10 -16.89
N VAL A 200 -8.66 0.83 -16.99
CA VAL A 200 -7.89 1.35 -15.85
C VAL A 200 -7.97 2.86 -15.83
N ALA A 201 -8.17 3.46 -14.65
CA ALA A 201 -8.22 4.90 -14.48
C ALA A 201 -7.46 5.35 -13.21
N PRO A 202 -6.64 6.41 -13.27
CA PRO A 202 -5.95 6.98 -12.12
C PRO A 202 -6.96 7.59 -11.16
N ILE A 203 -7.13 7.03 -9.96
CA ILE A 203 -8.07 7.53 -8.96
C ILE A 203 -7.39 8.50 -8.01
N ALA A 204 -7.79 9.77 -8.12
CA ALA A 204 -7.36 10.82 -7.22
C ALA A 204 -8.19 10.86 -5.94
N ARG A 205 -9.41 10.31 -5.95
CA ARG A 205 -10.26 10.23 -4.75
C ARG A 205 -11.34 9.14 -4.82
N ILE A 206 -11.64 8.53 -3.67
CA ILE A 206 -12.80 7.66 -3.46
C ILE A 206 -13.79 8.39 -2.53
N MET A 207 -15.08 8.37 -2.88
CA MET A 207 -16.16 9.03 -2.17
C MET A 207 -17.28 8.05 -1.82
N ASN A 208 -17.64 7.89 -0.55
CA ASN A 208 -18.73 7.00 -0.12
C ASN A 208 -19.70 7.64 0.91
N GLU A 209 -19.33 8.80 1.44
CA GLU A 209 -20.14 9.62 2.33
C GLU A 209 -20.46 10.96 1.67
N VAL A 210 -21.55 11.58 2.11
CA VAL A 210 -21.88 12.93 1.68
C VAL A 210 -20.89 13.94 2.26
N PRO A 211 -20.52 14.99 1.51
CA PRO A 211 -19.74 16.09 2.05
C PRO A 211 -20.36 16.68 3.34
N PRO A 212 -19.53 17.14 4.29
CA PRO A 212 -20.02 17.72 5.53
C PRO A 212 -20.82 19.01 5.28
N PRO A 213 -21.74 19.38 6.18
CA PRO A 213 -22.52 20.61 6.06
C PRO A 213 -21.64 21.87 6.00
N ILE A 214 -22.02 22.80 5.13
CA ILE A 214 -21.32 24.08 4.92
C ILE A 214 -21.91 25.15 5.85
N ALA A 215 -21.05 25.88 6.57
CA ALA A 215 -21.41 27.12 7.23
C ALA A 215 -21.29 28.30 6.24
N LEU A 216 -22.42 28.81 5.75
CA LEU A 216 -22.45 29.94 4.83
C LEU A 216 -22.59 31.27 5.58
N VAL A 217 -21.70 32.22 5.33
CA VAL A 217 -21.73 33.54 5.99
C VAL A 217 -22.69 34.50 5.31
N ARG A 218 -23.53 35.16 6.12
CA ARG A 218 -24.37 36.31 5.74
C ARG A 218 -23.83 37.61 6.36
N GLY A 219 -23.63 38.65 5.52
CA GLY A 219 -23.11 39.97 5.93
C GLY A 219 -24.15 41.08 6.21
N ARG A 220 -23.65 42.32 6.34
CA ARG A 220 -24.27 43.55 6.92
C ARG A 220 -25.67 44.03 6.46
N ASN A 221 -26.05 43.92 5.19
CA ASN A 221 -27.33 44.51 4.74
C ASN A 221 -28.40 43.44 4.61
N THR A 222 -29.65 43.74 4.95
CA THR A 222 -30.81 42.89 4.66
C THR A 222 -31.03 42.65 3.15
N SER A 223 -30.29 43.35 2.28
CA SER A 223 -30.15 43.09 0.84
C SER A 223 -28.95 42.21 0.45
N ASN A 224 -28.11 41.76 1.38
CA ASN A 224 -27.08 40.73 1.18
C ASN A 224 -27.69 39.32 1.01
N ALA A 225 -28.90 39.25 0.44
CA ALA A 225 -29.35 38.08 -0.29
C ALA A 225 -28.25 37.56 -1.22
N GLY A 226 -27.39 38.43 -1.78
CA GLY A 226 -26.25 38.08 -2.64
C GLY A 226 -25.41 36.87 -2.21
N SER A 227 -24.86 36.82 -0.98
CA SER A 227 -24.01 35.68 -0.54
C SER A 227 -24.77 34.34 -0.55
N VAL A 228 -26.03 34.37 -0.14
CA VAL A 228 -26.90 33.18 -0.13
C VAL A 228 -27.33 32.81 -1.54
N GLU A 229 -27.70 33.80 -2.36
CA GLU A 229 -28.06 33.61 -3.77
C GLU A 229 -26.91 33.05 -4.60
N ILE A 230 -25.65 33.36 -4.26
CA ILE A 230 -24.47 32.79 -4.92
C ILE A 230 -24.40 31.28 -4.73
N LEU A 231 -24.40 30.78 -3.49
CA LEU A 231 -24.44 29.33 -3.22
C LEU A 231 -25.70 28.69 -3.83
N ARG A 232 -26.87 29.33 -3.66
CA ARG A 232 -28.13 28.85 -4.25
C ARG A 232 -28.03 28.74 -5.77
N ALA A 233 -27.33 29.64 -6.46
CA ALA A 233 -27.14 29.55 -7.90
C ALA A 233 -26.31 28.31 -8.29
N TYR A 234 -25.19 28.05 -7.60
CA TYR A 234 -24.40 26.83 -7.84
C TYR A 234 -25.18 25.55 -7.52
N LEU A 235 -25.90 25.51 -6.39
CA LEU A 235 -26.76 24.35 -6.05
C LEU A 235 -27.93 24.19 -7.00
N THR A 236 -28.53 25.28 -7.48
CA THR A 236 -29.59 25.24 -8.48
C THR A 236 -29.05 24.60 -9.75
N ASN A 237 -27.86 24.99 -10.17
CA ASN A 237 -27.22 24.44 -11.37
C ASN A 237 -26.85 22.96 -11.23
N ALA A 238 -26.51 22.51 -10.02
CA ALA A 238 -26.29 21.11 -9.71
C ALA A 238 -27.60 20.30 -9.50
N GLY A 239 -28.76 20.94 -9.41
CA GLY A 239 -30.02 20.26 -9.07
C GLY A 239 -30.17 19.93 -7.57
N LEU A 240 -29.44 20.64 -6.72
CA LEU A 240 -29.37 20.46 -5.27
C LEU A 240 -30.08 21.55 -4.46
N ASN A 241 -30.69 22.56 -5.11
CA ASN A 241 -31.49 23.57 -4.43
C ASN A 241 -32.93 23.08 -4.16
N PHE A 242 -33.07 22.03 -3.35
CA PHE A 242 -34.36 21.43 -2.98
C PHE A 242 -34.80 21.88 -1.57
N SER A 243 -36.08 21.67 -1.25
CA SER A 243 -36.62 22.01 0.08
C SER A 243 -35.87 21.27 1.20
N GLY A 244 -35.31 22.02 2.14
CA GLY A 244 -34.49 21.50 3.25
C GLY A 244 -33.00 21.33 2.93
N ALA A 245 -32.52 21.73 1.75
CA ALA A 245 -31.08 21.84 1.48
C ALA A 245 -30.41 22.93 2.36
N GLU A 246 -31.10 24.06 2.51
CA GLU A 246 -30.73 25.18 3.37
C GLU A 246 -31.36 25.06 4.76
N GLY A 247 -30.60 25.42 5.78
CA GLY A 247 -31.09 25.57 7.15
C GLY A 247 -30.48 26.76 7.90
N THR A 248 -30.73 26.75 9.20
CA THR A 248 -30.12 27.66 10.18
C THR A 248 -29.43 26.83 11.25
N PHE A 249 -28.62 27.47 12.09
CA PHE A 249 -28.00 26.76 13.22
C PHE A 249 -29.04 26.03 14.11
N GLU A 250 -30.21 26.62 14.35
CA GLU A 250 -31.25 26.00 15.20
C GLU A 250 -32.05 24.91 14.46
N LYS A 251 -32.02 24.91 13.12
CA LYS A 251 -32.71 23.92 12.28
C LYS A 251 -31.85 23.61 11.07
N HIS A 252 -30.93 22.68 11.27
CA HIS A 252 -29.92 22.32 10.29
C HIS A 252 -30.50 21.87 8.94
N GLY A 253 -29.91 22.39 7.87
CA GLY A 253 -30.15 21.99 6.49
C GLY A 253 -29.38 20.73 6.12
N LYS A 254 -29.76 20.11 4.99
CA LYS A 254 -29.09 18.91 4.48
C LYS A 254 -27.79 19.20 3.73
N ILE A 255 -27.52 20.44 3.34
CA ILE A 255 -26.30 20.83 2.59
C ILE A 255 -25.57 21.96 3.31
N PHE A 256 -26.28 22.99 3.74
CA PHE A 256 -25.66 24.14 4.37
C PHE A 256 -26.59 24.84 5.35
N ASP A 257 -25.99 25.56 6.29
CA ASP A 257 -26.67 26.49 7.17
C ASP A 257 -26.17 27.91 6.95
N VAL A 258 -27.07 28.88 7.05
CA VAL A 258 -26.70 30.29 6.98
C VAL A 258 -26.42 30.83 8.38
N LEU A 259 -25.23 31.38 8.58
CA LEU A 259 -24.79 32.02 9.82
C LEU A 259 -24.65 33.54 9.63
N ASP A 260 -25.23 34.28 10.56
CA ASP A 260 -25.15 35.73 10.66
C ASP A 260 -23.86 36.15 11.36
N GLN A 261 -23.16 37.11 10.75
CA GLN A 261 -21.88 37.60 11.24
C GLN A 261 -21.96 38.23 12.64
N ASP A 262 -23.12 38.77 13.05
CA ASP A 262 -23.27 39.55 14.26
C ASP A 262 -23.89 38.76 15.42
N ASN A 263 -24.45 37.58 15.13
CA ASN A 263 -25.12 36.73 16.11
C ASN A 263 -24.48 35.35 16.23
N GLU A 264 -24.14 34.70 15.11
CA GLU A 264 -23.69 33.31 15.11
C GLU A 264 -22.18 33.14 14.90
N LEU A 265 -21.48 34.13 14.32
CA LEU A 265 -20.02 34.12 14.23
C LEU A 265 -19.31 34.77 15.43
N VAL A 266 -20.03 35.48 16.29
CA VAL A 266 -19.50 36.10 17.51
C VAL A 266 -19.57 35.17 18.72
N SER A 267 -18.71 35.43 19.69
CA SER A 267 -18.70 34.69 20.95
C SER A 267 -19.92 35.06 21.81
N SER A 268 -20.50 34.06 22.49
CA SER A 268 -21.58 34.23 23.47
C SER A 268 -21.33 33.36 24.72
N PRO A 269 -22.04 33.56 25.84
CA PRO A 269 -21.88 32.72 27.02
C PRO A 269 -22.11 31.23 26.77
N ALA A 270 -23.07 30.88 25.89
CA ALA A 270 -23.35 29.50 25.51
C ALA A 270 -22.37 28.95 24.46
N TYR A 271 -21.78 29.82 23.64
CA TYR A 271 -20.84 29.47 22.57
C TYR A 271 -19.61 30.38 22.63
N PRO A 272 -18.63 30.09 23.50
CA PRO A 272 -17.46 30.96 23.72
C PRO A 272 -16.61 31.21 22.46
N ASN A 273 -16.61 30.26 21.52
CA ASN A 273 -15.92 30.36 20.23
C ASN A 273 -16.90 30.47 19.05
N SER A 274 -18.09 31.02 19.30
CA SER A 274 -19.22 31.13 18.36
C SER A 274 -19.87 29.81 17.95
N LYS A 275 -21.04 29.91 17.30
CA LYS A 275 -21.82 28.77 16.81
C LYS A 275 -21.14 28.08 15.62
N LEU A 276 -20.25 28.76 14.92
CA LEU A 276 -19.40 28.16 13.88
C LEU A 276 -18.56 27.00 14.42
N ASN A 277 -18.06 27.12 15.66
CA ASN A 277 -17.23 26.11 16.32
C ASN A 277 -18.05 25.16 17.21
N TYR A 278 -19.35 25.01 16.95
CA TYR A 278 -20.20 24.08 17.68
C TYR A 278 -19.75 22.64 17.45
N ALA A 279 -19.51 21.90 18.55
CA ALA A 279 -19.21 20.48 18.57
C ALA A 279 -20.41 19.71 19.18
N PRO A 280 -21.05 18.79 18.43
CA PRO A 280 -22.20 18.01 18.95
C PRO A 280 -21.85 17.09 20.12
N ASP A 281 -20.60 16.61 20.15
CA ASP A 281 -20.06 15.81 21.24
C ASP A 281 -19.23 16.71 22.17
N PRO A 282 -19.71 17.01 23.39
CA PRO A 282 -19.00 17.87 24.32
C PRO A 282 -17.69 17.25 24.84
N THR A 283 -17.50 15.93 24.68
CA THR A 283 -16.25 15.24 25.04
C THR A 283 -15.18 15.33 23.95
N ALA A 284 -15.56 15.77 22.74
CA ALA A 284 -14.67 15.96 21.61
C ALA A 284 -14.83 17.37 21.01
N PRO A 285 -14.41 18.43 21.74
CA PRO A 285 -14.67 19.83 21.37
C PRO A 285 -14.05 20.25 20.02
N ASN A 286 -13.09 19.48 19.50
CA ASN A 286 -12.47 19.71 18.20
C ASN A 286 -13.23 19.04 17.04
N LYS A 287 -14.22 18.19 17.32
CA LYS A 287 -15.11 17.58 16.32
C LYS A 287 -16.32 18.47 16.07
N THR A 288 -16.06 19.63 15.47
CA THR A 288 -17.09 20.59 15.07
C THR A 288 -18.09 20.00 14.06
N TYR A 289 -19.34 20.45 14.14
CA TYR A 289 -20.43 20.10 13.21
C TYR A 289 -20.12 20.58 11.79
N TYR A 290 -19.73 21.86 11.65
CA TYR A 290 -19.26 22.40 10.38
C TYR A 290 -17.79 22.04 10.18
N LYS A 291 -17.47 21.62 8.96
CA LYS A 291 -16.08 21.37 8.52
C LYS A 291 -15.62 22.29 7.40
N VAL A 292 -16.58 22.91 6.72
CA VAL A 292 -16.35 23.91 5.68
C VAL A 292 -17.13 25.15 6.05
N MET A 293 -16.46 26.29 6.04
CA MET A 293 -17.12 27.59 6.06
C MET A 293 -16.90 28.28 4.73
N TRP A 294 -17.98 28.84 4.18
CA TRP A 294 -17.93 29.58 2.93
C TRP A 294 -18.40 31.01 3.16
N SER A 295 -17.61 31.97 2.71
CA SER A 295 -17.97 33.39 2.77
C SER A 295 -17.93 34.05 1.39
N PRO A 296 -18.90 33.78 0.51
CA PRO A 296 -18.95 34.42 -0.80
C PRO A 296 -19.37 35.87 -0.64
N HIS A 297 -18.55 36.82 -1.13
CA HIS A 297 -18.88 38.24 -1.12
C HIS A 297 -19.19 38.82 0.28
N TRP A 298 -18.54 38.31 1.32
CA TRP A 298 -18.74 38.83 2.68
C TRP A 298 -17.97 40.14 2.87
N GLN A 299 -18.70 41.23 3.15
CA GLN A 299 -18.13 42.51 3.57
C GLN A 299 -18.37 42.70 5.07
N GLY A 300 -17.30 42.68 5.87
CA GLY A 300 -17.41 42.84 7.32
C GLY A 300 -18.04 44.18 7.73
N ASP A 301 -18.94 44.16 8.71
CA ASP A 301 -19.65 45.37 9.18
C ASP A 301 -18.79 46.27 10.08
N THR A 302 -18.57 47.51 9.63
CA THR A 302 -17.83 48.57 10.32
C THR A 302 -18.68 49.80 10.64
N SER A 303 -20.01 49.74 10.50
CA SER A 303 -20.94 50.88 10.66
C SER A 303 -20.74 51.67 11.94
N ASN A 304 -20.42 50.97 13.03
CA ASN A 304 -20.31 51.53 14.36
C ASN A 304 -19.35 50.71 15.23
N SER A 305 -19.09 51.17 16.45
CA SER A 305 -18.20 50.50 17.41
C SER A 305 -18.60 49.07 17.75
N THR A 306 -19.89 48.78 17.96
CA THR A 306 -20.37 47.43 18.28
C THR A 306 -20.16 46.47 17.13
N LYS A 307 -20.48 46.88 15.91
CA LYS A 307 -20.28 46.07 14.70
C LYS A 307 -18.79 45.81 14.42
N ARG A 308 -17.93 46.81 14.65
CA ARG A 308 -16.47 46.62 14.62
C ARG A 308 -15.99 45.59 15.65
N ALA A 309 -16.51 45.63 16.87
CA ALA A 309 -16.18 44.64 17.91
C ALA A 309 -16.68 43.24 17.55
N ASN A 310 -17.89 43.12 17.00
CA ASN A 310 -18.45 41.87 16.49
C ASN A 310 -17.59 41.29 15.37
N LEU A 311 -17.22 42.10 14.37
CA LEU A 311 -16.36 41.66 13.28
C LEU A 311 -14.99 41.18 13.80
N LYS A 312 -14.40 41.88 14.77
CA LYS A 312 -13.16 41.44 15.42
C LYS A 312 -13.32 40.09 16.13
N SER A 313 -14.44 39.88 16.84
CA SER A 313 -14.78 38.60 17.45
C SER A 313 -14.97 37.50 16.41
N ALA A 314 -15.69 37.78 15.32
CA ALA A 314 -15.93 36.85 14.23
C ALA A 314 -14.61 36.42 13.56
N LEU A 315 -13.73 37.35 13.19
CA LEU A 315 -12.42 37.05 12.60
C LEU A 315 -11.57 36.16 13.52
N LYS A 316 -11.58 36.42 14.84
CA LYS A 316 -10.92 35.55 15.82
C LYS A 316 -11.51 34.14 15.85
N ASN A 317 -12.84 34.02 15.86
CA ASN A 317 -13.52 32.72 15.90
C ASN A 317 -13.34 31.92 14.59
N ILE A 318 -13.24 32.61 13.45
CA ILE A 318 -12.91 32.00 12.15
C ILE A 318 -11.46 31.53 12.15
N ALA A 319 -10.52 32.34 12.65
CA ALA A 319 -9.13 31.91 12.80
C ALA A 319 -9.02 30.66 13.67
N HIS A 320 -9.80 30.57 14.75
CA HIS A 320 -9.91 29.38 15.60
C HIS A 320 -10.55 28.18 14.89
N PHE A 321 -11.59 28.41 14.08
CA PHE A 321 -12.21 27.36 13.26
C PHE A 321 -11.20 26.72 12.31
N VAL A 322 -10.35 27.54 11.69
CA VAL A 322 -9.24 27.07 10.85
C VAL A 322 -8.15 26.40 11.68
N ASP A 323 -7.83 26.89 12.88
CA ASP A 323 -6.89 26.19 13.78
C ASP A 323 -7.37 24.77 14.14
N ASN A 324 -8.69 24.54 14.17
CA ASN A 324 -9.28 23.22 14.44
C ASN A 324 -9.25 22.24 13.24
N GLY A 325 -8.57 22.60 12.14
CA GLY A 325 -8.48 21.75 10.94
C GLY A 325 -9.63 21.94 9.95
N ASN A 326 -10.57 22.84 10.23
CA ASN A 326 -11.72 23.08 9.37
C ASN A 326 -11.39 24.09 8.27
N SER A 327 -11.81 23.81 7.05
CA SER A 327 -11.39 24.59 5.89
C SER A 327 -12.32 25.77 5.62
N ILE A 328 -11.77 26.82 5.03
CA ILE A 328 -12.55 27.97 4.58
C ILE A 328 -12.39 28.21 3.09
N PHE A 329 -13.51 28.48 2.43
CA PHE A 329 -13.55 28.90 1.04
C PHE A 329 -14.03 30.35 0.99
N ASN A 330 -13.31 31.22 0.29
CA ASN A 330 -13.59 32.65 0.31
C ASN A 330 -13.46 33.24 -1.09
N GLU A 331 -14.37 34.16 -1.39
CA GLU A 331 -14.57 34.72 -2.71
C GLU A 331 -14.83 36.23 -2.66
N CYS A 332 -14.26 36.96 -3.62
CA CYS A 332 -14.49 38.39 -3.82
C CYS A 332 -14.19 39.21 -2.54
N ALA A 333 -15.15 40.00 -2.04
CA ALA A 333 -14.97 40.97 -0.97
C ALA A 333 -14.60 40.34 0.38
N SER A 334 -14.81 39.03 0.56
CA SER A 334 -14.35 38.36 1.77
C SER A 334 -12.84 38.26 1.84
N ILE A 335 -12.15 38.16 0.70
CA ILE A 335 -10.68 38.22 0.64
C ILE A 335 -10.19 39.54 1.22
N GLU A 336 -10.86 40.66 0.90
CA GLU A 336 -10.54 41.97 1.46
C GLU A 336 -10.79 42.02 2.98
N THR A 337 -11.87 41.39 3.44
CA THR A 337 -12.22 41.29 4.87
C THR A 337 -11.15 40.50 5.66
N TYR A 338 -10.55 39.46 5.07
CA TYR A 338 -9.51 38.66 5.73
C TYR A 338 -8.09 39.20 5.60
N GLU A 339 -7.73 39.85 4.49
CA GLU A 339 -6.33 40.20 4.19
C GLU A 339 -6.03 41.70 4.31
N SER A 340 -7.03 42.57 4.28
CA SER A 340 -6.91 43.99 3.90
C SER A 340 -6.42 44.15 2.45
N SER A 341 -7.05 45.06 1.69
CA SER A 341 -6.78 45.22 0.25
C SER A 341 -6.31 46.63 -0.15
N TYR A 342 -5.52 46.65 -1.21
CA TYR A 342 -4.91 47.84 -1.81
C TYR A 342 -5.26 47.90 -3.29
N LYS A 343 -5.39 49.11 -3.84
CA LYS A 343 -5.49 49.31 -5.29
C LYS A 343 -4.15 48.95 -5.96
N PRO A 344 -4.12 48.73 -7.29
CA PRO A 344 -2.89 48.40 -8.03
C PRO A 344 -1.76 49.43 -7.84
N ASN A 345 -2.11 50.69 -7.54
CA ASN A 345 -1.17 51.79 -7.24
C ASN A 345 -0.71 51.85 -5.76
N ASN A 346 -0.96 50.82 -4.95
CA ASN A 346 -0.69 50.74 -3.51
C ASN A 346 -1.46 51.73 -2.61
N SER A 347 -2.46 52.47 -3.13
CA SER A 347 -3.36 53.21 -2.24
C SER A 347 -4.30 52.23 -1.52
N VAL A 348 -4.52 52.46 -0.22
CA VAL A 348 -5.46 51.67 0.59
C VAL A 348 -6.86 51.80 0.00
N ARG A 349 -7.59 50.69 -0.20
CA ARG A 349 -9.04 50.76 -0.40
C ARG A 349 -9.63 51.01 1.00
N GLU A 350 -10.05 52.25 1.28
CA GLU A 350 -10.53 52.69 2.59
C GLU A 350 -11.44 51.65 3.25
N LEU A 351 -10.95 50.97 4.29
CA LEU A 351 -11.69 50.29 5.37
C LEU A 351 -10.65 49.57 6.26
N TYR A 352 -10.86 49.59 7.59
CA TYR A 352 -10.14 48.79 8.62
C TYR A 352 -8.79 49.32 9.18
N GLN A 353 -8.73 50.58 9.65
CA GLN A 353 -7.60 50.99 10.51
C GLN A 353 -7.64 50.38 11.93
N ASP A 354 -8.82 49.94 12.41
CA ASP A 354 -9.02 49.47 13.80
C ASP A 354 -9.39 47.98 13.95
N ASN A 355 -9.65 47.26 12.85
CA ASN A 355 -10.02 45.84 12.87
C ASN A 355 -8.82 45.03 12.40
N GLU A 356 -8.20 44.25 13.28
CA GLU A 356 -7.09 43.36 12.93
C GLU A 356 -7.59 42.24 11.99
N PRO A 357 -7.21 42.23 10.70
CA PRO A 357 -7.61 41.18 9.75
C PRO A 357 -6.87 39.86 10.08
N THR A 358 -7.39 38.71 9.63
CA THR A 358 -6.77 37.40 9.95
C THR A 358 -5.45 37.16 9.21
N ARG A 359 -5.29 37.73 8.02
CA ARG A 359 -4.13 37.63 7.14
C ARG A 359 -3.63 36.20 6.96
N PHE A 360 -4.51 35.34 6.47
CA PHE A 360 -4.19 33.93 6.25
C PHE A 360 -3.11 33.73 5.17
N MET A 361 -3.02 34.61 4.17
CA MET A 361 -2.11 34.53 3.03
C MET A 361 -0.93 35.50 3.10
N THR A 362 -1.03 36.59 3.88
CA THR A 362 -0.02 37.66 3.97
C THR A 362 0.50 37.89 5.41
N GLY A 363 1.63 38.59 5.58
CA GLY A 363 2.32 38.72 6.87
C GLY A 363 1.58 39.57 7.93
N GLY A 364 2.08 39.57 9.18
CA GLY A 364 1.40 40.12 10.37
C GLY A 364 1.56 41.62 10.70
N ASN A 365 2.25 42.44 9.90
CA ASN A 365 2.44 43.88 10.21
C ASN A 365 1.46 44.79 9.45
N ALA A 366 1.22 46.02 9.92
CA ALA A 366 0.30 46.98 9.27
C ALA A 366 0.66 47.39 7.81
N VAL A 367 1.78 46.89 7.28
CA VAL A 367 2.32 47.19 5.94
C VAL A 367 2.12 46.01 4.96
N THR A 368 1.50 44.90 5.38
CA THR A 368 1.25 43.70 4.55
C THR A 368 -0.24 43.55 4.21
N GLY A 369 -0.55 43.08 3.00
CA GLY A 369 -1.90 42.92 2.44
C GLY A 369 -1.87 42.64 0.93
N LEU A 370 -3.02 42.44 0.30
CA LEU A 370 -3.12 42.10 -1.14
C LEU A 370 -3.46 43.32 -2.01
N GLN A 371 -2.87 43.40 -3.19
CA GLN A 371 -3.39 44.25 -4.27
C GLN A 371 -4.58 43.55 -4.91
N THR A 372 -5.64 44.30 -5.22
CA THR A 372 -6.83 43.82 -5.92
C THR A 372 -7.12 44.65 -7.16
N LEU A 373 -7.66 44.00 -8.19
CA LEU A 373 -7.98 44.58 -9.49
C LEU A 373 -9.51 44.62 -9.70
N ASP A 374 -9.99 45.74 -10.27
CA ASP A 374 -11.43 45.97 -10.53
C ASP A 374 -11.89 45.31 -11.83
N ALA A 375 -13.19 44.98 -11.89
CA ALA A 375 -13.74 44.13 -12.95
C ALA A 375 -13.55 44.62 -14.39
N GLY A 376 -13.67 45.93 -14.61
CA GLY A 376 -13.55 46.52 -15.94
C GLY A 376 -12.20 46.24 -16.63
N GLU A 377 -11.16 45.88 -15.87
CA GLU A 377 -9.83 45.61 -16.41
C GLU A 377 -9.64 44.17 -16.91
N LEU A 378 -10.41 43.16 -16.45
CA LEU A 378 -10.32 41.79 -16.97
C LEU A 378 -11.28 41.48 -18.13
N ILE A 379 -12.40 42.18 -18.25
CA ILE A 379 -13.53 41.76 -19.12
C ILE A 379 -13.80 42.64 -20.33
N ASN A 380 -13.17 43.82 -20.41
CA ASN A 380 -13.34 44.71 -21.56
C ASN A 380 -12.78 44.04 -22.84
N PRO A 381 -13.09 44.54 -24.05
CA PRO A 381 -12.51 44.01 -25.30
C PRO A 381 -10.97 44.00 -25.33
N ASN A 382 -10.35 44.80 -24.46
CA ASN A 382 -8.92 44.84 -24.19
C ASN A 382 -8.55 44.15 -22.86
N GLY A 383 -9.37 43.23 -22.34
CA GLY A 383 -9.26 42.59 -21.02
C GLY A 383 -8.27 41.42 -20.97
N PHE A 384 -8.40 40.56 -19.97
CA PHE A 384 -7.51 39.42 -19.71
C PHE A 384 -8.19 38.10 -20.12
N ALA A 385 -7.56 37.31 -20.99
CA ALA A 385 -8.03 35.98 -21.40
C ALA A 385 -9.55 35.93 -21.69
N VAL A 386 -10.06 36.81 -22.56
CA VAL A 386 -11.51 37.02 -22.82
C VAL A 386 -12.29 35.77 -23.25
N ASN A 387 -11.58 34.74 -23.74
CA ASN A 387 -12.15 33.45 -24.14
C ASN A 387 -11.81 32.32 -23.15
N GLY A 388 -11.27 32.65 -21.97
CA GLY A 388 -10.86 31.70 -20.94
C GLY A 388 -9.72 30.76 -21.30
N GLN A 389 -8.81 31.23 -22.16
CA GLN A 389 -7.75 30.40 -22.75
C GLN A 389 -6.71 29.96 -21.71
N ASP A 390 -6.29 28.70 -21.80
CA ASP A 390 -5.22 28.12 -21.00
C ASP A 390 -3.86 28.36 -21.68
N CYS A 391 -2.83 28.64 -20.89
CA CYS A 391 -1.52 28.97 -21.41
C CYS A 391 -0.82 27.81 -22.12
N SER A 392 -1.28 26.58 -21.87
CA SER A 392 -0.79 25.38 -22.52
C SER A 392 -1.44 25.11 -23.90
N ASP A 393 -2.37 25.96 -24.35
CA ASP A 393 -3.06 25.81 -25.63
C ASP A 393 -2.12 25.88 -26.84
N PRO A 394 -2.13 24.88 -27.76
CA PRO A 394 -1.29 24.86 -28.97
C PRO A 394 -1.52 26.03 -29.95
N GLY A 395 -2.56 26.84 -29.74
CA GLY A 395 -2.94 27.99 -30.57
C GLY A 395 -3.19 29.27 -29.77
N ARG A 396 -2.57 29.40 -28.58
CA ARG A 396 -2.72 30.57 -27.70
C ARG A 396 -2.53 31.89 -28.45
N LYS A 397 -3.49 32.82 -28.29
CA LYS A 397 -3.39 34.20 -28.80
C LYS A 397 -3.60 35.20 -27.67
N GLY A 398 -2.51 35.83 -27.21
CA GLY A 398 -2.56 36.88 -26.20
C GLY A 398 -2.55 36.36 -24.75
N ASP A 399 -3.40 36.97 -23.91
CA ASP A 399 -3.50 36.73 -22.46
C ASP A 399 -4.17 35.37 -22.15
N CYS A 400 -3.70 34.64 -21.12
CA CYS A 400 -4.21 33.30 -20.75
C CYS A 400 -4.05 32.97 -19.26
N PHE A 401 -4.72 31.92 -18.79
CA PHE A 401 -4.55 31.39 -17.44
C PHE A 401 -3.49 30.31 -17.38
N SER A 402 -2.52 30.47 -16.47
CA SER A 402 -1.54 29.45 -16.13
C SER A 402 -2.00 28.67 -14.92
N TYR A 403 -1.82 27.36 -14.97
CA TYR A 403 -2.14 26.44 -13.88
C TYR A 403 -0.84 25.86 -13.34
N THR A 404 -0.70 25.85 -12.02
CA THR A 404 0.50 25.29 -11.38
C THR A 404 0.54 23.76 -11.44
N ASN A 405 -0.62 23.12 -11.40
CA ASN A 405 -0.76 21.68 -11.54
C ASN A 405 -2.08 21.34 -12.23
N TYR A 406 -2.04 20.68 -13.40
CA TYR A 406 -3.25 20.28 -14.11
C TYR A 406 -3.91 19.03 -13.53
N GLY A 407 -3.20 18.25 -12.72
CA GLY A 407 -3.71 17.06 -12.04
C GLY A 407 -4.41 17.35 -10.71
N ASP A 408 -4.55 18.61 -10.29
CA ASP A 408 -5.14 18.94 -9.00
C ASP A 408 -6.68 18.86 -9.03
N LEU A 409 -7.30 18.31 -7.97
CA LEU A 409 -8.75 18.09 -7.89
C LEU A 409 -9.57 19.39 -7.84
N PHE A 410 -8.99 20.52 -7.45
CA PHE A 410 -9.73 21.77 -7.27
C PHE A 410 -9.91 22.52 -8.59
N SER A 411 -8.92 22.47 -9.48
CA SER A 411 -8.89 23.23 -10.74
C SER A 411 -9.47 22.48 -11.95
N GLN A 412 -9.99 21.25 -11.75
CA GLN A 412 -10.58 20.43 -12.82
C GLN A 412 -11.78 21.11 -13.50
N LYS A 413 -11.56 21.68 -14.68
CA LYS A 413 -12.61 22.33 -15.47
C LYS A 413 -12.90 21.66 -16.81
N GLY A 414 -12.13 20.65 -17.21
CA GLY A 414 -12.19 20.06 -18.55
C GLY A 414 -11.95 21.08 -19.68
N ASP A 415 -12.58 20.84 -20.82
CA ASP A 415 -12.58 21.72 -22.01
C ASP A 415 -13.62 22.85 -21.93
N TYR A 416 -14.19 23.11 -20.75
CA TYR A 416 -15.07 24.26 -20.53
C TYR A 416 -14.26 25.53 -20.27
N GLU A 417 -14.84 26.66 -20.67
CA GLU A 417 -14.26 28.00 -20.53
C GLU A 417 -14.28 28.48 -19.08
N LEU A 418 -13.20 29.15 -18.66
CA LEU A 418 -13.10 29.89 -17.41
C LEU A 418 -13.02 31.38 -17.71
N THR A 419 -14.08 32.13 -17.45
CA THR A 419 -14.10 33.60 -17.54
C THR A 419 -14.61 34.22 -16.25
N VAL A 420 -14.28 35.49 -16.03
CA VAL A 420 -14.71 36.27 -14.86
C VAL A 420 -15.77 37.29 -15.30
N ALA A 421 -16.80 37.52 -14.47
CA ALA A 421 -17.98 38.31 -14.83
C ALA A 421 -17.96 39.72 -14.23
N SER A 422 -18.56 40.68 -14.97
CA SER A 422 -18.25 42.11 -14.93
C SER A 422 -18.56 42.96 -13.71
N THR A 423 -19.08 42.37 -12.65
CA THR A 423 -19.89 43.13 -11.67
C THR A 423 -19.22 43.28 -10.30
N SER A 424 -17.88 43.21 -10.19
CA SER A 424 -17.18 43.09 -8.91
C SER A 424 -15.94 43.99 -8.71
N THR A 425 -15.56 44.25 -7.44
CA THR A 425 -14.34 44.99 -7.05
C THR A 425 -13.08 44.12 -6.97
N VAL A 426 -13.21 42.79 -6.90
CA VAL A 426 -12.06 41.86 -6.81
C VAL A 426 -12.25 40.70 -7.76
N GLU A 427 -11.60 40.78 -8.91
CA GLU A 427 -11.57 39.70 -9.90
C GLU A 427 -10.22 38.99 -10.01
N ALA A 428 -9.15 39.62 -9.55
CA ALA A 428 -7.85 39.01 -9.32
C ALA A 428 -7.10 39.74 -8.19
N PHE A 429 -6.12 39.07 -7.58
CA PHE A 429 -5.34 39.64 -6.49
C PHE A 429 -3.87 39.20 -6.55
N ARG A 430 -2.97 39.89 -5.84
CA ARG A 430 -1.57 39.46 -5.68
C ARG A 430 -0.94 40.11 -4.45
N PRO A 431 0.22 39.65 -3.97
CA PRO A 431 0.96 40.37 -2.94
C PRO A 431 1.36 41.76 -3.43
N ARG A 432 1.41 42.73 -2.51
CA ARG A 432 1.92 44.08 -2.82
C ARG A 432 3.32 44.03 -3.41
N THR A 433 3.67 45.03 -4.22
CA THR A 433 5.01 45.18 -4.79
C THR A 433 6.09 45.12 -3.70
N GLY A 434 7.05 44.19 -3.84
CA GLY A 434 8.11 43.95 -2.86
C GLY A 434 7.73 43.02 -1.70
N GLN A 435 6.48 42.56 -1.63
CA GLN A 435 5.99 41.58 -0.65
C GLN A 435 5.81 40.20 -1.31
N LYS A 436 5.70 39.17 -0.48
CA LYS A 436 5.44 37.79 -0.90
C LYS A 436 4.26 37.23 -0.11
N TYR A 437 3.63 36.18 -0.64
CA TYR A 437 2.77 35.34 0.16
C TYR A 437 3.55 34.72 1.32
N ASN A 438 2.84 34.39 2.39
CA ASN A 438 3.38 33.55 3.44
C ASN A 438 3.79 32.18 2.87
N GLU A 439 4.73 31.53 3.53
CA GLU A 439 5.18 30.20 3.15
C GLU A 439 4.00 29.21 3.13
N GLY A 440 4.03 28.27 2.18
CA GLY A 440 2.98 27.26 1.97
C GLY A 440 1.84 27.69 1.05
N THR A 441 1.80 28.94 0.57
CA THR A 441 0.76 29.37 -0.38
C THR A 441 1.04 28.84 -1.78
N VAL A 442 0.06 28.13 -2.34
CA VAL A 442 0.07 27.60 -3.71
C VAL A 442 -0.81 28.50 -4.59
N ARG A 443 -0.22 29.02 -5.67
CA ARG A 443 -0.91 29.82 -6.69
C ARG A 443 -1.48 28.88 -7.74
N MET A 444 -2.72 28.43 -7.59
CA MET A 444 -3.30 27.38 -8.42
C MET A 444 -3.62 27.87 -9.83
N ILE A 445 -4.18 29.08 -9.94
CA ILE A 445 -4.53 29.73 -11.22
C ILE A 445 -4.03 31.17 -11.19
N SER A 446 -3.22 31.54 -12.18
CA SER A 446 -2.63 32.87 -12.32
C SER A 446 -2.76 33.42 -13.74
N THR A 447 -2.65 34.73 -13.90
CA THR A 447 -2.69 35.43 -15.17
C THR A 447 -1.32 35.51 -15.84
N GLU A 448 -1.26 35.16 -17.12
CA GLU A 448 -0.10 35.36 -18.00
C GLU A 448 -0.41 36.36 -19.12
N SER A 449 0.30 37.50 -19.14
CA SER A 449 0.20 38.53 -20.18
C SER A 449 1.57 38.95 -20.69
N THR A 450 1.61 39.49 -21.91
CA THR A 450 2.77 40.24 -22.41
C THR A 450 2.85 41.66 -21.83
N SER A 451 1.74 42.17 -21.27
CA SER A 451 1.70 43.44 -20.54
C SER A 451 2.03 43.22 -19.06
N SER A 452 3.07 43.88 -18.57
CA SER A 452 3.51 43.80 -17.17
C SER A 452 2.44 44.24 -16.17
N ALA A 453 1.48 45.08 -16.57
CA ALA A 453 0.36 45.50 -15.74
C ALA A 453 -0.65 44.37 -15.47
N LYS A 454 -0.72 43.38 -16.37
CA LYS A 454 -1.74 42.32 -16.39
C LYS A 454 -1.18 40.92 -16.09
N HIS A 455 0.13 40.75 -16.15
CA HIS A 455 0.81 39.50 -15.80
C HIS A 455 0.96 39.37 -14.28
N GLY A 456 0.85 38.13 -13.79
CA GLY A 456 1.16 37.77 -12.41
C GLY A 456 0.08 38.14 -11.38
N TRP A 457 -1.18 38.26 -11.80
CA TRP A 457 -2.32 38.30 -10.89
C TRP A 457 -2.82 36.87 -10.62
N ASP A 458 -3.29 36.63 -9.42
CA ASP A 458 -3.78 35.34 -8.95
C ASP A 458 -5.30 35.33 -8.90
N LEU A 459 -5.89 34.27 -9.44
CA LEU A 459 -7.33 34.02 -9.40
C LEU A 459 -7.66 32.98 -8.35
N TYR A 460 -6.81 31.98 -8.16
CA TYR A 460 -7.11 30.88 -7.27
C TYR A 460 -5.88 30.48 -6.48
N VAL A 461 -5.91 30.65 -5.16
CA VAL A 461 -4.80 30.28 -4.28
C VAL A 461 -5.29 29.48 -3.09
N SER A 462 -4.40 28.64 -2.57
CA SER A 462 -4.67 27.74 -1.46
C SER A 462 -3.50 27.75 -0.49
N ARG A 463 -3.79 27.72 0.81
CA ARG A 463 -2.76 27.66 1.85
C ARG A 463 -3.33 27.01 3.11
N GLN A 464 -2.62 26.02 3.63
CA GLN A 464 -2.86 25.56 4.99
C GLN A 464 -2.44 26.66 5.97
N LYS A 465 -3.33 27.05 6.89
CA LYS A 465 -3.03 28.14 7.83
C LYS A 465 -1.71 27.88 8.54
N ASP A 466 -0.88 28.92 8.63
CA ASP A 466 0.46 28.90 9.22
C ASP A 466 1.43 27.89 8.61
N ASN A 467 1.15 27.40 7.39
CA ASN A 467 1.87 26.28 6.77
C ASN A 467 1.86 25.02 7.68
N ASN A 468 0.79 24.86 8.46
CA ASN A 468 0.54 23.72 9.34
C ASN A 468 -0.62 22.89 8.77
N LYS A 469 -0.34 21.62 8.45
CA LYS A 469 -1.25 20.73 7.72
C LYS A 469 -2.35 20.10 8.58
N GLN A 470 -2.28 20.29 9.90
CA GLN A 470 -3.35 19.96 10.84
C GLN A 470 -4.38 21.07 10.97
N LYS A 471 -4.02 22.29 10.58
CA LYS A 471 -4.95 23.41 10.46
C LYS A 471 -5.71 23.29 9.15
N GLY A 472 -6.78 24.06 9.04
CA GLY A 472 -7.68 24.03 7.90
C GLY A 472 -7.08 24.72 6.69
N ASN A 473 -7.53 24.27 5.52
CA ASN A 473 -7.11 24.87 4.27
C ASN A 473 -7.86 26.19 4.07
N VAL A 474 -7.12 27.25 3.82
CA VAL A 474 -7.65 28.56 3.44
C VAL A 474 -7.57 28.67 1.93
N ILE A 475 -8.73 28.79 1.30
CA ILE A 475 -8.83 28.87 -0.15
C ILE A 475 -9.45 30.21 -0.53
N TYR A 476 -8.77 30.93 -1.42
CA TYR A 476 -9.25 32.17 -2.02
C TYR A 476 -9.43 32.00 -3.52
N LEU A 477 -10.66 32.23 -3.98
CA LEU A 477 -11.02 32.35 -5.39
C LEU A 477 -11.42 33.81 -5.65
N ALA A 478 -10.74 34.47 -6.56
CA ALA A 478 -11.08 35.82 -6.98
C ALA A 478 -12.42 35.81 -7.72
N GLY A 479 -13.22 36.88 -7.64
CA GLY A 479 -14.59 36.87 -8.16
C GLY A 479 -15.58 36.09 -7.27
N HIS A 480 -16.85 36.03 -7.67
CA HIS A 480 -17.95 35.38 -6.90
C HIS A 480 -19.20 35.01 -7.72
N THR A 481 -19.13 35.08 -9.06
CA THR A 481 -20.29 34.95 -9.96
C THR A 481 -20.01 33.96 -11.10
N PHE A 482 -19.41 32.82 -10.78
CA PHE A 482 -19.03 31.79 -11.76
C PHE A 482 -20.19 30.88 -12.18
N ALA A 483 -21.34 30.99 -11.53
CA ALA A 483 -22.47 30.08 -11.72
C ALA A 483 -22.97 30.00 -13.18
N GLN A 484 -22.82 31.07 -13.97
CA GLN A 484 -23.28 31.14 -15.36
C GLN A 484 -22.36 30.39 -16.35
N LEU A 485 -21.19 29.94 -15.92
CA LEU A 485 -20.16 29.36 -16.75
C LEU A 485 -19.82 27.96 -16.25
N ALA A 486 -19.89 26.94 -17.11
CA ALA A 486 -19.62 25.57 -16.70
C ALA A 486 -18.23 25.40 -16.07
N GLY A 487 -17.16 25.95 -16.67
CA GLY A 487 -15.80 25.80 -16.14
C GLY A 487 -15.61 26.46 -14.76
N GLY A 488 -16.07 27.69 -14.58
CA GLY A 488 -16.00 28.38 -13.28
C GLY A 488 -16.90 27.75 -12.21
N ASN A 489 -18.11 27.34 -12.57
CA ASN A 489 -19.04 26.65 -11.69
C ASN A 489 -18.44 25.32 -11.19
N ARG A 490 -17.78 24.58 -12.07
CA ARG A 490 -17.07 23.35 -11.72
C ARG A 490 -15.91 23.59 -10.77
N ILE A 491 -15.11 24.64 -10.92
CA ILE A 491 -14.05 24.98 -9.95
C ILE A 491 -14.63 25.17 -8.55
N VAL A 492 -15.77 25.88 -8.43
CA VAL A 492 -16.45 26.08 -7.15
C VAL A 492 -16.99 24.76 -6.60
N LEU A 493 -17.72 23.99 -7.39
CA LEU A 493 -18.30 22.72 -6.95
C LEU A 493 -17.24 21.66 -6.62
N ASN A 494 -16.14 21.59 -7.39
CA ASN A 494 -14.98 20.79 -7.05
C ASN A 494 -14.46 21.17 -5.69
N THR A 495 -14.29 22.47 -5.44
CA THR A 495 -13.73 22.96 -4.18
C THR A 495 -14.61 22.57 -3.00
N LEU A 496 -15.92 22.76 -3.11
CA LEU A 496 -16.87 22.36 -2.07
C LEU A 496 -16.92 20.84 -1.86
N LEU A 497 -16.84 20.05 -2.94
CA LEU A 497 -16.75 18.59 -2.87
C LEU A 497 -15.41 18.13 -2.26
N ASN A 498 -14.37 18.97 -2.36
CA ASN A 498 -13.03 18.63 -1.91
C ASN A 498 -12.63 19.10 -0.53
N LEU A 499 -13.26 20.16 -0.02
CA LEU A 499 -12.96 20.69 1.29
C LEU A 499 -13.50 19.78 2.40
N ALA A 500 -12.64 19.51 3.38
CA ALA A 500 -12.91 18.68 4.55
C ALA A 500 -13.40 17.25 4.28
N TYR A 501 -13.11 16.72 3.09
CA TYR A 501 -13.36 15.32 2.78
C TYR A 501 -12.30 14.42 3.44
N LYS A 502 -12.72 13.34 4.11
CA LYS A 502 -11.82 12.31 4.63
C LYS A 502 -11.45 11.37 3.48
N PRO A 503 -10.20 11.34 2.97
CA PRO A 503 -9.85 10.44 1.88
C PRO A 503 -10.12 8.99 2.32
N GLU A 504 -11.02 8.32 1.62
CA GLU A 504 -11.19 6.89 1.79
C GLU A 504 -10.04 6.15 1.12
N SER A 505 -9.53 5.15 1.84
CA SER A 505 -8.46 4.30 1.38
C SER A 505 -9.05 3.02 0.81
N LEU A 506 -8.52 2.55 -0.31
CA LEU A 506 -8.96 1.28 -0.87
C LEU A 506 -8.38 0.14 -0.03
N GLU A 507 -9.25 -0.72 0.49
CA GLU A 507 -8.84 -1.91 1.23
C GLU A 507 -8.45 -3.03 0.27
N THR A 508 -7.24 -3.59 0.41
CA THR A 508 -6.64 -4.58 -0.49
C THR A 508 -5.90 -5.66 0.29
N SER A 509 -5.71 -6.83 -0.33
CA SER A 509 -4.86 -7.89 0.21
C SER A 509 -4.14 -8.65 -0.90
N ARG A 510 -2.92 -9.12 -0.58
CA ARG A 510 -2.15 -10.11 -1.35
C ARG A 510 -1.69 -11.29 -0.48
N SER A 511 -2.24 -11.40 0.73
CA SER A 511 -1.93 -12.43 1.70
C SER A 511 -2.88 -13.60 1.51
N GLU A 512 -2.38 -14.82 1.65
CA GLU A 512 -3.27 -15.99 1.66
C GLU A 512 -4.09 -15.99 2.97
N PRO A 513 -5.43 -16.20 2.91
CA PRO A 513 -6.24 -16.38 4.11
C PRO A 513 -5.89 -17.69 4.81
N VAL A 514 -6.10 -17.75 6.13
CA VAL A 514 -5.72 -18.89 6.97
C VAL A 514 -6.93 -19.43 7.73
N ALA A 515 -7.13 -20.75 7.74
CA ALA A 515 -8.22 -21.35 8.51
C ALA A 515 -7.84 -21.51 9.99
N ASP A 516 -8.74 -21.11 10.87
CA ASP A 516 -8.70 -21.41 12.29
C ASP A 516 -9.80 -22.42 12.62
N ILE A 517 -9.43 -23.67 12.92
CA ILE A 517 -10.35 -24.81 13.07
C ILE A 517 -10.42 -25.24 14.53
N THR A 518 -11.63 -25.23 15.10
CA THR A 518 -11.92 -25.86 16.40
C THR A 518 -12.55 -27.23 16.22
N TYR A 519 -12.37 -28.08 17.23
CA TYR A 519 -12.94 -29.42 17.29
C TYR A 519 -13.78 -29.55 18.56
N LYS A 520 -14.81 -30.41 18.51
CA LYS A 520 -15.64 -30.67 19.69
C LYS A 520 -14.78 -31.35 20.78
N PRO A 521 -14.99 -31.03 22.07
CA PRO A 521 -14.19 -31.60 23.15
C PRO A 521 -14.15 -33.13 23.10
N GLY A 522 -12.95 -33.71 23.09
CA GLY A 522 -12.74 -35.15 23.08
C GLY A 522 -13.04 -35.85 21.74
N THR A 523 -13.29 -35.12 20.66
CA THR A 523 -13.53 -35.72 19.33
C THR A 523 -12.64 -35.11 18.24
N THR A 524 -12.58 -35.75 17.08
CA THR A 524 -11.97 -35.24 15.85
C THR A 524 -12.98 -34.50 14.96
N THR A 525 -14.21 -34.33 15.44
CA THR A 525 -15.27 -33.64 14.70
C THR A 525 -15.04 -32.14 14.76
N VAL A 526 -14.98 -31.51 13.58
CA VAL A 526 -14.91 -30.05 13.46
C VAL A 526 -16.11 -29.41 14.16
N ASP A 527 -15.84 -28.41 14.99
CA ASP A 527 -16.83 -27.60 15.70
C ASP A 527 -17.09 -26.31 14.93
N LYS A 528 -16.05 -25.52 14.65
CA LYS A 528 -16.16 -24.28 13.90
C LYS A 528 -14.93 -24.07 13.01
N VAL A 529 -15.15 -23.60 11.79
CA VAL A 529 -14.10 -23.15 10.86
C VAL A 529 -14.19 -21.64 10.75
N ARG A 530 -13.13 -20.96 11.18
CA ARG A 530 -12.95 -19.53 10.98
C ARG A 530 -11.94 -19.28 9.89
N VAL A 531 -12.07 -18.15 9.22
CA VAL A 531 -11.12 -17.65 8.23
C VAL A 531 -10.50 -16.39 8.81
N LEU A 532 -9.18 -16.36 8.92
CA LEU A 532 -8.41 -15.19 9.30
C LEU A 532 -7.83 -14.55 8.04
N ALA A 533 -8.09 -13.26 7.84
CA ALA A 533 -7.65 -12.52 6.65
C ALA A 533 -7.00 -11.19 7.04
N GLY A 534 -5.81 -10.94 6.48
CA GLY A 534 -5.11 -9.66 6.55
C GLY A 534 -5.36 -8.82 5.30
N THR A 535 -5.48 -7.51 5.49
CA THR A 535 -5.59 -6.52 4.42
C THR A 535 -4.84 -5.24 4.81
N TYR A 536 -4.66 -4.35 3.85
CA TYR A 536 -4.16 -3.00 4.06
C TYR A 536 -4.99 -1.95 3.34
N LEU A 537 -4.98 -0.75 3.88
CA LEU A 537 -5.60 0.44 3.32
C LEU A 537 -4.57 1.22 2.52
N HIS A 538 -4.78 1.29 1.21
CA HIS A 538 -3.98 2.16 0.37
C HIS A 538 -4.65 3.53 0.26
N THR A 539 -4.08 4.52 0.92
CA THR A 539 -4.42 5.93 0.71
C THR A 539 -3.52 6.47 -0.41
N PRO A 540 -4.06 6.90 -1.57
CA PRO A 540 -3.25 7.58 -2.57
C PRO A 540 -2.54 8.78 -1.90
N PRO A 541 -1.22 8.92 -2.04
CA PRO A 541 -0.53 10.08 -1.51
C PRO A 541 -1.11 11.35 -2.16
N GLN A 542 -1.61 12.28 -1.35
CA GLN A 542 -1.97 13.59 -1.90
C GLN A 542 -0.70 14.29 -2.42
N ALA A 543 -0.72 14.74 -3.67
CA ALA A 543 0.42 15.24 -4.46
C ALA A 543 1.23 16.42 -3.93
N LEU A 544 0.99 16.83 -2.69
CA LEU A 544 1.57 18.04 -2.12
C LEU A 544 2.37 17.78 -0.83
N PHE A 545 2.36 16.57 -0.25
CA PHE A 545 2.73 16.39 1.17
C PHE A 545 3.72 15.24 1.50
N PRO A 546 4.99 15.32 1.06
CA PRO A 546 6.03 14.28 1.27
C PRO A 546 6.44 14.05 2.74
N GLU A 547 6.15 14.97 3.67
CA GLU A 547 6.47 14.81 5.11
C GLU A 547 5.56 13.83 5.86
N ARG A 548 4.45 13.37 5.26
CA ARG A 548 3.65 12.29 5.85
C ARG A 548 4.33 10.93 5.76
N ILE A 549 5.28 10.80 4.83
CA ILE A 549 6.00 9.56 4.54
C ILE A 549 7.27 9.49 5.41
N ASN A 550 8.07 10.55 5.38
CA ASN A 550 9.35 10.60 6.10
C ASN A 550 9.25 11.45 7.37
N PHE A 551 9.66 10.90 8.50
CA PHE A 551 9.78 11.59 9.76
C PHE A 551 10.80 12.72 9.66
N ARG A 552 10.37 13.90 10.12
CA ARG A 552 11.22 15.07 10.31
C ARG A 552 10.85 15.69 11.63
N THR A 553 11.85 16.00 12.44
CA THR A 553 11.62 16.47 13.81
C THR A 553 10.84 17.77 13.86
N GLU A 554 11.15 18.71 12.97
CA GLU A 554 10.46 19.99 12.84
C GLU A 554 9.01 19.86 12.34
N LYS A 555 8.60 18.67 11.88
CA LYS A 555 7.24 18.32 11.43
C LYS A 555 6.73 17.03 12.07
N ALA A 556 7.23 16.68 13.26
CA ALA A 556 6.93 15.40 13.90
C ALA A 556 5.43 15.19 14.17
N ALA A 557 4.69 16.27 14.41
CA ALA A 557 3.24 16.23 14.60
C ALA A 557 2.48 15.84 13.31
N ASP A 558 3.03 16.15 12.14
CA ASP A 558 2.44 15.86 10.82
C ASP A 558 2.74 14.44 10.31
N TRP A 559 3.80 13.81 10.82
CA TRP A 559 4.24 12.49 10.39
C TRP A 559 3.24 11.41 10.80
N VAL A 560 2.77 10.57 9.88
CA VAL A 560 1.77 9.52 10.15
C VAL A 560 2.47 8.17 10.25
N PHE A 561 2.16 7.43 11.32
CA PHE A 561 2.64 6.07 11.52
C PHE A 561 1.53 5.20 12.15
N PRO A 562 1.29 3.97 11.65
CA PRO A 562 1.82 3.47 10.37
C PRO A 562 1.23 4.27 9.19
N TYR A 563 2.02 4.51 8.15
CA TYR A 563 1.53 5.22 6.96
C TYR A 563 0.50 4.40 6.18
N ILE A 564 0.72 3.09 6.10
CA ILE A 564 -0.23 2.13 5.52
C ILE A 564 -0.92 1.43 6.69
N GLU A 565 -2.21 1.70 6.89
CA GLU A 565 -2.99 1.01 7.92
C GLU A 565 -3.36 -0.41 7.46
N GLY A 566 -3.48 -1.33 8.41
CA GLY A 566 -3.95 -2.69 8.19
C GLY A 566 -5.30 -2.98 8.80
N ARG A 567 -5.93 -4.04 8.31
CA ARG A 567 -7.08 -4.68 8.95
C ARG A 567 -6.80 -6.18 9.04
N PHE A 568 -7.08 -6.78 10.19
CA PHE A 568 -7.02 -8.23 10.37
C PHE A 568 -8.35 -8.69 10.93
N ARG A 569 -9.03 -9.59 10.22
CA ARG A 569 -10.40 -10.00 10.56
C ARG A 569 -10.55 -11.51 10.65
N SER A 570 -11.51 -11.91 11.46
CA SER A 570 -12.01 -13.28 11.52
C SER A 570 -13.42 -13.34 10.96
N TYR A 571 -13.69 -14.38 10.17
CA TYR A 571 -15.01 -14.70 9.64
C TYR A 571 -15.37 -16.12 10.05
N VAL A 572 -16.64 -16.40 10.27
CA VAL A 572 -17.12 -17.78 10.21
C VAL A 572 -17.17 -18.17 8.74
N ALA A 573 -16.56 -19.29 8.36
CA ALA A 573 -16.47 -19.67 6.94
C ALA A 573 -17.84 -19.75 6.26
N GLN A 574 -18.87 -20.19 6.99
CA GLN A 574 -20.24 -20.34 6.48
C GLN A 574 -20.95 -19.00 6.22
N ASP A 575 -20.51 -17.93 6.88
CA ASP A 575 -21.10 -16.59 6.77
C ASP A 575 -20.45 -15.77 5.64
N ILE A 576 -19.40 -16.30 4.99
CA ILE A 576 -18.82 -15.70 3.79
C ILE A 576 -19.71 -16.04 2.60
N GLU A 577 -20.15 -15.02 1.88
CA GLU A 577 -21.02 -15.16 0.71
C GLU A 577 -20.35 -15.89 -0.45
N THR A 578 -21.19 -16.52 -1.28
CA THR A 578 -20.76 -17.16 -2.53
C THR A 578 -20.47 -16.16 -3.63
N ASP A 579 -21.21 -15.06 -3.64
CA ASP A 579 -20.84 -13.84 -4.35
C ASP A 579 -19.77 -13.07 -3.56
N ARG A 580 -18.92 -12.33 -4.27
CA ARG A 580 -17.86 -11.52 -3.66
C ARG A 580 -18.42 -10.48 -2.70
N GLN A 581 -18.05 -10.59 -1.43
CA GLN A 581 -18.35 -9.59 -0.39
C GLN A 581 -17.14 -8.70 -0.09
N GLY A 582 -17.41 -7.45 0.30
CA GLY A 582 -16.38 -6.56 0.84
C GLY A 582 -15.82 -7.08 2.18
N PHE A 583 -14.58 -6.75 2.51
CA PHE A 583 -13.87 -7.28 3.66
C PHE A 583 -14.53 -7.00 5.02
N GLY A 584 -15.20 -5.87 5.20
CA GLY A 584 -15.87 -5.57 6.48
C GLY A 584 -17.15 -6.38 6.73
N LYS A 585 -17.73 -7.00 5.72
CA LYS A 585 -19.02 -7.70 5.83
C LYS A 585 -18.86 -9.04 6.55
N ASN A 586 -19.76 -9.34 7.48
CA ASN A 586 -19.82 -10.61 8.24
C ASN A 586 -18.55 -10.97 9.04
N ALA A 587 -17.68 -10.01 9.34
CA ALA A 587 -16.55 -10.23 10.23
C ALA A 587 -17.03 -10.38 11.69
N GLU A 588 -16.58 -11.43 12.40
CA GLU A 588 -16.84 -11.62 13.83
C GLU A 588 -16.12 -10.56 14.69
N TRP A 589 -14.91 -10.20 14.29
CA TRP A 589 -14.10 -9.16 14.93
C TRP A 589 -13.04 -8.63 13.96
N GLU A 590 -12.49 -7.46 14.31
CA GLU A 590 -11.43 -6.78 13.56
C GLU A 590 -10.34 -6.29 14.54
N ALA A 591 -9.08 -6.68 14.33
CA ALA A 591 -7.99 -6.37 15.24
C ALA A 591 -7.61 -4.88 15.26
N SER A 592 -7.76 -4.16 14.15
CA SER A 592 -7.43 -2.72 14.02
C SER A 592 -8.29 -1.81 14.91
N VAL A 593 -9.46 -2.27 15.36
CA VAL A 593 -10.29 -1.56 16.37
C VAL A 593 -10.07 -2.06 17.80
N LEU A 594 -9.21 -3.07 17.97
CA LEU A 594 -8.90 -3.72 19.24
C LEU A 594 -7.41 -3.60 19.61
N VAL A 595 -6.61 -2.86 18.84
CA VAL A 595 -5.22 -2.55 19.21
C VAL A 595 -5.25 -1.78 20.53
N PRO A 596 -4.47 -2.18 21.55
CA PRO A 596 -4.41 -1.48 22.82
C PRO A 596 -4.07 0.00 22.65
N ALA A 597 -4.59 0.83 23.57
CA ALA A 597 -4.22 2.23 23.62
C ALA A 597 -2.70 2.38 23.73
N PRO A 598 -2.07 3.44 23.17
CA PRO A 598 -0.62 3.56 23.12
C PRO A 598 0.11 3.43 24.47
N GLY A 599 -0.56 3.80 25.58
CA GLY A 599 -0.04 3.63 26.95
C GLY A 599 -0.02 2.20 27.47
N ASP A 600 -0.95 1.36 26.97
CA ASP A 600 -1.13 -0.04 27.37
C ASP A 600 -0.54 -1.03 26.33
N ARG A 601 -0.05 -0.51 25.19
CA ARG A 601 0.52 -1.31 24.10
C ARG A 601 1.96 -1.72 24.40
N THR A 602 2.26 -3.02 24.28
CA THR A 602 3.61 -3.56 24.45
C THR A 602 4.33 -3.65 23.10
N VAL A 603 5.34 -2.81 22.89
CA VAL A 603 6.20 -2.83 21.69
C VAL A 603 7.66 -2.94 22.12
N PHE A 604 8.45 -3.78 21.46
CA PHE A 604 9.87 -3.96 21.78
C PHE A 604 10.69 -4.35 20.54
N THR A 605 12.01 -4.17 20.65
CA THR A 605 13.01 -4.56 19.66
C THR A 605 14.19 -5.26 20.34
N VAL A 606 15.21 -5.60 19.56
CA VAL A 606 16.51 -6.07 20.02
C VAL A 606 17.63 -5.28 19.38
N LEU A 607 18.74 -5.11 20.08
CA LEU A 607 19.96 -4.47 19.58
C LEU A 607 21.17 -5.37 19.80
N GLY A 608 22.25 -5.08 19.07
CA GLY A 608 23.50 -5.85 19.12
C GLY A 608 23.63 -6.89 18.01
N THR A 609 24.66 -7.72 18.11
CA THR A 609 24.97 -8.79 17.15
C THR A 609 24.76 -10.15 17.77
N ASN A 610 24.49 -11.17 16.95
CA ASN A 610 24.31 -12.54 17.47
C ASN A 610 25.61 -13.14 18.03
N GLN A 611 26.75 -12.54 17.70
CA GLN A 611 28.07 -12.91 18.19
C GLN A 611 28.39 -12.25 19.54
N GLU A 612 28.04 -10.98 19.71
CA GLU A 612 28.38 -10.19 20.91
C GLU A 612 27.27 -10.25 21.98
N GLY A 613 26.06 -10.68 21.60
CA GLY A 613 24.89 -10.76 22.47
C GLY A 613 23.78 -9.80 22.03
N LEU A 614 22.54 -10.26 22.12
CA LEU A 614 21.37 -9.41 21.89
C LEU A 614 20.92 -8.79 23.21
N LYS A 615 20.43 -7.56 23.14
CA LYS A 615 19.81 -6.84 24.25
C LYS A 615 18.37 -6.49 23.88
N ARG A 616 17.41 -6.92 24.71
CA ARG A 616 16.01 -6.55 24.52
C ARG A 616 15.83 -5.08 24.90
N VAL A 617 15.16 -4.33 24.04
CA VAL A 617 14.86 -2.92 24.29
C VAL A 617 13.36 -2.69 24.16
N PRO A 618 12.64 -2.43 25.26
CA PRO A 618 11.25 -2.01 25.17
C PRO A 618 11.17 -0.62 24.54
N PHE A 619 10.10 -0.33 23.82
CA PHE A 619 9.80 1.03 23.36
C PHE A 619 9.23 1.88 24.51
N THR A 620 9.89 1.85 25.67
CA THR A 620 9.59 2.65 26.87
C THR A 620 10.81 3.51 27.21
N LEU A 621 10.58 4.74 27.66
CA LEU A 621 11.61 5.79 27.73
C LEU A 621 12.16 6.10 29.12
N SER A 622 11.89 5.25 30.11
CA SER A 622 12.42 5.42 31.47
C SER A 622 13.95 5.52 31.52
N GLN A 623 14.66 5.08 30.47
CA GLN A 623 16.13 5.13 30.35
C GLN A 623 16.67 6.51 29.91
N VAL A 624 15.89 7.33 29.19
CA VAL A 624 16.34 8.64 28.65
C VAL A 624 16.03 9.82 29.57
N VAL A 625 15.02 9.69 30.45
CA VAL A 625 14.49 10.80 31.25
C VAL A 625 15.30 11.09 32.53
N ASN A 626 16.16 10.17 33.00
CA ASN A 626 16.80 10.26 34.33
C ASN A 626 18.34 10.25 34.33
N GLY A 627 19.00 10.68 33.26
CA GLY A 627 20.48 10.71 33.21
C GLY A 627 21.15 9.34 33.43
N SER A 628 20.37 8.26 33.29
CA SER A 628 20.75 6.87 33.57
C SER A 628 21.28 6.13 32.35
N CYS A 629 21.59 6.82 31.24
CA CYS A 629 22.31 6.21 30.11
C CYS A 629 23.81 6.01 30.52
N LEU A 630 24.06 5.30 31.61
CA LEU A 630 25.37 4.83 32.03
C LEU A 630 25.53 3.42 31.48
N ASP A 631 26.33 3.29 30.42
CA ASP A 631 26.84 1.99 29.97
C ASP A 631 27.64 1.36 31.13
N ASP A 632 27.45 0.06 31.35
CA ASP A 632 28.14 -0.63 32.43
C ASP A 632 29.64 -0.67 32.13
N LYS A 633 30.45 -0.13 33.05
CA LYS A 633 31.90 0.05 32.87
C LYS A 633 32.66 -1.27 32.68
N THR A 634 32.00 -2.43 32.81
CA THR A 634 32.58 -3.75 32.58
C THR A 634 32.40 -4.29 31.15
N ALA A 635 31.52 -3.70 30.32
CA ALA A 635 31.34 -4.13 28.94
C ALA A 635 32.38 -3.45 28.03
N LYS A 636 33.26 -4.24 27.40
CA LYS A 636 34.31 -3.77 26.47
C LYS A 636 33.75 -3.36 25.09
N THR A 637 32.57 -2.75 25.03
CA THR A 637 31.79 -2.50 23.80
C THR A 637 32.19 -1.22 23.08
N GLY A 638 32.98 -0.33 23.70
CA GLY A 638 33.45 0.90 23.05
C GLY A 638 32.35 1.93 22.78
N LYS A 639 31.20 1.84 23.46
CA LYS A 639 30.07 2.77 23.33
C LYS A 639 30.21 4.01 24.24
N ILE A 640 29.51 5.08 23.85
CA ILE A 640 29.55 6.41 24.47
C ILE A 640 28.75 6.45 25.78
N ALA A 641 29.30 7.05 26.83
CA ALA A 641 28.56 7.37 28.05
C ALA A 641 27.51 8.47 27.78
N GLY A 642 26.23 8.21 28.06
CA GLY A 642 25.16 9.22 28.00
C GLY A 642 24.22 9.15 26.80
N VAL A 643 24.44 8.26 25.83
CA VAL A 643 23.50 8.01 24.71
C VAL A 643 22.77 6.70 24.97
N CYS A 644 21.45 6.67 24.79
CA CYS A 644 20.67 5.47 25.02
C CYS A 644 20.61 4.62 23.73
N ASP A 645 20.82 3.30 23.85
CA ASP A 645 21.01 2.38 22.70
C ASP A 645 19.91 2.48 21.62
N LEU A 646 18.66 2.79 22.01
CA LEU A 646 17.54 2.93 21.08
C LEU A 646 17.68 4.15 20.15
N GLN A 647 18.31 5.24 20.63
CA GLN A 647 18.51 6.47 19.85
C GLN A 647 19.55 6.24 18.75
N GLU A 648 20.64 5.55 19.11
CA GLU A 648 21.68 5.07 18.19
C GLU A 648 21.06 4.18 17.09
N ALA A 649 20.20 3.24 17.49
CA ALA A 649 19.59 2.27 16.58
C ALA A 649 18.58 2.86 15.59
N ILE A 650 17.90 3.96 15.96
CA ILE A 650 16.92 4.65 15.10
C ILE A 650 17.62 5.57 14.07
N GLY A 651 18.95 5.69 14.12
CA GLY A 651 19.74 6.38 13.09
C GLY A 651 19.63 7.91 13.13
N LEU A 652 19.28 8.47 14.28
CA LEU A 652 19.13 9.93 14.45
C LEU A 652 20.47 10.67 14.55
N ASP A 653 21.61 9.97 14.46
CA ASP A 653 22.97 10.51 14.59
C ASP A 653 23.63 10.98 13.28
N LEU A 654 22.92 10.92 12.14
CA LEU A 654 23.46 11.30 10.84
C LEU A 654 23.11 12.76 10.49
N ASN A 655 24.12 13.56 10.14
CA ASN A 655 23.87 14.88 9.55
C ASN A 655 23.33 14.76 8.11
N SER A 656 22.94 15.89 7.50
CA SER A 656 22.43 15.99 6.11
C SER A 656 23.36 15.43 5.02
N SER A 657 24.58 15.02 5.37
CA SER A 657 25.60 14.43 4.51
C SER A 657 25.74 12.91 4.71
N GLY A 658 24.91 12.30 5.56
CA GLY A 658 24.96 10.87 5.88
C GLY A 658 26.16 10.45 6.73
N THR A 659 26.77 11.38 7.46
CA THR A 659 27.93 11.11 8.34
C THR A 659 27.49 11.15 9.81
N SER A 660 27.91 10.15 10.60
CA SER A 660 27.67 10.12 12.06
C SER A 660 28.36 11.32 12.72
N VAL A 661 27.59 12.13 13.45
CA VAL A 661 28.08 13.32 14.17
C VAL A 661 28.79 12.92 15.48
N LEU A 662 28.49 11.72 16.00
CA LEU A 662 28.94 11.30 17.33
C LEU A 662 30.28 10.54 17.32
N ASP A 663 30.76 10.07 16.17
CA ASP A 663 32.08 9.45 16.06
C ASP A 663 32.61 9.44 14.61
N PRO A 664 33.07 10.59 14.07
CA PRO A 664 33.56 10.69 12.70
C PRO A 664 34.81 9.83 12.41
N ASN A 665 35.43 9.24 13.44
CA ASN A 665 36.69 8.49 13.33
C ASN A 665 36.62 7.05 13.87
N ASN A 666 35.44 6.54 14.25
CA ASN A 666 35.28 5.17 14.79
C ASN A 666 36.10 4.92 16.09
N THR A 667 36.24 5.93 16.94
CA THR A 667 37.04 5.92 18.17
C THR A 667 36.25 5.76 19.48
N GLY A 668 34.92 5.74 19.43
CA GLY A 668 34.04 5.60 20.60
C GLY A 668 34.05 6.81 21.54
N LYS A 669 34.43 8.00 21.06
CA LYS A 669 34.49 9.24 21.85
C LYS A 669 33.65 10.34 21.21
N ILE A 670 32.77 10.95 22.00
CA ILE A 670 32.12 12.22 21.63
C ILE A 670 33.22 13.24 21.37
N ASP A 671 33.19 13.92 20.23
CA ASP A 671 33.98 15.13 20.03
C ASP A 671 33.51 16.18 21.06
N PRO A 672 34.35 16.59 22.03
CA PRO A 672 33.96 17.60 23.02
C PRO A 672 33.58 18.96 22.40
N ALA A 673 33.72 19.14 21.08
CA ALA A 673 33.18 20.27 20.33
C ALA A 673 31.67 20.18 20.02
N VAL A 674 30.99 19.04 20.25
CA VAL A 674 29.54 18.91 20.04
C VAL A 674 28.77 19.61 21.16
N ALA A 675 28.01 20.66 20.80
CA ALA A 675 27.28 21.48 21.77
C ALA A 675 26.14 20.70 22.46
N ALA A 676 25.90 20.99 23.75
CA ALA A 676 24.81 20.40 24.54
C ALA A 676 23.43 20.54 23.87
N SER A 677 23.22 21.63 23.10
CA SER A 677 22.00 21.86 22.32
C SER A 677 21.73 20.79 21.25
N VAL A 678 22.78 20.17 20.70
CA VAL A 678 22.65 19.10 19.71
C VAL A 678 22.16 17.81 20.38
N VAL A 679 22.72 17.48 21.55
CA VAL A 679 22.30 16.31 22.35
C VAL A 679 20.85 16.46 22.81
N THR A 680 20.46 17.65 23.29
CA THR A 680 19.08 17.97 23.63
C THR A 680 18.15 17.81 22.42
N SER A 681 18.55 18.33 21.24
CA SER A 681 17.78 18.16 20.00
C SER A 681 17.57 16.69 19.63
N LEU A 682 18.60 15.84 19.74
CA LEU A 682 18.52 14.40 19.45
C LEU A 682 17.57 13.66 20.40
N ASN A 683 17.55 14.06 21.67
CA ASN A 683 16.60 13.54 22.66
C ASN A 683 15.15 13.87 22.26
N HIS A 684 14.86 15.12 21.91
CA HIS A 684 13.55 15.53 21.41
C HIS A 684 13.14 14.73 20.15
N MET A 685 14.05 14.59 19.17
CA MET A 685 13.79 13.81 17.94
C MET A 685 13.37 12.38 18.28
N SER A 686 14.14 11.71 19.14
CA SER A 686 13.92 10.31 19.53
C SER A 686 12.59 10.14 20.26
N GLN A 687 12.25 11.08 21.14
CA GLN A 687 11.03 11.03 21.93
C GLN A 687 9.79 11.20 21.06
N HIS A 688 9.76 12.23 20.21
CA HIS A 688 8.66 12.46 19.28
C HIS A 688 8.49 11.29 18.31
N PHE A 689 9.59 10.78 17.77
CA PHE A 689 9.56 9.61 16.89
C PHE A 689 8.94 8.39 17.57
N LEU A 690 9.40 8.06 18.79
CA LEU A 690 8.89 6.92 19.56
C LEU A 690 7.42 7.09 19.94
N GLN A 691 6.95 8.30 20.29
CA GLN A 691 5.53 8.56 20.49
C GLN A 691 4.72 8.16 19.25
N ARG A 692 5.14 8.61 18.07
CA ARG A 692 4.44 8.31 16.81
C ARG A 692 4.44 6.81 16.51
N VAL A 693 5.56 6.10 16.70
CA VAL A 693 5.64 4.64 16.48
C VAL A 693 4.74 3.85 17.45
N ARG A 694 4.60 4.32 18.69
CA ARG A 694 3.69 3.71 19.69
C ARG A 694 2.21 3.97 19.43
N GLY A 695 1.89 4.92 18.55
CA GLY A 695 0.51 5.37 18.27
C GLY A 695 0.08 6.60 19.06
N PHE A 696 0.99 7.24 19.80
CA PHE A 696 0.73 8.53 20.43
C PHE A 696 0.89 9.70 19.44
N CYS A 697 0.33 10.85 19.82
CA CYS A 697 0.60 12.12 19.17
C CYS A 697 1.95 12.71 19.64
N VAL A 698 2.41 13.79 18.99
CA VAL A 698 3.37 14.71 19.60
C VAL A 698 2.60 15.71 20.48
N ALA A 699 3.09 15.97 21.69
CA ALA A 699 2.46 16.90 22.62
C ALA A 699 2.85 18.36 22.33
N HIS A 700 1.97 19.31 22.65
CA HIS A 700 2.19 20.74 22.41
C HIS A 700 1.68 21.61 23.57
N GLU A 701 2.35 22.74 23.78
CA GLU A 701 1.89 23.79 24.68
C GLU A 701 0.64 24.47 24.11
N LYS A 702 -0.38 24.64 24.95
CA LYS A 702 -1.73 25.08 24.51
C LYS A 702 -1.77 26.49 23.91
N ASP A 703 -0.81 27.33 24.28
CA ASP A 703 -0.87 28.77 24.03
C ASP A 703 -0.13 29.22 22.76
N ASP A 704 0.89 28.47 22.33
CA ASP A 704 1.71 28.81 21.16
C ASP A 704 1.92 27.66 20.16
N GLY A 705 1.46 26.44 20.50
CA GLY A 705 1.63 25.25 19.66
C GLY A 705 3.07 24.73 19.60
N THR A 706 3.93 25.15 20.53
CA THR A 706 5.30 24.66 20.61
C THR A 706 5.30 23.19 21.09
N PRO A 707 5.90 22.25 20.32
CA PRO A 707 6.01 20.87 20.75
C PRO A 707 6.84 20.73 22.03
N TYR A 708 6.44 19.82 22.92
CA TYR A 708 7.24 19.47 24.10
C TYR A 708 7.25 17.97 24.37
N ASP A 709 8.21 17.57 25.21
CA ASP A 709 8.51 16.18 25.56
C ASP A 709 7.51 15.61 26.57
N GLU A 710 6.38 15.11 26.10
CA GLU A 710 5.46 14.28 26.90
C GLU A 710 5.34 12.89 26.28
N MET A 711 5.58 11.85 27.10
CA MET A 711 5.64 10.47 26.62
C MET A 711 4.37 9.64 26.82
N SER A 712 3.37 10.24 27.47
CA SER A 712 2.02 9.70 27.57
C SER A 712 1.00 10.83 27.48
N PRO A 713 0.96 11.59 26.36
CA PRO A 713 0.09 12.74 26.25
C PRO A 713 -1.37 12.34 26.36
N THR A 714 -2.12 13.11 27.15
CA THR A 714 -3.58 13.04 27.17
C THR A 714 -4.14 13.53 25.83
N VAL A 715 -5.38 13.15 25.52
CA VAL A 715 -6.09 13.62 24.31
C VAL A 715 -6.06 15.15 24.18
N ASN A 716 -6.07 15.88 25.30
CA ASN A 716 -6.05 17.34 25.34
C ASN A 716 -4.66 17.97 25.07
N GLN A 717 -3.59 17.19 25.17
CA GLN A 717 -2.22 17.62 24.87
C GLN A 717 -1.81 17.31 23.42
N CYS A 718 -2.69 16.66 22.65
CA CYS A 718 -2.40 16.20 21.29
C CYS A 718 -2.83 17.18 20.21
N ASP A 719 -1.90 17.46 19.29
CA ASP A 719 -2.08 18.39 18.18
C ASP A 719 -2.81 17.78 16.98
N ASN A 720 -2.74 16.46 16.80
CA ASN A 720 -3.20 15.79 15.58
C ASN A 720 -4.73 15.58 15.55
N ARG A 721 -5.47 16.65 15.23
CA ARG A 721 -6.94 16.72 15.23
C ARG A 721 -7.62 16.16 13.98
N GLN A 722 -6.87 15.79 12.94
CA GLN A 722 -7.45 15.43 11.64
C GLN A 722 -8.21 14.08 11.66
N PHE A 723 -7.91 13.20 12.63
CA PHE A 723 -8.62 11.93 12.84
C PHE A 723 -9.12 11.71 14.29
N GLY A 724 -8.76 12.59 15.21
CA GLY A 724 -9.46 12.76 16.48
C GLY A 724 -9.25 11.70 17.56
N GLU A 725 -8.19 10.88 17.55
CA GLU A 725 -7.89 9.94 18.66
C GLU A 725 -6.39 9.75 18.90
N VAL A 726 -5.99 9.66 20.17
CA VAL A 726 -4.72 9.03 20.60
C VAL A 726 -4.92 7.54 20.48
N ARG A 727 -4.68 6.99 19.30
CA ARG A 727 -5.00 5.60 19.01
C ARG A 727 -3.88 4.93 18.22
N SER A 728 -3.44 3.80 18.76
CA SER A 728 -2.60 2.84 18.06
C SER A 728 -3.36 2.26 16.88
N THR A 729 -2.70 2.16 15.73
CA THR A 729 -3.26 1.56 14.53
C THR A 729 -2.41 0.37 14.11
N LEU A 730 -3.06 -0.68 13.62
CA LEU A 730 -2.40 -1.86 13.05
C LEU A 730 -1.74 -1.49 11.71
N GLY A 731 -0.52 -1.94 11.45
CA GLY A 731 0.13 -1.76 10.15
C GLY A 731 -0.48 -2.62 9.03
N GLY A 732 -0.33 -2.16 7.79
CA GLY A 732 -0.84 -2.85 6.59
C GLY A 732 -0.38 -4.30 6.51
N LEU A 733 -1.30 -5.23 6.20
CA LEU A 733 -0.99 -6.66 6.05
C LEU A 733 -1.07 -7.03 4.56
N ASP A 734 0.08 -7.25 3.93
CA ASP A 734 0.21 -7.32 2.48
C ASP A 734 0.41 -8.75 1.95
N HIS A 735 1.61 -9.34 2.11
CA HIS A 735 1.90 -10.71 1.66
C HIS A 735 1.91 -11.72 2.81
N ALA A 736 2.22 -11.28 4.03
CA ALA A 736 2.30 -12.15 5.19
C ALA A 736 0.93 -12.74 5.57
N SER A 737 0.87 -14.07 5.66
CA SER A 737 -0.25 -14.81 6.25
C SER A 737 0.01 -15.08 7.73
N ALA A 738 -1.06 -15.13 8.53
CA ALA A 738 -0.94 -15.39 9.97
C ALA A 738 -0.54 -16.85 10.28
N ALA A 739 0.29 -17.04 11.31
CA ALA A 739 0.53 -18.35 11.92
C ALA A 739 -0.31 -18.49 13.20
N VAL A 740 -1.25 -19.44 13.23
CA VAL A 740 -2.08 -19.71 14.41
C VAL A 740 -1.40 -20.76 15.29
N VAL A 741 -1.14 -20.41 16.54
CA VAL A 741 -0.38 -21.23 17.48
C VAL A 741 -1.21 -21.45 18.73
N GLY A 742 -1.55 -22.72 18.99
CA GLY A 742 -2.28 -23.17 20.18
C GLY A 742 -1.51 -24.25 20.94
N ALA A 743 -2.19 -25.01 21.80
CA ALA A 743 -1.56 -26.04 22.64
C ALA A 743 -0.63 -27.00 21.86
N SER A 744 0.50 -27.36 22.47
CA SER A 744 1.44 -28.34 21.92
C SER A 744 1.18 -29.73 22.50
N ARG A 745 1.48 -30.78 21.72
CA ARG A 745 1.49 -32.17 22.20
C ARG A 745 2.73 -32.52 23.02
N TYR A 746 3.78 -31.72 22.91
CA TYR A 746 5.09 -31.96 23.55
C TYR A 746 5.33 -31.08 24.78
N ILE A 747 4.60 -29.97 24.88
CA ILE A 747 4.71 -28.99 25.96
C ILE A 747 3.42 -29.06 26.76
N THR A 748 3.52 -29.42 28.04
CA THR A 748 2.36 -29.69 28.90
C THR A 748 1.78 -28.43 29.54
N THR A 749 2.46 -27.29 29.44
CA THR A 749 1.99 -26.01 29.97
C THR A 749 0.75 -25.53 29.20
N PRO A 750 -0.39 -25.29 29.87
CA PRO A 750 -1.55 -24.67 29.24
C PRO A 750 -1.19 -23.29 28.68
N ARG A 751 -1.55 -23.03 27.43
CA ARG A 751 -1.32 -21.73 26.78
C ARG A 751 -2.52 -21.30 25.95
N ILE A 752 -2.67 -19.99 25.82
CA ILE A 752 -3.62 -19.34 24.92
C ILE A 752 -3.29 -19.64 23.44
N GLU A 753 -4.29 -19.50 22.58
CA GLU A 753 -4.16 -19.56 21.13
C GLU A 753 -3.98 -18.14 20.56
N VAL A 754 -2.92 -17.95 19.77
CA VAL A 754 -2.47 -16.64 19.25
C VAL A 754 -2.19 -16.74 17.76
N ALA A 755 -2.57 -15.71 17.00
CA ALA A 755 -2.18 -15.52 15.61
C ALA A 755 -1.00 -14.55 15.52
N TYR A 756 0.08 -14.97 14.87
CA TYR A 756 1.25 -14.12 14.61
C TYR A 756 1.28 -13.68 13.15
N ILE A 757 1.40 -12.39 12.88
CA ILE A 757 1.38 -11.85 11.51
C ILE A 757 2.28 -10.63 11.39
N GLY A 758 3.01 -10.53 10.28
CA GLY A 758 3.88 -9.39 9.98
C GLY A 758 3.15 -8.26 9.26
N GLY A 759 3.55 -7.02 9.49
CA GLY A 759 2.99 -5.81 8.88
C GLY A 759 4.00 -4.94 8.13
N LEU A 760 3.46 -4.09 7.25
CA LEU A 760 4.15 -3.03 6.50
C LEU A 760 4.55 -1.82 7.36
N ASP A 761 4.32 -1.90 8.67
CA ASP A 761 4.82 -0.98 9.69
C ASP A 761 6.14 -1.48 10.31
N GLY A 762 6.68 -2.60 9.82
CA GLY A 762 7.92 -3.20 10.32
C GLY A 762 7.75 -4.04 11.56
N GLN A 763 6.51 -4.39 11.93
CA GLN A 763 6.23 -5.10 13.17
C GLN A 763 5.72 -6.52 12.91
N LEU A 764 6.11 -7.46 13.77
CA LEU A 764 5.41 -8.73 13.95
C LEU A 764 4.38 -8.56 15.07
N HIS A 765 3.10 -8.75 14.76
CA HIS A 765 1.99 -8.60 15.70
C HIS A 765 1.56 -9.96 16.27
N ALA A 766 1.33 -10.02 17.57
CA ALA A 766 0.75 -11.17 18.26
C ALA A 766 -0.72 -10.88 18.63
N ILE A 767 -1.67 -11.54 17.97
CA ILE A 767 -3.11 -11.30 18.12
C ILE A 767 -3.76 -12.44 18.91
N TYR A 768 -4.38 -12.12 20.04
CA TYR A 768 -5.10 -13.09 20.85
C TYR A 768 -6.33 -13.65 20.13
N LEU A 769 -6.49 -14.97 20.10
CA LEU A 769 -7.68 -15.62 19.58
C LEU A 769 -8.58 -16.14 20.71
N ARG A 770 -8.05 -17.04 21.56
CA ARG A 770 -8.83 -17.73 22.62
C ARG A 770 -7.93 -18.48 23.60
N GLY A 771 -8.55 -19.18 24.55
CA GLY A 771 -7.87 -20.03 25.54
C GLY A 771 -7.65 -19.32 26.88
N ASP A 772 -7.23 -20.10 27.88
CA ASP A 772 -6.93 -19.62 29.22
C ASP A 772 -5.49 -20.00 29.59
N GLN A 773 -4.83 -19.15 30.36
CA GLN A 773 -3.48 -19.38 30.88
C GLN A 773 -3.39 -18.86 32.32
N PRO A 774 -2.78 -19.61 33.27
CA PRO A 774 -2.65 -19.17 34.66
C PRO A 774 -1.97 -17.80 34.78
N GLY A 775 -2.57 -16.89 35.56
CA GLY A 775 -2.02 -15.55 35.79
C GLY A 775 -2.17 -14.57 34.60
N PHE A 776 -2.88 -14.95 33.54
CA PHE A 776 -3.14 -14.11 32.38
C PHE A 776 -4.61 -13.67 32.33
N SER A 777 -4.83 -12.35 32.23
CA SER A 777 -6.17 -11.77 32.05
C SER A 777 -6.58 -11.80 30.58
N LYS A 778 -7.55 -12.66 30.26
CA LYS A 778 -8.07 -12.85 28.90
C LYS A 778 -8.65 -11.57 28.30
N PRO A 779 -8.10 -11.05 27.18
CA PRO A 779 -8.68 -9.94 26.45
C PRO A 779 -9.77 -10.44 25.46
N LYS A 780 -10.36 -9.51 24.69
CA LYS A 780 -11.28 -9.86 23.60
C LYS A 780 -10.51 -10.54 22.46
N PRO A 781 -11.07 -11.56 21.77
CA PRO A 781 -10.50 -12.07 20.52
C PRO A 781 -10.22 -10.93 19.53
N GLY A 782 -9.06 -10.96 18.87
CA GLY A 782 -8.59 -9.89 18.00
C GLY A 782 -7.74 -8.81 18.69
N THR A 783 -7.58 -8.85 20.02
CA THR A 783 -6.72 -7.90 20.74
C THR A 783 -5.24 -8.23 20.51
N GLU A 784 -4.43 -7.22 20.17
CA GLU A 784 -2.96 -7.36 20.10
C GLU A 784 -2.37 -7.49 21.52
N LEU A 785 -1.53 -8.50 21.73
CA LEU A 785 -0.83 -8.77 22.99
C LEU A 785 0.49 -8.01 23.07
N TRP A 786 1.24 -8.03 21.98
CA TRP A 786 2.52 -7.34 21.82
C TRP A 786 2.91 -7.23 20.34
N ALA A 787 3.85 -6.36 20.04
CA ALA A 787 4.48 -6.23 18.73
C ALA A 787 6.01 -6.23 18.85
N PHE A 788 6.68 -6.91 17.93
CA PHE A 788 8.14 -6.99 17.83
C PHE A 788 8.67 -6.32 16.56
N ILE A 789 9.69 -5.46 16.70
CA ILE A 789 10.35 -4.79 15.58
C ILE A 789 11.76 -5.36 15.41
N PRO A 790 12.09 -6.03 14.29
CA PRO A 790 13.45 -6.50 14.02
C PRO A 790 14.43 -5.33 13.88
N LYS A 791 15.68 -5.54 14.27
CA LYS A 791 16.66 -4.45 14.44
C LYS A 791 16.99 -3.73 13.13
N GLY A 792 17.02 -4.44 12.01
CA GLY A 792 17.24 -3.94 10.67
C GLY A 792 16.09 -3.09 10.11
N GLN A 793 14.92 -3.13 10.77
CA GLN A 793 13.77 -2.30 10.42
C GLN A 793 13.75 -0.94 11.12
N LEU A 794 14.50 -0.77 12.21
CA LEU A 794 14.45 0.44 13.05
C LEU A 794 14.74 1.74 12.28
N SER A 795 15.80 1.76 11.47
CA SER A 795 16.14 2.93 10.65
C SER A 795 15.11 3.21 9.55
N ARG A 796 14.40 2.18 9.09
CA ARG A 796 13.42 2.27 8.00
C ARG A 796 12.05 2.79 8.48
N LEU A 797 11.77 2.67 9.78
CA LEU A 797 10.55 3.19 10.39
C LEU A 797 10.39 4.69 10.09
N SER A 798 11.49 5.47 10.19
CA SER A 798 11.51 6.92 9.90
C SER A 798 11.10 7.28 8.48
N THR A 799 11.12 6.33 7.54
CA THR A 799 10.72 6.57 6.15
C THR A 799 9.44 5.83 5.76
N ASN A 800 8.75 5.23 6.75
CA ASN A 800 7.63 4.31 6.52
C ASN A 800 7.94 3.19 5.51
N ASN A 801 9.21 2.79 5.40
CA ASN A 801 9.68 1.72 4.51
C ASN A 801 10.07 0.44 5.26
N ALA A 802 9.85 0.42 6.58
CA ALA A 802 10.01 -0.78 7.40
C ALA A 802 8.94 -1.80 7.03
N ARG A 803 9.28 -3.08 7.10
CA ARG A 803 8.32 -4.17 6.80
C ARG A 803 8.76 -5.48 7.42
N VAL A 804 7.77 -6.24 7.88
CA VAL A 804 7.86 -7.66 8.19
C VAL A 804 6.80 -8.32 7.31
N ASP A 805 7.21 -8.79 6.14
CA ASP A 805 6.27 -9.18 5.08
C ASP A 805 6.43 -10.66 4.66
N VAL A 806 6.97 -11.48 5.57
CA VAL A 806 7.09 -12.94 5.41
C VAL A 806 6.12 -13.62 6.37
N SER A 807 5.34 -14.59 5.86
CA SER A 807 4.49 -15.43 6.71
C SER A 807 5.34 -16.16 7.76
N PRO A 808 5.05 -16.00 9.08
CA PRO A 808 5.81 -16.67 10.12
C PRO A 808 5.69 -18.21 10.00
N SER A 809 6.80 -18.91 10.23
CA SER A 809 6.84 -20.37 10.39
C SER A 809 7.00 -20.70 11.86
N VAL A 810 6.16 -21.60 12.38
CA VAL A 810 6.15 -21.96 13.81
C VAL A 810 6.20 -23.47 13.98
N SER A 811 7.10 -23.96 14.84
CA SER A 811 7.19 -25.38 15.16
C SER A 811 7.61 -25.62 16.60
N ASP A 812 7.27 -26.81 17.11
CA ASP A 812 7.83 -27.29 18.37
C ASP A 812 9.23 -27.85 18.10
N VAL A 813 10.25 -27.26 18.70
CA VAL A 813 11.66 -27.62 18.55
C VAL A 813 12.20 -28.17 19.86
N TYR A 814 13.08 -29.16 19.77
CA TYR A 814 13.82 -29.68 20.91
C TYR A 814 15.20 -29.01 20.94
N ALA A 815 15.37 -28.04 21.83
CA ALA A 815 16.52 -27.15 21.84
C ALA A 815 17.09 -26.96 23.25
N ASP A 816 18.36 -26.58 23.30
CA ASP A 816 19.14 -26.41 24.53
C ASP A 816 19.52 -24.94 24.72
N TYR A 817 18.59 -24.21 25.31
CA TYR A 817 18.78 -22.84 25.78
C TYR A 817 17.88 -22.57 27.00
N GLU A 818 18.39 -21.72 27.90
CA GLU A 818 17.68 -21.22 29.07
C GLU A 818 17.97 -19.72 29.20
N ASP A 819 16.93 -18.90 29.24
CA ASP A 819 17.02 -17.48 29.61
C ASP A 819 17.07 -17.43 31.14
N ILE A 820 18.28 -17.36 31.69
CA ILE A 820 18.52 -17.47 33.13
C ILE A 820 18.14 -16.15 33.83
N ASN A 821 18.35 -15.02 33.16
CA ASN A 821 18.14 -13.69 33.72
C ASN A 821 16.69 -13.18 33.54
N GLY A 822 15.92 -13.79 32.63
CA GLY A 822 14.52 -13.49 32.37
C GLY A 822 14.29 -12.16 31.63
N ASP A 823 15.29 -11.64 30.92
CA ASP A 823 15.24 -10.37 30.21
C ASP A 823 14.54 -10.46 28.83
N GLY A 824 14.26 -11.69 28.36
CA GLY A 824 13.58 -11.95 27.10
C GLY A 824 14.50 -11.90 25.88
N VAL A 825 15.82 -11.99 26.04
CA VAL A 825 16.80 -12.27 24.98
C VAL A 825 17.78 -13.36 25.42
N LEU A 826 18.39 -14.06 24.46
CA LEU A 826 19.54 -14.93 24.76
C LEU A 826 20.84 -14.19 24.49
N SER A 827 21.51 -13.74 25.56
CA SER A 827 22.80 -13.05 25.51
C SER A 827 23.99 -13.99 25.78
N GLY A 828 25.22 -13.51 25.64
CA GLY A 828 26.44 -14.33 25.80
C GLY A 828 26.65 -14.91 27.20
N ASP A 829 26.02 -14.33 28.22
CA ASP A 829 26.04 -14.81 29.61
C ASP A 829 24.89 -15.78 29.93
N ASP A 830 23.90 -15.92 29.02
CA ASP A 830 22.85 -16.94 29.08
C ASP A 830 23.34 -18.24 28.45
N GLU A 831 23.03 -19.38 29.07
CA GLU A 831 23.56 -20.66 28.62
C GLU A 831 22.90 -21.12 27.31
N ARG A 832 23.55 -20.81 26.18
CA ARG A 832 23.45 -21.65 24.97
C ARG A 832 24.26 -22.92 25.23
N SER A 833 23.65 -24.11 25.11
CA SER A 833 24.30 -25.40 25.41
C SER A 833 24.43 -25.74 26.91
N THR A 834 23.37 -25.50 27.71
CA THR A 834 23.26 -25.90 29.14
C THR A 834 23.46 -27.42 29.37
N GLY A 835 23.32 -28.22 28.30
CA GLY A 835 23.19 -29.67 28.35
C GLY A 835 21.76 -30.15 28.64
N ARG A 836 20.79 -29.23 28.81
CA ARG A 836 19.38 -29.51 29.10
C ARG A 836 18.49 -29.16 27.92
N PHE A 837 18.07 -30.18 27.20
CA PHE A 837 17.16 -30.02 26.08
C PHE A 837 15.70 -30.04 26.53
N ARG A 838 14.92 -29.06 26.09
CA ARG A 838 13.48 -28.97 26.34
C ARG A 838 12.73 -28.72 25.04
N TRP A 839 11.47 -29.15 25.00
CA TRP A 839 10.56 -28.75 23.93
C TRP A 839 10.19 -27.28 24.09
N ARG A 840 10.29 -26.54 22.99
CA ARG A 840 10.01 -25.12 22.87
C ARG A 840 9.18 -24.88 21.63
N THR A 841 8.37 -23.84 21.58
CA THR A 841 7.68 -23.43 20.35
C THR A 841 8.38 -22.23 19.77
N VAL A 842 9.08 -22.41 18.65
CA VAL A 842 9.86 -21.35 18.00
C VAL A 842 9.13 -20.85 16.78
N LEU A 843 9.01 -19.53 16.70
CA LEU A 843 8.53 -18.76 15.56
C LEU A 843 9.71 -18.16 14.81
N VAL A 844 9.69 -18.23 13.49
CA VAL A 844 10.71 -17.65 12.61
C VAL A 844 10.03 -16.82 11.52
N SER A 845 10.53 -15.63 11.24
CA SER A 845 10.09 -14.79 10.13
C SER A 845 11.23 -13.92 9.62
N GLY A 846 10.94 -12.99 8.71
CA GLY A 846 11.89 -12.05 8.13
C GLY A 846 11.23 -10.80 7.61
N SER A 847 12.06 -9.84 7.20
CA SER A 847 11.60 -8.55 6.66
C SER A 847 10.84 -8.68 5.33
N GLY A 848 11.13 -9.74 4.57
CA GLY A 848 10.60 -9.94 3.24
C GLY A 848 11.47 -9.28 2.18
N ARG A 849 10.84 -8.53 1.27
CA ARG A 849 11.54 -7.71 0.27
C ARG A 849 12.34 -6.60 0.96
N LEU A 850 13.44 -6.17 0.35
CA LEU A 850 14.27 -5.04 0.76
C LEU A 850 14.76 -5.11 2.22
N GLY A 851 15.23 -6.25 2.72
CA GLY A 851 15.72 -6.27 4.11
C GLY A 851 16.81 -7.27 4.47
N GLY A 852 16.98 -8.38 3.73
CA GLY A 852 18.08 -9.32 4.01
C GLY A 852 18.19 -9.71 5.49
N GLU A 853 17.03 -9.89 6.16
CA GLU A 853 16.90 -10.03 7.60
C GLU A 853 15.99 -11.22 7.96
N LEU A 854 16.42 -12.01 8.95
CA LEU A 854 15.65 -13.11 9.53
C LEU A 854 15.77 -13.09 11.04
N PHE A 855 14.70 -13.44 11.74
CA PHE A 855 14.68 -13.45 13.19
C PHE A 855 13.85 -14.61 13.73
N ALA A 856 14.11 -15.00 14.98
CA ALA A 856 13.35 -16.03 15.67
C ALA A 856 13.03 -15.68 17.12
N LEU A 857 11.83 -16.06 17.53
CA LEU A 857 11.30 -15.90 18.88
C LEU A 857 10.89 -17.26 19.43
N ASP A 858 11.23 -17.56 20.68
CA ASP A 858 10.56 -18.59 21.46
C ASP A 858 9.24 -17.99 22.00
N VAL A 859 8.14 -18.58 21.53
CA VAL A 859 6.75 -18.25 21.87
C VAL A 859 6.08 -19.40 22.63
N THR A 860 6.88 -20.21 23.36
CA THR A 860 6.39 -21.27 24.25
C THR A 860 5.36 -20.71 25.23
N ASP A 861 5.72 -19.60 25.90
CA ASP A 861 4.79 -18.73 26.62
C ASP A 861 4.46 -17.52 25.73
N PRO A 862 3.27 -17.48 25.11
CA PRO A 862 2.89 -16.40 24.20
C PRO A 862 2.74 -15.04 24.89
N THR A 863 2.69 -14.98 26.23
CA THR A 863 2.61 -13.74 27.00
C THR A 863 4.00 -13.13 27.30
N LYS A 864 5.06 -13.91 27.11
CA LYS A 864 6.45 -13.55 27.41
C LYS A 864 7.38 -14.07 26.31
N PRO A 865 7.34 -13.47 25.11
CA PRO A 865 8.21 -13.91 24.02
C PRO A 865 9.68 -13.67 24.35
N LEU A 866 10.52 -14.64 23.98
CA LEU A 866 11.99 -14.59 24.11
C LEU A 866 12.60 -14.47 22.71
N VAL A 867 13.41 -13.44 22.45
CA VAL A 867 14.10 -13.30 21.15
C VAL A 867 15.37 -14.15 21.16
N LEU A 868 15.44 -15.13 20.26
CA LEU A 868 16.54 -16.09 20.19
C LEU A 868 17.72 -15.53 19.39
N TRP A 869 17.42 -14.96 18.22
CA TRP A 869 18.38 -14.39 17.30
C TRP A 869 17.70 -13.47 16.28
N ASP A 870 18.47 -12.54 15.73
CA ASP A 870 18.07 -11.59 14.69
C ASP A 870 19.28 -11.34 13.78
N VAL A 871 19.30 -11.97 12.61
CA VAL A 871 20.43 -11.96 11.66
C VAL A 871 20.13 -11.04 10.49
N LEU A 872 21.07 -10.14 10.19
CA LEU A 872 20.94 -9.15 9.12
C LEU A 872 22.22 -9.12 8.29
N SER A 873 22.09 -9.13 6.97
CA SER A 873 23.24 -9.13 6.04
C SER A 873 24.22 -7.96 6.23
N ALA A 874 23.73 -6.82 6.70
CA ALA A 874 24.54 -5.62 6.94
C ALA A 874 25.40 -5.69 8.22
N SER A 875 24.91 -6.37 9.27
CA SER A 875 25.59 -6.44 10.58
C SER A 875 26.31 -7.77 10.81
N ASP A 876 25.73 -8.88 10.36
CA ASP A 876 26.23 -10.22 10.58
C ASP A 876 26.94 -10.69 9.30
N ASN A 877 28.15 -10.20 9.01
CA ASN A 877 28.82 -10.41 7.71
C ASN A 877 30.32 -10.78 7.77
N PHE A 878 30.82 -11.15 8.94
CA PHE A 878 32.24 -11.42 9.17
C PHE A 878 32.55 -12.92 9.32
N ASP A 879 33.68 -13.33 8.74
CA ASP A 879 34.34 -14.60 9.07
C ASP A 879 35.20 -14.39 10.33
N SER A 880 35.32 -15.41 11.20
CA SER A 880 36.24 -15.35 12.34
C SER A 880 37.68 -15.17 11.85
N SER A 881 38.45 -14.36 12.58
CA SER A 881 39.90 -14.21 12.37
C SER A 881 40.66 -15.51 12.60
N LYS A 882 40.11 -16.43 13.41
CA LYS A 882 40.58 -17.79 13.56
C LYS A 882 39.85 -18.69 12.57
N VAL A 883 40.53 -19.06 11.48
CA VAL A 883 39.97 -19.86 10.39
C VAL A 883 39.31 -21.18 10.86
N SER A 884 39.80 -21.79 11.95
CA SER A 884 39.24 -23.00 12.55
C SER A 884 37.81 -22.82 13.11
N GLU A 885 37.41 -21.59 13.42
CA GLU A 885 36.07 -21.27 13.94
C GLU A 885 35.06 -21.01 12.81
N ASN A 886 35.52 -20.90 11.56
CA ASN A 886 34.66 -20.85 10.38
C ASN A 886 34.19 -22.26 10.03
N THR A 887 33.11 -22.70 10.68
CA THR A 887 32.63 -24.08 10.60
C THR A 887 31.64 -24.33 9.46
N SER A 888 30.95 -23.29 8.98
CA SER A 888 29.78 -23.41 8.11
C SER A 888 30.17 -23.69 6.66
N PRO A 889 29.82 -24.87 6.10
CA PRO A 889 30.07 -25.20 4.70
C PRO A 889 29.35 -24.22 3.75
N LYS A 890 30.07 -23.73 2.74
CA LYS A 890 29.52 -22.97 1.62
C LYS A 890 29.79 -23.74 0.33
N TRP A 891 28.73 -24.02 -0.41
CA TRP A 891 28.77 -24.64 -1.74
C TRP A 891 28.47 -23.59 -2.79
N ARG A 892 29.16 -23.68 -3.94
CA ARG A 892 28.97 -22.80 -5.07
C ARG A 892 28.90 -23.62 -6.35
N ASP A 893 27.84 -23.40 -7.12
CA ASP A 893 27.67 -24.00 -8.44
C ASP A 893 27.97 -22.99 -9.56
N THR A 894 29.14 -23.09 -10.20
CA THR A 894 29.66 -22.11 -11.20
C THR A 894 29.76 -22.65 -12.62
N TRP A 895 29.30 -23.86 -12.92
CA TRP A 895 29.58 -24.45 -14.23
C TRP A 895 28.64 -23.91 -15.32
N THR A 896 29.07 -22.83 -15.97
CA THR A 896 28.77 -22.50 -17.38
C THR A 896 30.01 -21.80 -17.96
N ASP A 897 30.44 -22.23 -19.15
CA ASP A 897 31.44 -21.58 -20.05
C ASP A 897 32.95 -21.79 -19.81
N GLY A 898 33.38 -23.02 -19.52
CA GLY A 898 34.77 -23.44 -19.83
C GLY A 898 35.90 -22.89 -18.96
N ALA A 899 35.61 -22.27 -17.80
CA ALA A 899 36.65 -21.86 -16.86
C ALA A 899 37.14 -23.02 -15.94
N PRO A 900 38.46 -23.16 -15.70
CA PRO A 900 39.03 -24.18 -14.83
C PRO A 900 39.05 -23.69 -13.38
N ASN A 901 38.06 -24.09 -12.58
CA ASN A 901 38.20 -24.14 -11.11
C ASN A 901 37.70 -25.51 -10.67
N PRO A 902 38.40 -26.22 -9.77
CA PRO A 902 38.08 -27.60 -9.47
C PRO A 902 36.64 -27.67 -8.94
N PRO A 903 35.77 -28.50 -9.55
CA PRO A 903 34.41 -28.64 -9.09
C PRO A 903 34.39 -29.19 -7.65
N PRO A 904 33.35 -28.89 -6.87
CA PRO A 904 33.23 -29.40 -5.52
C PRO A 904 33.30 -30.93 -5.53
N ASN A 905 34.14 -31.54 -4.68
CA ASN A 905 34.19 -33.00 -4.58
C ASN A 905 32.97 -33.54 -3.83
N TYR A 906 31.84 -33.64 -4.52
CA TYR A 906 30.61 -34.20 -3.97
C TYR A 906 30.72 -35.70 -3.62
N ASN A 907 31.82 -36.39 -3.95
CA ASN A 907 32.10 -37.74 -3.43
C ASN A 907 32.44 -37.74 -1.93
N ASP A 908 32.75 -36.58 -1.36
CA ASP A 908 33.01 -36.39 0.06
C ASP A 908 32.31 -35.08 0.56
N PRO A 909 31.07 -35.17 1.08
CA PRO A 909 30.34 -34.01 1.59
C PRO A 909 31.03 -33.29 2.77
N THR A 910 32.16 -33.80 3.28
CA THR A 910 32.99 -33.12 4.28
C THR A 910 33.92 -32.04 3.70
N LYS A 911 34.02 -31.93 2.36
CA LYS A 911 34.93 -31.00 1.64
C LYS A 911 34.17 -29.94 0.81
N PRO A 912 33.59 -28.90 1.45
CA PRO A 912 32.88 -27.83 0.74
C PRO A 912 33.82 -26.91 -0.05
N THR A 913 33.26 -26.08 -0.94
CA THR A 913 34.05 -25.10 -1.73
C THR A 913 34.77 -24.08 -0.85
N LYS A 914 34.13 -23.65 0.24
CA LYS A 914 34.68 -22.77 1.27
C LYS A 914 33.98 -23.07 2.60
N ARG A 915 34.63 -22.75 3.73
CA ARG A 915 33.94 -22.61 5.01
C ARG A 915 33.89 -21.13 5.43
N THR A 916 32.77 -20.74 6.01
CA THR A 916 32.49 -19.36 6.44
C THR A 916 32.14 -19.31 7.92
N GLY A 917 32.15 -18.12 8.50
CA GLY A 917 31.72 -17.90 9.87
C GLY A 917 30.25 -18.32 10.10
N PRO A 918 29.90 -18.82 11.30
CA PRO A 918 28.54 -19.24 11.63
C PRO A 918 27.53 -18.10 11.65
N TYR A 919 27.97 -16.84 11.67
CA TYR A 919 27.10 -15.66 11.55
C TYR A 919 27.53 -14.76 10.38
N ASN A 920 28.10 -15.33 9.32
CA ASN A 920 28.38 -14.59 8.09
C ASN A 920 27.21 -14.71 7.11
N PHE A 921 26.31 -13.72 7.12
CA PHE A 921 25.12 -13.59 6.29
C PHE A 921 25.23 -12.47 5.24
N LYS A 922 26.45 -12.07 4.86
CA LYS A 922 26.66 -10.99 3.87
C LYS A 922 25.93 -11.17 2.54
N ASP A 923 25.66 -12.42 2.16
CA ASP A 923 25.02 -12.79 0.90
C ASP A 923 23.49 -12.96 1.06
N LEU A 924 22.95 -12.87 2.28
CA LEU A 924 21.53 -13.06 2.62
C LEU A 924 20.69 -11.92 2.08
N GLY A 925 20.02 -12.16 0.96
CA GLY A 925 19.08 -11.23 0.36
C GLY A 925 17.66 -11.39 0.88
N ASP A 926 16.73 -10.90 0.08
CA ASP A 926 15.30 -10.95 0.34
C ASP A 926 14.76 -12.38 0.22
N THR A 927 13.71 -12.67 0.99
CA THR A 927 12.97 -13.93 0.95
C THR A 927 11.47 -13.67 0.92
N LEU A 928 10.70 -14.62 0.39
CA LEU A 928 9.24 -14.62 0.49
C LEU A 928 8.71 -15.72 1.44
N THR A 929 9.57 -16.65 1.87
CA THR A 929 9.14 -17.84 2.64
C THR A 929 10.25 -18.36 3.54
N VAL A 930 9.87 -19.02 4.64
CA VAL A 930 10.79 -19.71 5.56
C VAL A 930 10.23 -21.08 5.91
N ASN A 931 11.10 -22.10 5.96
CA ASN A 931 10.73 -23.44 6.43
C ASN A 931 11.51 -23.78 7.70
N LEU A 932 10.81 -24.28 8.72
CA LEU A 932 11.39 -24.77 9.96
C LEU A 932 11.19 -26.29 10.08
N VAL A 933 12.27 -27.05 10.03
CA VAL A 933 12.21 -28.51 9.84
C VAL A 933 13.17 -29.29 10.75
N PRO A 934 12.81 -30.50 11.21
CA PRO A 934 13.74 -31.39 11.92
C PRO A 934 14.71 -32.06 10.94
N VAL A 935 15.98 -32.17 11.32
CA VAL A 935 17.04 -32.88 10.61
C VAL A 935 17.95 -33.57 11.61
N ARG A 936 18.23 -34.85 11.41
CA ARG A 936 19.07 -35.65 12.31
C ARG A 936 20.54 -35.47 11.98
N ARG A 937 21.34 -35.00 12.94
CA ARG A 937 22.81 -34.90 12.79
C ARG A 937 23.49 -35.75 13.86
N GLY A 938 23.86 -36.97 13.49
CA GLY A 938 24.35 -37.97 14.44
C GLY A 938 23.24 -38.44 15.38
N ASN A 939 23.54 -38.57 16.68
CA ASN A 939 22.57 -39.04 17.67
C ASN A 939 21.65 -37.93 18.24
N ARG A 940 21.67 -36.72 17.69
CA ARG A 940 20.86 -35.59 18.16
C ARG A 940 19.99 -35.01 17.03
N PRO A 941 18.70 -34.71 17.29
CA PRO A 941 17.89 -33.94 16.35
C PRO A 941 18.39 -32.48 16.35
N SER A 942 18.46 -31.88 15.15
CA SER A 942 18.71 -30.47 14.92
C SER A 942 17.51 -29.88 14.19
N TYR A 943 16.99 -28.76 14.67
CA TYR A 943 15.90 -28.05 14.01
C TYR A 943 16.50 -26.94 13.16
N GLN A 944 16.25 -26.99 11.85
CA GLN A 944 16.86 -26.10 10.89
C GLN A 944 15.83 -25.17 10.26
N VAL A 945 16.17 -23.89 10.17
CA VAL A 945 15.49 -22.91 9.33
C VAL A 945 16.12 -22.96 7.95
N VAL A 946 15.39 -23.43 6.95
CA VAL A 946 15.82 -23.48 5.55
C VAL A 946 15.13 -22.38 4.75
N VAL A 947 15.92 -21.55 4.08
CA VAL A 947 15.44 -20.35 3.40
C VAL A 947 16.17 -20.15 2.06
N ALA A 948 15.41 -19.79 1.03
CA ALA A 948 15.94 -19.37 -0.26
C ALA A 948 15.84 -17.85 -0.40
N THR A 949 16.93 -17.21 -0.82
CA THR A 949 17.00 -15.76 -1.00
C THR A 949 17.63 -15.41 -2.34
N ASN A 950 17.39 -14.18 -2.82
CA ASN A 950 18.27 -13.61 -3.85
C ASN A 950 19.63 -13.20 -3.22
N GLY A 951 20.55 -12.69 -4.04
CA GLY A 951 21.82 -12.15 -3.56
C GLY A 951 21.70 -10.71 -3.03
N ALA A 952 22.20 -10.44 -1.83
CA ALA A 952 22.14 -9.10 -1.20
C ALA A 952 23.11 -8.06 -1.79
N THR A 953 24.28 -8.48 -2.26
CA THR A 953 25.27 -7.55 -2.82
C THR A 953 24.80 -7.03 -4.18
N SER A 954 24.66 -5.71 -4.33
CA SER A 954 24.30 -5.06 -5.59
C SER A 954 25.16 -5.58 -6.75
N GLY A 955 24.53 -6.23 -7.74
CA GLY A 955 25.19 -6.81 -8.91
C GLY A 955 25.44 -8.33 -8.87
N ALA A 956 25.17 -9.01 -7.75
CA ALA A 956 25.19 -10.48 -7.73
C ALA A 956 23.81 -11.04 -8.11
N GLN A 957 23.58 -11.31 -9.39
CA GLN A 957 22.42 -12.08 -9.85
C GLN A 957 22.63 -13.55 -9.44
N GLN A 958 21.96 -14.00 -8.37
CA GLN A 958 22.15 -15.37 -7.88
C GLN A 958 21.02 -15.87 -6.97
N LEU A 959 20.85 -17.19 -6.93
CA LEU A 959 20.11 -17.90 -5.89
C LEU A 959 21.05 -18.18 -4.71
N GLN A 960 20.57 -17.94 -3.50
CA GLN A 960 21.20 -18.35 -2.25
C GLN A 960 20.23 -19.24 -1.47
N VAL A 961 20.74 -20.28 -0.82
CA VAL A 961 19.98 -21.12 0.11
C VAL A 961 20.79 -21.28 1.39
N PHE A 962 20.15 -20.98 2.52
CA PHE A 962 20.76 -21.07 3.83
C PHE A 962 20.00 -22.10 4.70
N ALA A 963 20.74 -22.81 5.54
CA ALA A 963 20.17 -23.45 6.72
C ALA A 963 20.76 -22.86 7.99
N LEU A 964 19.91 -22.52 8.95
CA LEU A 964 20.30 -21.99 10.25
C LEU A 964 19.77 -22.91 11.35
N ASP A 965 20.49 -23.02 12.46
CA ASP A 965 19.97 -23.65 13.66
C ASP A 965 18.86 -22.79 14.29
N ALA A 966 17.68 -23.38 14.50
CA ALA A 966 16.49 -22.64 14.94
C ALA A 966 16.62 -22.05 16.35
N GLY A 967 17.45 -22.65 17.22
CA GLY A 967 17.66 -22.15 18.58
C GLY A 967 18.70 -21.04 18.67
N THR A 968 19.69 -21.02 17.77
CA THR A 968 20.89 -20.17 17.91
C THR A 968 21.17 -19.23 16.75
N GLY A 969 20.46 -19.39 15.62
CA GLY A 969 20.66 -18.59 14.41
C GLY A 969 21.98 -18.90 13.68
N LYS A 970 22.75 -19.89 14.15
CA LYS A 970 24.01 -20.27 13.53
C LYS A 970 23.76 -20.85 12.15
N LYS A 971 24.41 -20.31 11.14
CA LYS A 971 24.45 -20.85 9.79
C LYS A 971 25.05 -22.25 9.83
N LEU A 972 24.26 -23.26 9.46
CA LEU A 972 24.65 -24.66 9.41
C LEU A 972 25.28 -25.02 8.07
N TRP A 973 24.75 -24.49 6.96
CA TRP A 973 25.31 -24.59 5.62
C TRP A 973 24.74 -23.48 4.72
N GLN A 974 25.42 -23.21 3.61
CA GLN A 974 25.02 -22.28 2.56
C GLN A 974 25.27 -22.92 1.19
N TRP A 975 24.37 -22.69 0.25
CA TRP A 975 24.53 -23.07 -1.15
C TRP A 975 24.20 -21.88 -2.04
N GLU A 976 24.99 -21.65 -3.08
CA GLU A 976 24.79 -20.55 -4.03
C GLU A 976 24.88 -20.96 -5.49
N ARG A 977 24.04 -20.34 -6.32
CA ARG A 977 24.04 -20.46 -7.77
C ARG A 977 23.96 -19.07 -8.42
N PRO A 978 25.09 -18.57 -8.96
CA PRO A 978 25.09 -17.39 -9.82
C PRO A 978 24.27 -17.62 -11.09
N TYR A 979 23.59 -16.57 -11.53
CA TYR A 979 22.87 -16.52 -12.80
C TYR A 979 23.74 -15.86 -13.89
N GLY A 980 23.34 -16.04 -15.15
CA GLY A 980 23.92 -15.29 -16.26
C GLY A 980 23.49 -13.82 -16.26
N GLU A 981 24.27 -12.96 -16.92
CA GLU A 981 24.13 -11.48 -16.92
C GLU A 981 22.72 -10.96 -17.28
N ASN A 982 21.95 -11.76 -18.03
CA ASN A 982 20.63 -11.40 -18.54
C ASN A 982 19.45 -11.81 -17.63
N THR A 983 19.73 -12.48 -16.51
CA THR A 983 18.74 -13.01 -15.57
C THR A 983 18.54 -12.04 -14.40
N SER A 984 17.29 -11.78 -14.04
CA SER A 984 16.97 -10.88 -12.92
C SER A 984 17.41 -11.47 -11.57
N ASN A 985 17.85 -10.60 -10.64
CA ASN A 985 18.08 -10.95 -9.24
C ASN A 985 16.77 -10.90 -8.41
N SER A 986 15.66 -11.36 -9.00
CA SER A 986 14.35 -11.40 -8.33
C SER A 986 14.33 -12.43 -7.20
N VAL A 987 13.43 -12.22 -6.23
CA VAL A 987 13.33 -13.07 -5.04
C VAL A 987 12.80 -14.46 -5.42
N PRO A 988 13.47 -15.57 -5.03
CA PRO A 988 13.00 -16.92 -5.33
C PRO A 988 11.72 -17.27 -4.56
N GLY A 989 10.95 -18.21 -5.10
CA GLY A 989 9.65 -18.60 -4.55
C GLY A 989 9.70 -19.23 -3.16
N GLY A 990 10.82 -19.89 -2.82
CA GLY A 990 11.01 -20.57 -1.54
C GLY A 990 11.54 -22.00 -1.68
N THR A 991 11.52 -22.74 -0.57
CA THR A 991 11.98 -24.14 -0.53
C THR A 991 10.86 -25.10 -0.12
N SER A 992 11.05 -26.38 -0.40
CA SER A 992 10.25 -27.48 0.17
C SER A 992 11.17 -28.58 0.66
N THR A 993 10.77 -29.30 1.70
CA THR A 993 11.60 -30.37 2.26
C THR A 993 10.90 -31.72 2.25
N LEU A 994 11.68 -32.78 2.12
CA LEU A 994 11.19 -34.16 2.06
C LEU A 994 12.05 -35.04 2.98
N ASP A 995 11.36 -35.76 3.84
CA ASP A 995 11.83 -36.96 4.55
C ASP A 995 11.56 -38.15 3.61
N VAL A 996 12.61 -38.79 3.14
CA VAL A 996 12.52 -39.81 2.08
C VAL A 996 12.29 -41.20 2.68
N ASP A 997 12.88 -41.48 3.85
CA ASP A 997 12.82 -42.79 4.51
C ASP A 997 11.75 -42.88 5.62
N GLY A 998 11.12 -41.75 5.96
CA GLY A 998 10.05 -41.65 6.94
C GLY A 998 10.54 -41.75 8.39
N ASP A 999 11.82 -41.48 8.66
CA ASP A 999 12.38 -41.55 10.02
C ASP A 999 12.10 -40.31 10.89
N GLY A 1000 11.46 -39.28 10.31
CA GLY A 1000 11.15 -38.01 10.96
C GLY A 1000 12.23 -36.93 10.77
N SER A 1001 13.30 -37.22 10.03
CA SER A 1001 14.35 -36.29 9.61
C SER A 1001 14.15 -35.87 8.16
N MET A 1002 14.23 -34.58 7.85
CA MET A 1002 14.25 -34.15 6.45
C MET A 1002 15.60 -34.49 5.80
N ASP A 1003 15.55 -35.04 4.58
CA ASP A 1003 16.73 -35.42 3.80
C ASP A 1003 17.02 -34.48 2.64
N ARG A 1004 15.96 -33.94 2.04
CA ARG A 1004 15.99 -33.18 0.80
C ARG A 1004 15.45 -31.77 0.99
N VAL A 1005 16.02 -30.85 0.22
CA VAL A 1005 15.52 -29.49 0.01
C VAL A 1005 15.36 -29.28 -1.48
N TYR A 1006 14.15 -28.93 -1.92
CA TYR A 1006 13.83 -28.55 -3.30
C TYR A 1006 13.68 -27.04 -3.41
N VAL A 1007 14.27 -26.44 -4.44
CA VAL A 1007 14.21 -24.99 -4.68
C VAL A 1007 14.20 -24.68 -6.16
N GLY A 1008 13.33 -23.75 -6.56
CA GLY A 1008 13.27 -23.20 -7.92
C GLY A 1008 14.12 -21.95 -8.09
N ASP A 1009 14.56 -21.65 -9.31
CA ASP A 1009 15.38 -20.48 -9.60
C ASP A 1009 14.90 -19.61 -10.78
N MET A 1010 15.53 -18.46 -10.95
CA MET A 1010 15.16 -17.45 -11.97
C MET A 1010 15.55 -17.83 -13.41
N GLU A 1011 16.25 -18.95 -13.61
CA GLU A 1011 16.58 -19.48 -14.94
C GLU A 1011 15.70 -20.69 -15.30
N GLY A 1012 14.69 -20.98 -14.47
CA GLY A 1012 13.75 -22.07 -14.72
C GLY A 1012 14.27 -23.44 -14.31
N ARG A 1013 15.22 -23.49 -13.35
CA ARG A 1013 15.74 -24.76 -12.82
C ARG A 1013 15.14 -25.10 -11.47
N VAL A 1014 15.07 -26.38 -11.19
CA VAL A 1014 14.75 -26.94 -9.86
C VAL A 1014 15.95 -27.70 -9.37
N TRP A 1015 16.40 -27.37 -8.16
CA TRP A 1015 17.55 -27.99 -7.50
C TRP A 1015 17.09 -28.89 -6.37
N GLU A 1016 17.86 -29.94 -6.12
CA GLU A 1016 17.67 -30.87 -5.01
C GLU A 1016 18.96 -30.89 -4.18
N LEU A 1017 18.87 -30.37 -2.96
CA LEU A 1017 19.98 -30.25 -2.03
C LEU A 1017 19.79 -31.21 -0.86
N SER A 1018 20.91 -31.61 -0.26
CA SER A 1018 20.91 -32.33 1.02
C SER A 1018 20.49 -31.39 2.15
N ALA A 1019 19.43 -31.73 2.90
CA ALA A 1019 19.04 -30.99 4.10
C ALA A 1019 20.14 -31.05 5.21
N HIS A 1020 20.99 -32.06 5.15
CA HIS A 1020 22.08 -32.28 6.11
C HIS A 1020 23.31 -31.39 5.84
N THR A 1021 23.61 -31.11 4.57
CA THR A 1021 24.91 -30.52 4.18
C THR A 1021 24.83 -29.35 3.21
N GLY A 1022 23.67 -29.11 2.59
CA GLY A 1022 23.47 -28.13 1.53
C GLY A 1022 24.08 -28.54 0.18
N ALA A 1023 24.72 -29.71 0.09
CA ALA A 1023 25.31 -30.18 -1.15
C ALA A 1023 24.23 -30.52 -2.19
N ASN A 1024 24.44 -30.15 -3.46
CA ASN A 1024 23.59 -30.62 -4.55
C ASN A 1024 23.75 -32.15 -4.68
N LEU A 1025 22.63 -32.86 -4.73
CA LEU A 1025 22.60 -34.32 -4.82
C LEU A 1025 22.68 -34.83 -6.26
N ASN A 1026 22.45 -33.95 -7.24
CA ASN A 1026 22.49 -34.24 -8.67
C ASN A 1026 23.88 -33.93 -9.25
N TYR A 1027 24.88 -34.73 -8.88
CA TYR A 1027 26.25 -34.62 -9.41
C TYR A 1027 26.74 -35.94 -10.02
N PHE A 1028 27.59 -35.85 -11.04
CA PHE A 1028 28.13 -37.00 -11.75
C PHE A 1028 29.61 -36.84 -12.08
N THR A 1029 30.36 -37.94 -12.19
CA THR A 1029 31.78 -37.88 -12.59
C THR A 1029 31.91 -37.91 -14.10
N ALA A 1030 32.56 -36.88 -14.68
CA ALA A 1030 32.83 -36.84 -16.12
C ALA A 1030 34.25 -36.33 -16.39
N GLY A 1031 35.07 -37.14 -17.07
CA GLY A 1031 36.49 -36.83 -17.30
C GLY A 1031 37.34 -36.79 -16.02
N GLY A 1032 36.96 -37.57 -14.99
CA GLY A 1032 37.66 -37.62 -13.70
C GLY A 1032 37.29 -36.52 -12.70
N SER A 1033 36.38 -35.60 -13.05
CA SER A 1033 35.91 -34.53 -12.17
C SER A 1033 34.39 -34.58 -11.98
N PRO A 1034 33.86 -34.34 -10.76
CA PRO A 1034 32.42 -34.23 -10.53
C PRO A 1034 31.82 -32.99 -11.21
N VAL A 1035 30.63 -33.10 -11.78
CA VAL A 1035 29.87 -32.02 -12.43
C VAL A 1035 28.47 -31.98 -11.80
N SER A 1036 28.00 -30.78 -11.44
CA SER A 1036 26.67 -30.58 -10.86
C SER A 1036 25.65 -30.26 -11.96
N TYR A 1037 24.44 -30.80 -11.82
CA TYR A 1037 23.30 -30.50 -12.68
C TYR A 1037 22.07 -30.18 -11.82
N PRO A 1038 21.09 -29.43 -12.35
CA PRO A 1038 19.79 -29.30 -11.69
C PRO A 1038 19.02 -30.63 -11.75
N LEU A 1039 18.05 -30.82 -10.86
CA LEU A 1039 17.11 -31.94 -10.96
C LEU A 1039 16.27 -31.83 -12.23
N PHE A 1040 15.83 -30.60 -12.54
CA PHE A 1040 15.03 -30.29 -13.71
C PHE A 1040 15.33 -28.87 -14.22
N ALA A 1041 15.20 -28.65 -15.53
CA ALA A 1041 15.27 -27.33 -16.15
C ALA A 1041 14.22 -27.18 -17.26
N THR A 1042 13.54 -26.01 -17.30
CA THR A 1042 12.50 -25.70 -18.30
C THR A 1042 13.06 -25.44 -19.70
N GLN A 1043 14.36 -25.21 -19.83
CA GLN A 1043 15.06 -24.73 -21.04
C GLN A 1043 14.61 -23.35 -21.54
N ASN A 1044 13.83 -22.60 -20.76
CA ASN A 1044 13.34 -21.30 -21.16
C ASN A 1044 13.54 -20.30 -20.03
N ALA A 1045 14.44 -19.33 -20.25
CA ALA A 1045 14.70 -18.26 -19.30
C ALA A 1045 13.45 -17.41 -18.99
N LEU A 1046 12.45 -17.35 -19.90
CA LEU A 1046 11.16 -16.70 -19.64
C LEU A 1046 10.21 -17.55 -18.78
N HIS A 1047 10.64 -18.73 -18.32
CA HIS A 1047 9.90 -19.61 -17.41
C HIS A 1047 10.68 -19.82 -16.10
N PRO A 1048 11.01 -18.75 -15.35
CA PRO A 1048 11.57 -18.89 -14.00
C PRO A 1048 10.61 -19.66 -13.10
N VAL A 1049 11.14 -20.44 -12.15
CA VAL A 1049 10.33 -21.15 -11.15
C VAL A 1049 10.16 -20.25 -9.94
N THR A 1050 8.97 -19.68 -9.79
CA THR A 1050 8.69 -18.59 -8.84
C THR A 1050 7.78 -19.02 -7.69
N THR A 1051 7.18 -20.20 -7.78
CA THR A 1051 6.36 -20.79 -6.72
C THR A 1051 7.20 -21.71 -5.85
N VAL A 1052 6.80 -21.90 -4.59
CA VAL A 1052 7.33 -23.01 -3.78
C VAL A 1052 6.95 -24.35 -4.44
N PRO A 1053 7.91 -25.25 -4.74
CA PRO A 1053 7.58 -26.57 -5.30
C PRO A 1053 6.74 -27.40 -4.32
N ALA A 1054 5.50 -27.72 -4.65
CA ALA A 1054 4.69 -28.64 -3.86
C ALA A 1054 5.10 -30.09 -4.13
N ILE A 1055 4.94 -30.96 -3.13
CA ILE A 1055 5.26 -32.39 -3.24
C ILE A 1055 3.93 -33.17 -3.19
N MET A 1056 3.73 -34.11 -4.10
CA MET A 1056 2.56 -34.98 -4.12
C MET A 1056 2.92 -36.44 -4.35
N ARG A 1057 2.04 -37.35 -3.94
CA ARG A 1057 2.06 -38.73 -4.43
C ARG A 1057 1.23 -38.81 -5.71
N LEU A 1058 1.84 -39.29 -6.78
CA LEU A 1058 1.16 -39.54 -8.04
C LEU A 1058 0.15 -40.69 -7.88
N PRO A 1059 -0.99 -40.67 -8.60
CA PRO A 1059 -1.96 -41.76 -8.55
C PRO A 1059 -1.33 -43.13 -8.82
N TYR A 1060 -1.83 -44.18 -8.17
CA TYR A 1060 -1.34 -45.57 -8.35
C TYR A 1060 -1.73 -46.17 -9.72
N SER A 1061 -2.64 -45.53 -10.43
CA SER A 1061 -2.99 -45.81 -11.83
C SER A 1061 -3.25 -44.50 -12.56
N PHE A 1062 -2.84 -44.41 -13.81
CA PHE A 1062 -3.12 -43.26 -14.66
C PHE A 1062 -4.21 -43.62 -15.65
N ASP A 1063 -5.35 -42.93 -15.57
CA ASP A 1063 -6.43 -43.07 -16.55
C ASP A 1063 -5.94 -42.58 -17.92
N THR A 1064 -6.36 -43.23 -19.00
CA THR A 1064 -5.94 -42.88 -20.37
C THR A 1064 -6.28 -41.44 -20.77
N GLY A 1065 -7.24 -40.82 -20.07
CA GLY A 1065 -7.61 -39.41 -20.23
C GLY A 1065 -7.01 -38.46 -19.20
N SER A 1066 -6.05 -38.88 -18.37
CA SER A 1066 -5.42 -38.04 -17.32
C SER A 1066 -4.19 -37.28 -17.84
N VAL A 1067 -3.91 -36.10 -17.27
CA VAL A 1067 -2.63 -35.38 -17.51
C VAL A 1067 -1.43 -36.24 -17.09
N PHE A 1068 -1.57 -37.05 -16.04
CA PHE A 1068 -0.52 -37.98 -15.62
C PHE A 1068 -0.20 -39.04 -16.67
N ALA A 1069 -1.15 -39.41 -17.54
CA ALA A 1069 -0.89 -40.35 -18.64
C ALA A 1069 0.02 -39.77 -19.74
N GLN A 1070 0.23 -38.45 -19.76
CA GLN A 1070 1.21 -37.81 -20.66
C GLN A 1070 2.65 -38.02 -20.19
N LEU A 1071 2.87 -38.54 -18.97
CA LEU A 1071 4.18 -39.02 -18.55
C LEU A 1071 4.54 -40.25 -19.39
N GLY A 1072 5.46 -40.08 -20.34
CA GLY A 1072 5.97 -41.14 -21.22
C GLY A 1072 6.62 -42.33 -20.49
N VAL A 1073 6.83 -42.24 -19.18
CA VAL A 1073 7.26 -43.37 -18.33
C VAL A 1073 6.11 -44.27 -17.84
N GLY A 1074 4.86 -43.89 -18.08
CA GLY A 1074 3.67 -44.71 -17.81
C GLY A 1074 3.52 -45.16 -16.35
N SER A 1075 3.07 -46.40 -16.14
CA SER A 1075 2.84 -47.00 -14.82
C SER A 1075 4.07 -47.01 -13.90
N LYS A 1076 5.28 -46.76 -14.43
CA LYS A 1076 6.51 -46.69 -13.63
C LYS A 1076 6.56 -45.46 -12.72
N ALA A 1077 5.88 -44.37 -13.08
CA ALA A 1077 5.73 -43.20 -12.21
C ALA A 1077 4.50 -43.29 -11.28
N ALA A 1078 3.59 -44.24 -11.53
CA ALA A 1078 2.38 -44.38 -10.74
C ALA A 1078 2.70 -44.74 -9.28
N GLY A 1079 2.03 -44.09 -8.33
CA GLY A 1079 2.28 -44.23 -6.89
C GLY A 1079 3.58 -43.61 -6.37
N LYS A 1080 4.39 -43.01 -7.25
CA LYS A 1080 5.68 -42.37 -6.89
C LYS A 1080 5.49 -40.90 -6.51
N LEU A 1081 6.55 -40.26 -6.02
CA LEU A 1081 6.51 -38.85 -5.67
C LEU A 1081 6.57 -37.99 -6.94
N GLY A 1082 5.95 -36.82 -6.89
CA GLY A 1082 6.00 -35.80 -7.92
C GLY A 1082 6.18 -34.41 -7.31
N LEU A 1083 6.91 -33.55 -8.02
CA LEU A 1083 7.07 -32.14 -7.71
C LEU A 1083 6.14 -31.33 -8.61
N VAL A 1084 5.35 -30.44 -8.00
CA VAL A 1084 4.41 -29.55 -8.68
C VAL A 1084 4.85 -28.11 -8.50
N PHE A 1085 5.06 -27.37 -9.58
CA PHE A 1085 5.50 -25.97 -9.49
C PHE A 1085 5.03 -25.14 -10.69
N GLY A 1086 4.80 -23.87 -10.43
CA GLY A 1086 4.40 -22.86 -11.40
C GLY A 1086 5.58 -22.03 -11.91
N THR A 1087 5.47 -21.52 -13.14
CA THR A 1087 6.51 -20.67 -13.76
C THR A 1087 6.01 -19.27 -14.14
N ALA A 1088 6.99 -18.40 -14.44
CA ALA A 1088 6.83 -17.05 -14.99
C ALA A 1088 6.25 -15.99 -14.04
N GLY A 1089 6.09 -16.27 -12.74
CA GLY A 1089 5.40 -15.36 -11.79
C GLY A 1089 6.10 -14.02 -11.48
N VAL A 1090 7.28 -13.74 -12.02
CA VAL A 1090 8.09 -12.53 -11.78
C VAL A 1090 7.99 -11.54 -12.94
N ASP A 1091 8.00 -10.25 -12.62
CA ASP A 1091 7.56 -9.19 -13.55
C ASP A 1091 8.49 -8.89 -14.69
N TRP A 1092 9.78 -9.08 -14.50
CA TRP A 1092 10.74 -8.85 -15.57
C TRP A 1092 10.44 -9.69 -16.82
N VAL A 1093 9.73 -10.82 -16.68
CA VAL A 1093 9.27 -11.67 -17.80
C VAL A 1093 8.32 -10.90 -18.73
N LEU A 1094 7.48 -10.01 -18.19
CA LEU A 1094 6.52 -9.21 -18.97
C LEU A 1094 7.18 -8.07 -19.75
N THR A 1095 8.39 -7.67 -19.37
CA THR A 1095 9.11 -6.54 -19.99
C THR A 1095 10.03 -6.96 -21.14
N LYS A 1096 10.17 -8.28 -21.38
CA LYS A 1096 11.06 -8.79 -22.42
C LYS A 1096 10.46 -8.60 -23.81
N THR A 1097 11.30 -8.15 -24.73
CA THR A 1097 10.96 -7.92 -26.13
C THR A 1097 11.77 -8.82 -27.05
N ASP A 1098 11.22 -9.12 -28.23
CA ASP A 1098 11.94 -9.80 -29.30
C ASP A 1098 13.01 -8.87 -29.93
N ASP A 1099 13.82 -9.39 -30.86
CA ASP A 1099 14.86 -8.61 -31.55
C ASP A 1099 14.32 -7.41 -32.35
N LYS A 1100 12.99 -7.31 -32.52
CA LYS A 1100 12.29 -6.23 -33.22
C LYS A 1100 11.63 -5.24 -32.25
N GLY A 1101 11.77 -5.43 -30.94
CA GLY A 1101 11.19 -4.59 -29.89
C GLY A 1101 9.73 -4.89 -29.57
N ASN A 1102 9.14 -5.98 -30.07
CA ASN A 1102 7.77 -6.38 -29.73
C ASN A 1102 7.75 -7.14 -28.40
N PRO A 1103 6.75 -6.94 -27.51
CA PRO A 1103 6.59 -7.76 -26.31
C PRO A 1103 6.49 -9.25 -26.63
N ILE A 1104 7.20 -10.09 -25.87
CA ILE A 1104 7.13 -11.55 -26.03
C ILE A 1104 5.93 -12.07 -25.23
N PRO A 1105 4.92 -12.69 -25.87
CA PRO A 1105 3.82 -13.31 -25.13
C PRO A 1105 4.33 -14.55 -24.39
N VAL A 1106 4.15 -14.59 -23.06
CA VAL A 1106 4.60 -15.70 -22.22
C VAL A 1106 3.41 -16.44 -21.64
N LYS A 1107 3.38 -17.77 -21.81
CA LYS A 1107 2.40 -18.66 -21.17
C LYS A 1107 3.06 -19.33 -19.99
N GLY A 1108 2.68 -18.94 -18.78
CA GLY A 1108 3.08 -19.66 -17.57
C GLY A 1108 2.68 -21.14 -17.65
N ARG A 1109 3.39 -21.98 -16.90
CA ARG A 1109 3.16 -23.43 -16.90
C ARG A 1109 3.10 -23.94 -15.48
N VAL A 1110 2.29 -24.99 -15.29
CA VAL A 1110 2.22 -25.77 -14.06
C VAL A 1110 2.83 -27.13 -14.37
N TYR A 1111 4.06 -27.34 -13.93
CA TYR A 1111 4.80 -28.56 -14.15
C TYR A 1111 4.46 -29.61 -13.09
N VAL A 1112 4.43 -30.88 -13.52
CA VAL A 1112 4.51 -32.05 -12.65
C VAL A 1112 5.73 -32.86 -13.09
N ALA A 1113 6.77 -32.87 -12.26
CA ALA A 1113 7.98 -33.67 -12.48
C ALA A 1113 7.97 -34.88 -11.54
N ALA A 1114 7.94 -36.09 -12.10
CA ALA A 1114 8.07 -37.30 -11.29
C ALA A 1114 9.45 -37.33 -10.61
N SER A 1115 9.44 -37.43 -9.29
CA SER A 1115 10.62 -37.40 -8.44
C SER A 1115 11.03 -38.81 -8.00
N LEU A 1116 12.26 -38.91 -7.53
CA LEU A 1116 12.95 -40.16 -7.26
C LEU A 1116 12.47 -40.82 -5.96
N PRO A 1117 11.98 -42.08 -6.00
CA PRO A 1117 11.91 -42.91 -4.81
C PRO A 1117 13.32 -43.40 -4.40
N GLU A 1118 13.44 -43.96 -3.19
CA GLU A 1118 14.63 -44.72 -2.75
C GLU A 1118 14.90 -46.00 -3.54
N ASP A 1119 13.89 -46.48 -4.27
CA ASP A 1119 13.99 -47.69 -5.08
C ASP A 1119 14.95 -47.49 -6.27
N LEU A 1120 16.15 -48.05 -6.14
CA LEU A 1120 17.21 -48.04 -7.14
C LEU A 1120 16.75 -48.56 -8.51
N ASN A 1121 15.81 -49.52 -8.57
CA ASN A 1121 15.35 -50.08 -9.84
C ASN A 1121 14.48 -49.10 -10.66
N ILE A 1122 13.85 -48.14 -9.99
CA ILE A 1122 12.94 -47.17 -10.60
C ILE A 1122 13.63 -45.82 -10.80
N ARG A 1123 14.68 -45.53 -10.02
CA ARG A 1123 15.52 -44.34 -10.20
C ARG A 1123 16.02 -44.23 -11.63
N ASP A 1124 16.60 -45.29 -12.18
CA ASP A 1124 17.06 -45.35 -13.58
C ASP A 1124 15.95 -45.15 -14.62
N VAL A 1125 14.68 -45.15 -14.24
CA VAL A 1125 13.57 -44.87 -15.16
C VAL A 1125 13.17 -43.40 -15.10
N LEU A 1126 13.15 -42.80 -13.90
CA LEU A 1126 12.64 -41.44 -13.69
C LEU A 1126 13.72 -40.37 -13.78
N SER A 1127 14.94 -40.66 -13.34
CA SER A 1127 16.11 -39.81 -13.51
C SER A 1127 17.29 -40.61 -14.03
N TYR A 1128 18.37 -39.93 -14.38
CA TYR A 1128 19.68 -40.58 -14.48
C TYR A 1128 20.21 -40.84 -13.06
N ASP A 1129 20.57 -42.09 -12.72
CA ASP A 1129 21.27 -42.43 -11.47
C ASP A 1129 22.78 -42.12 -11.59
N LYS A 1130 23.53 -42.17 -10.47
CA LYS A 1130 24.97 -41.88 -10.40
C LYS A 1130 25.81 -42.90 -11.20
N ILE A 1131 25.80 -42.78 -12.52
CA ILE A 1131 26.65 -43.57 -13.42
C ILE A 1131 28.08 -43.00 -13.36
N THR A 1132 29.04 -43.82 -12.95
CA THR A 1132 30.46 -43.47 -13.01
C THR A 1132 31.11 -44.24 -14.17
N PRO A 1133 31.54 -43.61 -15.28
CA PRO A 1133 31.46 -42.19 -15.68
C PRO A 1133 30.28 -41.86 -16.62
N VAL A 1134 29.85 -40.59 -16.68
CA VAL A 1134 28.80 -40.12 -17.62
C VAL A 1134 29.28 -40.25 -19.06
N PRO A 1135 28.55 -40.99 -19.92
CA PRO A 1135 28.76 -40.99 -21.36
C PRO A 1135 28.76 -39.56 -21.96
N PHE A 1136 29.66 -39.28 -22.90
CA PHE A 1136 29.85 -37.92 -23.44
C PHE A 1136 28.58 -37.34 -24.08
N ASP A 1137 27.75 -38.21 -24.67
CA ASP A 1137 26.44 -37.93 -25.26
C ASP A 1137 25.37 -37.49 -24.25
N LEU A 1138 25.53 -37.80 -22.96
CA LEU A 1138 24.59 -37.41 -21.90
C LEU A 1138 24.93 -36.06 -21.25
N ARG A 1139 26.12 -35.50 -21.45
CA ARG A 1139 26.51 -34.20 -20.86
C ARG A 1139 25.61 -33.04 -21.28
N GLY A 1140 25.37 -32.89 -22.59
CA GLY A 1140 24.50 -31.84 -23.13
C GLY A 1140 23.06 -31.96 -22.61
N PRO A 1141 22.41 -33.11 -22.77
CA PRO A 1141 21.05 -33.33 -22.25
C PRO A 1141 20.88 -33.05 -20.75
N LEU A 1142 21.87 -33.40 -19.91
CA LEU A 1142 21.84 -33.13 -18.47
C LEU A 1142 22.03 -31.63 -18.16
N ALA A 1143 22.89 -30.94 -18.91
CA ALA A 1143 23.06 -29.50 -18.79
C ALA A 1143 21.77 -28.74 -19.19
N ASP A 1144 21.09 -29.20 -20.23
CA ASP A 1144 19.93 -28.50 -20.77
C ASP A 1144 18.64 -28.81 -19.99
N ARG A 1145 18.40 -30.06 -19.56
CA ARG A 1145 17.12 -30.49 -18.95
C ARG A 1145 17.20 -30.88 -17.47
N GLY A 1146 18.41 -30.95 -16.91
CA GLY A 1146 18.65 -31.57 -15.61
C GLY A 1146 18.65 -33.10 -15.67
N THR A 1147 18.59 -33.72 -14.50
CA THR A 1147 18.72 -35.19 -14.33
C THR A 1147 17.43 -35.96 -14.57
N THR A 1148 16.28 -35.28 -14.61
CA THR A 1148 14.98 -35.91 -14.87
C THR A 1148 14.90 -36.40 -16.32
N LYS A 1149 14.52 -37.67 -16.54
CA LYS A 1149 14.48 -38.26 -17.89
C LYS A 1149 13.34 -37.70 -18.74
N ALA A 1150 13.54 -37.71 -20.06
CA ALA A 1150 12.50 -37.34 -21.02
C ALA A 1150 11.28 -38.28 -20.84
N GLY A 1151 10.09 -37.69 -20.68
CA GLY A 1151 8.85 -38.44 -20.40
C GLY A 1151 8.50 -38.56 -18.91
N SER A 1152 9.37 -38.13 -17.99
CA SER A 1152 9.11 -38.10 -16.55
C SER A 1152 8.58 -36.74 -16.05
N VAL A 1153 8.26 -35.83 -16.99
CA VAL A 1153 7.71 -34.51 -16.70
C VAL A 1153 6.56 -34.24 -17.65
N THR A 1154 5.49 -33.64 -17.12
CA THR A 1154 4.38 -33.09 -17.89
C THR A 1154 4.05 -31.68 -17.38
N PHE A 1155 3.28 -30.90 -18.14
CA PHE A 1155 2.81 -29.60 -17.67
C PHE A 1155 1.48 -29.20 -18.30
N GLN A 1156 0.70 -28.43 -17.54
CA GLN A 1156 -0.44 -27.67 -18.04
C GLN A 1156 0.06 -26.26 -18.44
N SER A 1157 -0.32 -25.76 -19.62
CA SER A 1157 -0.06 -24.36 -19.99
C SER A 1157 -1.21 -23.46 -19.52
N LEU A 1158 -0.88 -22.31 -18.99
CA LEU A 1158 -1.83 -21.23 -18.67
C LEU A 1158 -2.17 -20.44 -19.94
N GLN A 1159 -3.08 -19.48 -19.82
CA GLN A 1159 -3.44 -18.60 -20.94
C GLN A 1159 -2.28 -17.68 -21.33
N GLU A 1160 -2.41 -17.01 -22.47
CA GLU A 1160 -1.40 -16.04 -22.93
C GLU A 1160 -1.23 -14.90 -21.93
N ASN A 1161 0.02 -14.64 -21.53
CA ASN A 1161 0.42 -13.66 -20.52
C ASN A 1161 -0.06 -13.96 -19.09
N GLU A 1162 -0.64 -15.14 -18.86
CA GLU A 1162 -0.99 -15.63 -17.53
C GLU A 1162 0.20 -16.35 -16.88
N ARG A 1163 0.44 -16.08 -15.60
CA ARG A 1163 1.64 -16.51 -14.88
C ARG A 1163 1.25 -17.13 -13.54
N ALA A 1164 1.99 -18.13 -13.08
CA ALA A 1164 1.74 -18.73 -11.77
C ALA A 1164 2.43 -17.92 -10.68
N VAL A 1165 1.65 -17.36 -9.74
CA VAL A 1165 2.14 -16.44 -8.70
C VAL A 1165 1.95 -16.99 -7.29
N GLY A 1166 0.88 -17.76 -7.05
CA GLY A 1166 0.67 -18.49 -5.80
C GLY A 1166 1.28 -19.89 -5.85
N SER A 1167 1.68 -20.41 -4.68
CA SER A 1167 2.22 -21.77 -4.61
C SER A 1167 1.10 -22.81 -4.74
N PRO A 1168 1.25 -23.86 -5.58
CA PRO A 1168 0.22 -24.88 -5.77
C PRO A 1168 -0.23 -25.53 -4.46
N LYS A 1169 -1.53 -25.68 -4.23
CA LYS A 1169 -2.09 -26.52 -3.16
C LYS A 1169 -2.59 -27.83 -3.75
N ILE A 1170 -2.26 -28.95 -3.11
CA ILE A 1170 -2.60 -30.29 -3.60
C ILE A 1170 -3.73 -30.88 -2.75
N VAL A 1171 -4.80 -31.33 -3.40
CA VAL A 1171 -5.93 -32.02 -2.74
C VAL A 1171 -6.33 -33.23 -3.60
N GLY A 1172 -5.90 -34.42 -3.20
CA GLY A 1172 -6.04 -35.62 -4.03
C GLY A 1172 -5.35 -35.45 -5.39
N SER A 1173 -6.09 -35.61 -6.49
CA SER A 1173 -5.61 -35.36 -7.86
C SER A 1173 -5.72 -33.91 -8.32
N LYS A 1174 -6.29 -33.02 -7.50
CA LYS A 1174 -6.58 -31.63 -7.87
C LYS A 1174 -5.48 -30.70 -7.38
N ILE A 1175 -5.15 -29.71 -8.21
CA ILE A 1175 -4.23 -28.62 -7.90
C ILE A 1175 -5.03 -27.33 -7.84
N VAL A 1176 -5.01 -26.66 -6.68
CA VAL A 1176 -5.53 -25.30 -6.54
C VAL A 1176 -4.37 -24.34 -6.74
N LEU A 1177 -4.48 -23.45 -7.73
CA LEU A 1177 -3.40 -22.54 -8.12
C LEU A 1177 -3.91 -21.11 -8.26
N THR A 1178 -3.13 -20.17 -7.74
CA THR A 1178 -3.36 -18.74 -7.96
C THR A 1178 -2.46 -18.24 -9.08
N THR A 1179 -3.06 -17.63 -10.10
CA THR A 1179 -2.39 -17.08 -11.28
C THR A 1179 -2.64 -15.58 -11.39
N ALA A 1180 -1.82 -14.90 -12.19
CA ALA A 1180 -2.02 -13.50 -12.50
C ALA A 1180 -1.62 -13.13 -13.95
N TYR A 1181 -2.31 -12.15 -14.49
CA TYR A 1181 -1.93 -11.34 -15.66
C TYR A 1181 -1.32 -10.03 -15.18
N GLY A 1182 -0.54 -9.33 -16.01
CA GLY A 1182 0.01 -8.03 -15.64
C GLY A 1182 1.04 -8.09 -14.50
N THR A 1183 1.60 -6.96 -14.07
CA THR A 1183 2.72 -6.88 -13.11
C THR A 1183 2.30 -7.18 -11.65
N THR A 1184 3.09 -7.94 -10.89
CA THR A 1184 2.91 -8.33 -9.47
C THR A 1184 3.85 -7.59 -8.49
N GLU A 1185 4.85 -6.88 -9.00
CA GLU A 1185 5.93 -6.20 -8.27
C GLU A 1185 5.83 -4.67 -8.32
N GLY A 1186 4.89 -4.11 -9.09
CA GLY A 1186 4.61 -2.66 -9.18
C GLY A 1186 3.59 -2.14 -8.15
N ASP A 1187 3.28 -0.82 -8.21
CA ASP A 1187 2.17 -0.22 -7.45
C ASP A 1187 0.90 -1.01 -7.77
N PRO A 1188 0.29 -1.72 -6.78
CA PRO A 1188 -0.81 -2.67 -6.96
C PRO A 1188 -2.00 -2.05 -7.71
N PHE A 1189 -2.09 -0.74 -7.72
CA PHE A 1189 -3.13 0.00 -8.37
C PHE A 1189 -2.75 0.38 -9.81
N ALA A 1190 -1.53 0.89 -10.04
CA ALA A 1190 -0.96 1.11 -11.38
C ALA A 1190 -0.94 -0.14 -12.28
N THR A 1191 -1.14 -1.32 -11.69
CA THR A 1191 -1.15 -2.59 -12.40
C THR A 1191 -2.47 -2.86 -13.12
N ASN A 1192 -2.37 -3.39 -14.34
CA ASN A 1192 -3.46 -4.08 -15.03
C ASN A 1192 -3.67 -5.52 -14.50
N MET A 1193 -3.24 -5.82 -13.26
CA MET A 1193 -3.09 -7.18 -12.76
C MET A 1193 -4.42 -7.84 -12.46
N GLN A 1194 -4.78 -8.86 -13.24
CA GLN A 1194 -5.95 -9.70 -12.98
C GLN A 1194 -5.48 -11.00 -12.36
N GLY A 1195 -6.12 -11.45 -11.28
CA GLY A 1195 -5.76 -12.73 -10.66
C GLY A 1195 -6.87 -13.75 -10.81
N ARG A 1196 -6.51 -15.02 -10.95
CA ARG A 1196 -7.47 -16.13 -10.98
C ARG A 1196 -7.08 -17.19 -9.98
N THR A 1197 -8.09 -17.91 -9.52
CA THR A 1197 -7.89 -19.17 -8.80
C THR A 1197 -8.39 -20.29 -9.69
N HIS A 1198 -7.48 -21.18 -10.05
CA HIS A 1198 -7.74 -22.39 -10.82
C HIS A 1198 -7.89 -23.58 -9.90
N VAL A 1199 -8.80 -24.48 -10.26
CA VAL A 1199 -8.82 -25.87 -9.79
C VAL A 1199 -8.53 -26.75 -11.00
N LEU A 1200 -7.31 -27.26 -11.06
CA LEU A 1200 -6.85 -28.15 -12.12
C LEU A 1200 -7.05 -29.60 -11.67
N ASP A 1201 -7.92 -30.35 -12.34
CA ASP A 1201 -8.06 -31.79 -12.07
C ASP A 1201 -7.17 -32.61 -12.98
N MET A 1202 -6.06 -33.09 -12.42
CA MET A 1202 -5.02 -33.78 -13.17
C MET A 1202 -5.43 -35.20 -13.60
N ASN A 1203 -6.55 -35.72 -13.11
CA ASN A 1203 -7.11 -36.99 -13.61
C ASN A 1203 -7.81 -36.85 -14.97
N THR A 1204 -7.95 -35.63 -15.50
CA THR A 1204 -8.53 -35.41 -16.84
C THR A 1204 -7.67 -34.44 -17.66
N THR A 1205 -7.60 -34.58 -18.99
CA THR A 1205 -6.79 -33.72 -19.86
C THR A 1205 -7.36 -32.31 -20.07
N ALA A 1206 -8.56 -32.02 -19.56
CA ALA A 1206 -9.31 -30.80 -19.94
C ALA A 1206 -10.03 -30.07 -18.79
N ALA A 1207 -10.03 -30.57 -17.54
CA ALA A 1207 -10.73 -29.89 -16.44
C ALA A 1207 -9.83 -28.85 -15.75
N ASP A 1208 -9.71 -27.69 -16.39
CA ASP A 1208 -9.34 -26.44 -15.72
C ASP A 1208 -10.61 -25.66 -15.41
N THR A 1209 -10.92 -25.50 -14.12
CA THR A 1209 -12.06 -24.70 -13.66
C THR A 1209 -11.54 -23.46 -12.96
N VAL A 1210 -11.86 -22.29 -13.52
CA VAL A 1210 -11.67 -21.00 -12.84
C VAL A 1210 -12.82 -20.83 -11.84
N VAL A 1211 -12.51 -20.92 -10.55
CA VAL A 1211 -13.50 -20.84 -9.46
C VAL A 1211 -13.64 -19.43 -8.88
N SER A 1212 -12.66 -18.57 -9.15
CA SER A 1212 -12.71 -17.15 -8.82
C SER A 1212 -11.90 -16.37 -9.85
N GLU A 1213 -12.45 -15.26 -10.32
CA GLU A 1213 -11.72 -14.28 -11.11
C GLU A 1213 -11.77 -12.93 -10.40
N ALA A 1214 -10.58 -12.40 -10.13
CA ALA A 1214 -10.40 -11.07 -9.58
C ALA A 1214 -10.01 -10.12 -10.72
N GLY A 1215 -10.85 -9.12 -10.97
CA GLY A 1215 -10.50 -7.97 -11.79
C GLY A 1215 -9.19 -7.31 -11.38
N LYS A 1216 -8.86 -7.44 -10.09
CA LYS A 1216 -7.63 -6.98 -9.49
C LYS A 1216 -7.11 -8.04 -8.54
N SER A 1217 -6.16 -8.86 -9.02
CA SER A 1217 -5.27 -9.75 -8.24
C SER A 1217 -5.94 -10.76 -7.27
N ALA A 1218 -5.50 -12.01 -7.30
CA ALA A 1218 -5.91 -13.03 -6.34
C ALA A 1218 -4.81 -13.15 -5.28
N ALA A 1219 -5.17 -12.87 -4.02
CA ALA A 1219 -4.30 -12.86 -2.85
C ALA A 1219 -3.95 -14.28 -2.38
N GLY A 1220 -4.72 -15.28 -2.82
CA GLY A 1220 -4.55 -16.67 -2.48
C GLY A 1220 -5.88 -17.41 -2.39
N ALA A 1221 -5.77 -18.73 -2.25
CA ALA A 1221 -6.90 -19.61 -2.02
C ALA A 1221 -6.63 -20.53 -0.84
N LEU A 1222 -7.66 -20.73 -0.03
CA LEU A 1222 -7.66 -21.61 1.13
C LEU A 1222 -8.69 -22.72 0.89
N VAL A 1223 -8.25 -23.97 0.99
CA VAL A 1223 -9.13 -25.14 0.90
C VAL A 1223 -9.63 -25.47 2.31
N LEU A 1224 -10.94 -25.57 2.47
CA LEU A 1224 -11.58 -25.93 3.73
C LEU A 1224 -11.86 -27.44 3.83
N PRO A 1225 -12.04 -27.99 5.06
CA PRO A 1225 -12.31 -29.42 5.26
C PRO A 1225 -13.58 -29.94 4.56
N ASP A 1226 -14.58 -29.08 4.32
CA ASP A 1226 -15.81 -29.41 3.60
C ASP A 1226 -15.66 -29.36 2.07
N GLY A 1227 -14.44 -29.14 1.57
CA GLY A 1227 -14.17 -29.03 0.14
C GLY A 1227 -14.54 -27.69 -0.49
N SER A 1228 -15.04 -26.72 0.28
CA SER A 1228 -15.20 -25.35 -0.19
C SER A 1228 -13.87 -24.61 -0.26
N LEU A 1229 -13.78 -23.62 -1.15
CA LEU A 1229 -12.62 -22.77 -1.32
C LEU A 1229 -12.94 -21.37 -0.85
N ILE A 1230 -12.09 -20.80 -0.02
CA ILE A 1230 -12.08 -19.37 0.27
C ILE A 1230 -11.09 -18.71 -0.66
N THR A 1231 -11.54 -17.74 -1.44
CA THR A 1231 -10.68 -16.96 -2.32
C THR A 1231 -10.70 -15.52 -1.87
N GLN A 1232 -9.51 -14.94 -1.76
CA GLN A 1232 -9.30 -13.56 -1.36
C GLN A 1232 -8.75 -12.78 -2.56
N THR A 1233 -9.31 -11.61 -2.80
CA THR A 1233 -8.97 -10.73 -3.94
C THR A 1233 -8.64 -9.34 -3.42
N MET A 1234 -8.08 -8.43 -4.22
CA MET A 1234 -7.81 -7.07 -3.74
C MET A 1234 -9.04 -6.24 -3.37
N VAL A 1235 -10.26 -6.71 -3.66
CA VAL A 1235 -11.50 -5.95 -3.44
C VAL A 1235 -12.56 -6.74 -2.65
N GLY A 1236 -12.19 -7.90 -2.10
CA GLY A 1236 -13.12 -8.69 -1.30
C GLY A 1236 -12.74 -10.16 -1.14
N ILE A 1237 -13.62 -10.87 -0.45
CA ILE A 1237 -13.50 -12.29 -0.12
C ILE A 1237 -14.77 -13.03 -0.58
N GLN A 1238 -14.64 -14.28 -0.99
CA GLN A 1238 -15.77 -15.13 -1.38
C GLN A 1238 -15.50 -16.60 -1.05
N ARG A 1239 -16.58 -17.36 -0.90
CA ARG A 1239 -16.56 -18.80 -0.64
C ARG A 1239 -17.21 -19.57 -1.78
N THR A 1240 -16.63 -20.68 -2.23
CA THR A 1240 -17.32 -21.57 -3.18
C THR A 1240 -18.30 -22.50 -2.46
N GLU A 1241 -19.20 -23.13 -3.22
CA GLU A 1241 -20.09 -24.16 -2.67
C GLU A 1241 -19.29 -25.33 -2.04
N PRO A 1242 -19.82 -25.99 -0.99
CA PRO A 1242 -19.22 -27.19 -0.42
C PRO A 1242 -18.95 -28.26 -1.49
N ASN A 1243 -17.93 -29.09 -1.27
CA ASN A 1243 -17.50 -30.15 -2.18
C ASN A 1243 -17.03 -29.71 -3.58
N THR A 1244 -16.70 -28.42 -3.77
CA THR A 1244 -16.01 -27.94 -5.00
C THR A 1244 -14.74 -28.76 -5.27
N VAL A 1245 -14.00 -29.05 -4.21
CA VAL A 1245 -12.86 -29.98 -4.21
C VAL A 1245 -13.16 -31.13 -3.26
N THR A 1246 -13.00 -32.36 -3.70
CA THR A 1246 -13.23 -33.54 -2.86
C THR A 1246 -12.03 -33.73 -1.93
N VAL A 1247 -12.22 -33.47 -0.64
CA VAL A 1247 -11.21 -33.69 0.40
C VAL A 1247 -11.39 -35.11 0.94
N PRO A 1248 -10.35 -35.98 0.95
CA PRO A 1248 -10.46 -37.33 1.51
C PRO A 1248 -10.86 -37.31 3.00
N GLU A 1249 -11.79 -38.18 3.41
CA GLU A 1249 -12.31 -38.25 4.80
C GLU A 1249 -11.29 -38.78 5.83
N ALA A 1250 -10.17 -39.36 5.40
CA ALA A 1250 -9.16 -39.93 6.28
C ALA A 1250 -8.06 -38.90 6.61
N GLY A 1251 -8.00 -38.48 7.89
CA GLY A 1251 -6.71 -38.32 8.56
C GLY A 1251 -6.28 -36.96 9.13
N VAL A 1252 -7.20 -36.04 9.42
CA VAL A 1252 -6.83 -34.78 10.11
C VAL A 1252 -7.29 -34.78 11.58
N ALA A 1253 -6.76 -35.73 12.35
CA ALA A 1253 -6.85 -35.71 13.82
C ALA A 1253 -5.68 -34.88 14.40
N GLY A 1254 -5.82 -33.56 14.39
CA GLY A 1254 -4.89 -32.67 15.09
C GLY A 1254 -5.18 -31.19 14.86
N LYS A 1255 -5.32 -30.42 15.95
CA LYS A 1255 -5.38 -28.96 15.94
C LYS A 1255 -4.10 -28.35 15.34
N ARG A 1256 -3.97 -28.22 14.02
CA ARG A 1256 -2.98 -27.32 13.38
C ARG A 1256 -3.54 -26.77 12.06
N THR A 1257 -3.40 -25.46 11.91
CA THR A 1257 -3.74 -24.62 10.76
C THR A 1257 -3.34 -25.22 9.41
N PRO A 1258 -4.13 -25.03 8.33
CA PRO A 1258 -3.62 -25.10 6.97
C PRO A 1258 -2.81 -23.83 6.68
N VAL A 1259 -1.67 -23.64 7.36
CA VAL A 1259 -0.60 -22.80 6.83
C VAL A 1259 0.22 -23.74 5.96
N ARG A 1260 0.32 -23.45 4.67
CA ARG A 1260 1.19 -24.09 3.66
C ARG A 1260 1.66 -25.51 4.03
N ILE A 1261 1.18 -26.52 3.31
CA ILE A 1261 1.78 -27.87 3.27
C ILE A 1261 3.24 -27.72 2.79
N GLY A 1262 4.15 -27.39 3.71
CA GLY A 1262 5.56 -27.08 3.45
C GLY A 1262 6.50 -27.93 4.30
N SER A 1263 5.98 -28.69 5.26
CA SER A 1263 6.76 -29.66 6.04
C SER A 1263 6.12 -31.04 5.95
N TRP A 1264 6.95 -32.05 5.68
CA TRP A 1264 6.55 -33.45 5.53
C TRP A 1264 6.01 -34.09 6.82
N LEU A 1265 6.05 -33.40 7.96
CA LEU A 1265 5.41 -33.87 9.19
C LEU A 1265 3.88 -33.98 9.07
N ASP A 1266 3.27 -33.18 8.19
CA ASP A 1266 1.83 -33.23 7.90
C ASP A 1266 1.49 -34.27 6.82
N LEU A 1267 2.39 -34.52 5.86
CA LEU A 1267 2.21 -35.53 4.82
C LEU A 1267 2.59 -36.94 5.31
N GLY A 1268 3.66 -37.09 6.08
CA GLY A 1268 4.12 -38.37 6.65
C GLY A 1268 3.11 -38.98 7.62
N ARG A 1269 2.33 -38.16 8.34
CA ARG A 1269 1.20 -38.65 9.16
C ARG A 1269 -0.01 -39.05 8.31
N ALA A 1270 -0.30 -38.31 7.25
CA ALA A 1270 -1.32 -38.66 6.25
C ALA A 1270 -0.90 -39.81 5.30
N LEU A 1271 0.36 -40.24 5.36
CA LEU A 1271 0.92 -41.38 4.60
C LEU A 1271 1.05 -42.65 5.46
N ALA A 1272 1.04 -42.50 6.79
CA ALA A 1272 0.98 -43.60 7.75
C ALA A 1272 -0.47 -44.04 8.04
N GLU A 1273 -1.44 -43.17 7.75
CA GLU A 1273 -2.88 -43.43 7.65
C GLU A 1273 -3.27 -43.67 6.19
#